data_AF-A0A0X3XQU9-F1
#
_entry.id   AF-A0A0X3XQU9-F1
#
_cell.length_a   1.000
_cell.length_b   1.000
_cell.length_c   1.000
_cell.angle_alpha   90.00
_cell.angle_beta   90.00
_cell.angle_gamma   90.00
#
_symmetry.space_group_name_H-M   'P 1'
#
loop_
_entity.id
_entity.type
_entity.pdbx_description
1 polymer ?
#
loop_
_entity_poly.entity_id
_entity_poly.type
_entity_poly.pdbx_seq_one_letter_code
_entity_poly.pdbx_strand_id
1 'polypeptide(L)'
;MSDTTTTTEPASPDAPAPERPGRRLRLPGLGRSSGGGSQLFRNAYALMINTGVSAVLGLGFWLAAARYYSESAVGQGSAAIAAMKFLAGLTAVTLTGALARFIPVAGRTTGRLIFRTYAGSCVVVALAAGVFLLTLDLWGPSYRFLHGPLNGLFFVLAVIAWNLLTLQDGVLTGLRSALWVPVGNTVFSAVKLGLLVAFAVAIPTAGVFVSWVAAIAVSVLPLGWLVFRRLVPRHMAATEEHARPPSLREVGRFLAGDYTGSLFSLAVVYLIPVIVAARVSAEDNAYFYITATIGGTVNLLAINMGASLTVEGSHAPGRLAADTRAALTRMARIMLPVSAVLFFGAPWILGVFGAGYADAATPLLRWFAVGGLLRVVMETYFAVLRAQSRTAGLAWLQGLLCALVLGLTLLLLPRMGLTGAGVAEIAALSVIVAIAAPRLYRTVRGSGADVPEDAAPDGDLADLGAREASTGARKRGPGWALDSDTLALGIHVDFDHLERRPDVRPGPGTPPTGTPRVRPEHRPTWARAAEAGLPPGREPGSEASAGPAEVDAPFEDAFDAGKGEVTAVVEEPEEAAAPPEPGAVSGSPAPEEPLRPEPLAAGRRERLLPTRAGVVLGCLLVAALLLYWVPALRLGESDLDRMGGLGLISVLPPPTLLGAALLAVVFASLLWLNREHRALLMVTLLATVVSLHALPALIETEPRFATAWQHLGFLDYIDRTGSAVPDLDARWSWPGFFAVAAFTARACGVDDLTEVVRWWPTAMQLLYLVPMFLLVRHMRASWRARWTGIWVFVLAGWVGQDYFSPQGFTYLLYLVFAAVLLVWFRAPRVIWSRRRPGELEVEPADRRQRAVLLAVVTGLFAASVPAHQLTPFVMLGVVTALVLVGRSELRGLPVLFGVMVTAWIGFLAEPYWSGHFDELFGGVGGVGGNVTSSVSGRIEGGSSTHQLVLYVRVLLAGGVMAFACWGWWRRRFHHYQERSLLVLTFVPFLGFGMQSYGGEMALRVFMFALPGAALLTGLALFPRTGVTADERERDRVSLAPLAALMAGLVLMGGFLVARWGNEPFERVRPGEVAAMEYVYAHDDPSLRLLWLSSDPVEDVTPAMPWGARDMEKVSYLPTQAPADPVLVSGLVKALKDAGPNSYLMVNRGQVTFLRLDVGYSPTWETRLLSNLDRRPELKRVFANTDVTMYALREQPAGTVPKADPGPIGPQVTWTPWSVVGGVAAVALILLLAAREIVRVASAPSVRQLSRLQSSFWFSLPLLAVLLASLVQRFLTIK
;
A
#
# COMPACT_ATOMS: atom_id res chain seq x y z
N MET A 1 -52.42 -19.47 47.15
CA MET A 1 -53.28 -18.56 47.93
C MET A 1 -52.78 -17.16 47.63
N SER A 2 -53.53 -16.26 47.00
CA SER A 2 -55.00 -16.24 46.87
C SER A 2 -55.47 -16.07 45.42
N ASP A 3 -56.77 -16.30 45.23
CA ASP A 3 -57.57 -16.28 43.99
C ASP A 3 -57.78 -14.81 43.47
N THR A 4 -58.50 -14.46 42.38
CA THR A 4 -59.65 -15.11 41.73
C THR A 4 -59.96 -14.51 40.32
N THR A 5 -60.57 -15.31 39.43
CA THR A 5 -61.61 -14.98 38.39
C THR A 5 -61.48 -13.87 37.31
N THR A 6 -61.43 -14.33 36.05
CA THR A 6 -62.32 -14.04 34.87
C THR A 6 -62.82 -12.63 34.51
N THR A 7 -62.73 -12.30 33.21
CA THR A 7 -63.88 -11.84 32.40
C THR A 7 -63.61 -11.97 30.88
N THR A 8 -64.65 -12.17 30.07
CA THR A 8 -64.60 -12.36 28.60
C THR A 8 -65.53 -11.38 27.88
N GLU A 9 -65.04 -10.80 26.77
CA GLU A 9 -65.79 -10.18 25.65
C GLU A 9 -66.65 -8.92 25.93
N PRO A 10 -66.83 -7.98 24.95
CA PRO A 10 -67.40 -8.23 23.60
C PRO A 10 -66.68 -7.53 22.41
N ALA A 11 -67.26 -7.68 21.20
CA ALA A 11 -66.66 -7.31 19.91
C ALA A 11 -67.20 -5.99 19.28
N SER A 12 -66.31 -5.31 18.53
CA SER A 12 -66.51 -4.40 17.37
C SER A 12 -67.40 -3.13 17.51
N PRO A 13 -67.00 -1.98 16.91
CA PRO A 13 -67.20 -1.75 15.47
C PRO A 13 -66.05 -1.04 14.72
N ASP A 14 -66.19 -0.96 13.38
CA ASP A 14 -65.22 -0.40 12.41
C ASP A 14 -64.94 1.11 12.51
N ALA A 15 -63.67 1.49 12.26
CA ALA A 15 -63.20 2.64 11.44
C ALA A 15 -61.71 2.98 11.74
N PRO A 16 -60.99 3.73 10.88
CA PRO A 16 -60.99 3.74 9.42
C PRO A 16 -59.60 3.28 8.87
N ALA A 17 -59.47 3.11 7.55
CA ALA A 17 -58.18 2.75 6.94
C ALA A 17 -57.16 3.92 7.01
N PRO A 18 -55.97 3.73 7.60
CA PRO A 18 -54.92 4.75 7.56
C PRO A 18 -54.22 4.80 6.20
N GLU A 19 -53.92 6.02 5.76
CA GLU A 19 -53.42 6.35 4.42
C GLU A 19 -52.10 5.65 4.06
N ARG A 20 -51.89 5.40 2.76
CA ARG A 20 -50.63 4.88 2.21
C ARG A 20 -49.48 5.88 2.45
N PRO A 21 -48.46 5.58 3.28
CA PRO A 21 -47.28 6.44 3.36
C PRO A 21 -46.49 6.31 2.06
N GLY A 22 -46.18 7.44 1.42
CA GLY A 22 -45.49 7.47 0.13
C GLY A 22 -44.16 6.70 0.12
N ARG A 23 -43.83 6.11 -1.06
CA ARG A 23 -42.62 5.31 -1.35
C ARG A 23 -41.32 5.90 -0.75
N ARG A 24 -40.99 5.54 0.49
CA ARG A 24 -39.64 5.71 1.05
C ARG A 24 -38.77 4.52 0.61
N LEU A 25 -37.56 4.80 0.14
CA LEU A 25 -36.65 3.79 -0.41
C LEU A 25 -36.34 2.69 0.62
N ARG A 26 -36.88 1.48 0.41
CA ARG A 26 -36.26 0.26 0.95
C ARG A 26 -34.89 0.11 0.29
N LEU A 27 -33.85 -0.09 1.09
CA LEU A 27 -32.51 -0.43 0.64
C LEU A 27 -32.47 -1.94 0.24
N PRO A 28 -32.38 -2.32 -1.05
CA PRO A 28 -32.20 -3.73 -1.41
C PRO A 28 -30.81 -4.26 -1.06
N GLY A 29 -30.70 -5.42 -0.43
CA GLY A 29 -29.49 -6.25 -0.49
C GLY A 29 -28.64 -6.40 0.78
N LEU A 30 -29.24 -6.64 1.94
CA LEU A 30 -28.65 -7.54 2.95
C LEU A 30 -29.49 -8.82 2.96
N GLY A 31 -29.18 -9.73 2.04
CA GLY A 31 -29.87 -11.01 1.93
C GLY A 31 -29.59 -11.87 3.16
N ARG A 32 -30.66 -12.32 3.84
CA ARG A 32 -30.58 -13.43 4.79
C ARG A 32 -30.34 -14.71 3.97
N SER A 33 -29.10 -15.11 3.80
CA SER A 33 -28.74 -16.44 3.31
C SER A 33 -28.76 -17.43 4.48
N SER A 34 -29.70 -18.37 4.46
CA SER A 34 -29.85 -19.44 5.44
C SER A 34 -28.80 -20.56 5.24
N GLY A 35 -27.54 -20.24 5.49
CA GLY A 35 -26.44 -21.21 5.56
C GLY A 35 -25.71 -21.07 6.89
N GLY A 36 -25.53 -22.18 7.61
CA GLY A 36 -25.13 -22.21 9.03
C GLY A 36 -23.70 -21.76 9.36
N GLY A 37 -22.86 -21.45 8.35
CA GLY A 37 -21.49 -20.98 8.53
C GLY A 37 -21.44 -19.65 9.30
N SER A 38 -20.80 -19.68 10.47
CA SER A 38 -21.10 -18.78 11.61
C SER A 38 -20.81 -17.29 11.38
N GLN A 39 -21.86 -16.47 11.56
CA GLN A 39 -21.80 -15.00 11.45
C GLN A 39 -20.87 -14.38 12.49
N LEU A 40 -20.79 -14.99 13.69
CA LEU A 40 -19.80 -14.76 14.73
C LEU A 40 -18.39 -14.48 14.19
N PHE A 41 -17.84 -15.35 13.34
CA PHE A 41 -16.45 -15.18 12.91
C PHE A 41 -16.24 -14.00 11.97
N ARG A 42 -17.22 -13.68 11.11
CA ARG A 42 -17.11 -12.53 10.20
C ARG A 42 -17.10 -11.21 10.97
N ASN A 43 -17.85 -11.12 12.07
CA ASN A 43 -17.86 -9.96 12.95
C ASN A 43 -16.58 -9.89 13.81
N ALA A 44 -16.16 -11.03 14.39
CA ALA A 44 -14.91 -11.11 15.16
C ALA A 44 -13.69 -10.67 14.33
N TYR A 45 -13.49 -11.22 13.13
CA TYR A 45 -12.35 -10.84 12.28
C TYR A 45 -12.42 -9.38 11.81
N ALA A 46 -13.60 -8.83 11.53
CA ALA A 46 -13.74 -7.41 11.18
C ALA A 46 -13.34 -6.48 12.33
N LEU A 47 -13.73 -6.82 13.57
CA LEU A 47 -13.30 -6.09 14.77
C LEU A 47 -11.79 -6.23 15.00
N MET A 48 -11.24 -7.45 14.88
CA MET A 48 -9.80 -7.71 15.01
C MET A 48 -8.96 -6.92 13.99
N ILE A 49 -9.41 -6.79 12.74
CA ILE A 49 -8.72 -5.98 11.72
C ILE A 49 -8.75 -4.49 12.09
N ASN A 50 -9.89 -3.96 12.53
CA ASN A 50 -10.00 -2.56 12.96
C ASN A 50 -9.11 -2.27 14.18
N THR A 51 -9.06 -3.19 15.14
CA THR A 51 -8.13 -3.15 16.28
C THR A 51 -6.68 -3.21 15.81
N GLY A 52 -6.33 -4.08 14.86
CA GLY A 52 -4.98 -4.19 14.30
C GLY A 52 -4.49 -2.90 13.64
N VAL A 53 -5.32 -2.23 12.85
CA VAL A 53 -4.98 -0.91 12.26
C VAL A 53 -4.75 0.13 13.36
N SER A 54 -5.61 0.17 14.37
CA SER A 54 -5.50 1.11 15.50
C SER A 54 -4.25 0.84 16.35
N ALA A 55 -3.89 -0.44 16.50
CA ALA A 55 -2.71 -0.91 17.21
C ALA A 55 -1.41 -0.52 16.49
N VAL A 56 -1.33 -0.71 15.17
CA VAL A 56 -0.15 -0.31 14.38
C VAL A 56 0.11 1.19 14.49
N LEU A 57 -0.93 2.02 14.38
CA LEU A 57 -0.82 3.47 14.59
C LEU A 57 -0.45 3.83 16.04
N GLY A 58 -0.92 3.07 17.03
CA GLY A 58 -0.57 3.24 18.44
C GLY A 58 0.88 2.88 18.75
N LEU A 59 1.38 1.77 18.21
CA LEU A 59 2.78 1.35 18.35
C LEU A 59 3.71 2.30 17.60
N GLY A 60 3.34 2.77 16.40
CA GLY A 60 4.08 3.79 15.67
C GLY A 60 4.23 5.12 16.44
N PHE A 61 3.19 5.54 17.17
CA PHE A 61 3.27 6.68 18.08
C PHE A 61 4.29 6.46 19.21
N TRP A 62 4.27 5.30 19.87
CA TRP A 62 5.22 5.02 20.95
C TRP A 62 6.65 4.79 20.47
N LEU A 63 6.84 4.26 19.26
CA LEU A 63 8.15 4.14 18.64
C LEU A 63 8.73 5.52 18.29
N ALA A 64 7.92 6.41 17.71
CA ALA A 64 8.31 7.80 17.50
C ALA A 64 8.60 8.51 18.83
N ALA A 65 7.80 8.27 19.87
CA ALA A 65 8.04 8.86 21.19
C ALA A 65 9.39 8.40 21.77
N ALA A 66 9.69 7.10 21.76
CA ALA A 66 10.96 6.56 22.25
C ALA A 66 12.19 7.02 21.45
N ARG A 67 12.03 7.42 20.19
CA ARG A 67 13.13 7.89 19.33
C ARG A 67 13.34 9.42 19.35
N TYR A 68 12.30 10.21 19.57
CA TYR A 68 12.37 11.68 19.54
C TYR A 68 12.32 12.36 20.92
N TYR A 69 11.98 11.62 21.98
CA TYR A 69 11.86 12.14 23.35
C TYR A 69 12.75 11.33 24.31
N SER A 70 13.20 11.96 25.39
CA SER A 70 13.87 11.23 26.47
C SER A 70 12.93 10.22 27.12
N GLU A 71 13.47 9.11 27.62
CA GLU A 71 12.71 8.06 28.30
C GLU A 71 11.94 8.62 29.51
N SER A 72 12.53 9.59 30.24
CA SER A 72 11.87 10.34 31.30
C SER A 72 10.67 11.18 30.82
N ALA A 73 10.72 11.80 29.64
CA ALA A 73 9.60 12.55 29.05
C ALA A 73 8.49 11.63 28.53
N VAL A 74 8.85 10.49 27.92
CA VAL A 74 7.91 9.40 27.58
C VAL A 74 7.23 8.86 28.84
N GLY A 75 7.98 8.73 29.92
CA GLY A 75 7.53 8.32 31.24
C GLY A 75 6.49 9.25 31.87
N GLN A 76 6.80 10.54 31.96
CA GLN A 76 5.90 11.57 32.47
C GLN A 76 4.65 11.72 31.59
N GLY A 77 4.82 11.76 30.27
CA GLY A 77 3.71 11.84 29.32
C GLY A 77 2.75 10.66 29.41
N SER A 78 3.29 9.43 29.46
CA SER A 78 2.49 8.21 29.60
C SER A 78 1.79 8.10 30.96
N ALA A 79 2.43 8.54 32.05
CA ALA A 79 1.84 8.64 33.38
C ALA A 79 0.60 9.57 33.39
N ALA A 80 0.72 10.77 32.81
CA ALA A 80 -0.42 11.69 32.70
C ALA A 80 -1.52 11.16 31.77
N ILE A 81 -1.17 10.48 30.67
CA ILE A 81 -2.16 9.80 29.80
C ILE A 81 -2.89 8.69 30.58
N ALA A 82 -2.19 7.94 31.44
CA ALA A 82 -2.81 6.92 32.30
C ALA A 82 -3.80 7.52 33.29
N ALA A 83 -3.38 8.54 34.04
CA ALA A 83 -4.24 9.23 35.01
C ALA A 83 -5.45 9.90 34.33
N MET A 84 -5.24 10.52 33.17
CA MET A 84 -6.31 11.10 32.36
C MET A 84 -7.37 10.07 31.97
N LYS A 85 -6.94 8.89 31.47
CA LYS A 85 -7.83 7.78 31.09
C LYS A 85 -8.56 7.19 32.31
N PHE A 86 -7.87 7.04 33.43
CA PHE A 86 -8.46 6.53 34.67
C PHE A 86 -9.57 7.46 35.20
N LEU A 87 -9.26 8.75 35.37
CA LEU A 87 -10.19 9.75 35.90
C LEU A 87 -11.42 9.92 35.01
N ALA A 88 -11.23 10.06 33.70
CA ALA A 88 -12.32 10.14 32.75
C ALA A 88 -13.16 8.85 32.65
N GLY A 89 -12.54 7.70 32.92
CA GLY A 89 -13.18 6.40 32.90
C GLY A 89 -14.23 6.20 34.01
N LEU A 90 -14.13 6.92 35.13
CA LEU A 90 -15.07 6.86 36.26
C LEU A 90 -16.52 7.11 35.82
N THR A 91 -16.72 8.05 34.89
CA THR A 91 -18.00 8.34 34.27
C THR A 91 -18.19 7.60 32.95
N ALA A 92 -17.14 7.47 32.14
CA ALA A 92 -17.29 7.03 30.76
C ALA A 92 -17.75 5.57 30.62
N VAL A 93 -17.27 4.62 31.43
CA VAL A 93 -17.57 3.18 31.21
C VAL A 93 -19.06 2.88 31.31
N THR A 94 -19.74 3.44 32.31
CA THR A 94 -21.18 3.19 32.53
C THR A 94 -22.09 4.12 31.72
N LEU A 95 -21.72 5.38 31.57
CA LEU A 95 -22.52 6.32 30.76
C LEU A 95 -22.48 5.98 29.26
N THR A 96 -21.38 5.40 28.74
CA THR A 96 -21.30 4.98 27.33
C THR A 96 -22.34 3.89 27.01
N GLY A 97 -22.44 2.87 27.87
CA GLY A 97 -23.47 1.83 27.75
C GLY A 97 -24.89 2.36 27.92
N ALA A 98 -25.10 3.27 28.89
CA ALA A 98 -26.39 3.91 29.11
C ALA A 98 -26.81 4.79 27.91
N LEU A 99 -25.91 5.60 27.34
CA LEU A 99 -26.18 6.43 26.16
C LEU A 99 -26.55 5.57 24.95
N ALA A 100 -25.78 4.50 24.68
CA ALA A 100 -26.09 3.57 23.60
C ALA A 100 -27.48 2.90 23.76
N ARG A 101 -27.91 2.61 24.99
CA ARG A 101 -29.22 2.03 25.31
C ARG A 101 -30.37 3.03 25.24
N PHE A 102 -30.21 4.23 25.80
CA PHE A 102 -31.32 5.16 26.05
C PHE A 102 -31.51 6.21 24.94
N ILE A 103 -30.49 6.56 24.16
CA ILE A 103 -30.65 7.47 23.01
C ILE A 103 -31.66 6.97 21.96
N PRO A 104 -31.69 5.67 21.59
CA PRO A 104 -32.69 5.13 20.66
C PRO A 104 -34.15 5.39 21.07
N VAL A 105 -34.43 5.54 22.37
CA VAL A 105 -35.78 5.72 22.93
C VAL A 105 -36.04 7.13 23.50
N ALA A 106 -35.05 8.02 23.53
CA ALA A 106 -35.18 9.35 24.14
C ALA A 106 -36.08 10.34 23.35
N GLY A 107 -36.34 10.07 22.06
CA GLY A 107 -37.25 10.86 21.23
C GLY A 107 -36.90 12.35 21.19
N ARG A 108 -37.91 13.20 21.38
CA ARG A 108 -37.77 14.67 21.47
C ARG A 108 -36.78 15.15 22.54
N THR A 109 -36.46 14.34 23.56
CA THR A 109 -35.53 14.75 24.64
C THR A 109 -34.05 14.44 24.35
N THR A 110 -33.74 13.77 23.23
CA THR A 110 -32.38 13.28 22.88
C THR A 110 -31.28 14.33 23.05
N GLY A 111 -31.47 15.55 22.51
CA GLY A 111 -30.47 16.62 22.64
C GLY A 111 -30.22 17.08 24.08
N ARG A 112 -31.30 17.17 24.90
CA ARG A 112 -31.19 17.48 26.34
C ARG A 112 -30.54 16.35 27.13
N LEU A 113 -30.81 15.10 26.78
CA LEU A 113 -30.19 13.93 27.41
C LEU A 113 -28.67 13.96 27.18
N ILE A 114 -28.23 14.05 25.92
CA ILE A 114 -26.80 14.10 25.56
C ILE A 114 -26.11 15.28 26.26
N PHE A 115 -26.68 16.49 26.18
CA PHE A 115 -26.09 17.68 26.81
C PHE A 115 -25.99 17.55 28.34
N ARG A 116 -27.04 17.06 29.02
CA ARG A 116 -27.02 16.85 30.47
C ARG A 116 -26.02 15.79 30.90
N THR A 117 -25.91 14.69 30.14
CA THR A 117 -24.91 13.65 30.42
C THR A 117 -23.49 14.17 30.22
N TYR A 118 -23.23 14.93 29.14
CA TYR A 118 -21.94 15.57 28.92
C TYR A 118 -21.60 16.53 30.06
N ALA A 119 -22.45 17.54 30.33
CA ALA A 119 -22.21 18.53 31.38
C ALA A 119 -22.03 17.88 32.77
N GLY A 120 -22.92 16.96 33.17
CA GLY A 120 -22.85 16.27 34.45
C GLY A 120 -21.58 15.40 34.59
N SER A 121 -21.21 14.66 33.54
CA SER A 121 -19.96 13.88 33.56
C SER A 121 -18.72 14.77 33.65
N CYS A 122 -18.66 15.87 32.89
CA CYS A 122 -17.55 16.82 32.93
C CYS A 122 -17.34 17.42 34.32
N VAL A 123 -18.42 17.75 35.04
CA VAL A 123 -18.32 18.21 36.45
C VAL A 123 -17.73 17.13 37.34
N VAL A 124 -18.21 15.88 37.24
CA VAL A 124 -17.70 14.77 38.07
C VAL A 124 -16.23 14.49 37.80
N VAL A 125 -15.80 14.43 36.53
CA VAL A 125 -14.38 14.16 36.22
C VAL A 125 -13.47 15.36 36.47
N ALA A 126 -13.99 16.60 36.38
CA ALA A 126 -13.25 17.80 36.79
C ALA A 126 -13.01 17.82 38.31
N LEU A 127 -14.02 17.43 39.12
CA LEU A 127 -13.87 17.27 40.57
C LEU A 127 -12.88 16.14 40.91
N ALA A 128 -12.97 14.99 40.23
CA ALA A 128 -12.02 13.89 40.42
C ALA A 128 -10.58 14.28 40.04
N ALA A 129 -10.40 15.03 38.93
CA ALA A 129 -9.10 15.58 38.55
C ALA A 129 -8.61 16.63 39.55
N GLY A 130 -9.49 17.46 40.11
CA GLY A 130 -9.17 18.37 41.20
C GLY A 130 -8.64 17.64 42.44
N VAL A 131 -9.30 16.57 42.88
CA VAL A 131 -8.84 15.73 44.00
C VAL A 131 -7.51 15.05 43.69
N PHE A 132 -7.30 14.59 42.46
CA PHE A 132 -6.00 14.04 42.02
C PHE A 132 -4.87 15.08 42.09
N LEU A 133 -5.12 16.30 41.60
CA LEU A 133 -4.14 17.40 41.66
C LEU A 133 -3.89 17.90 43.10
N LEU A 134 -4.90 17.88 43.98
CA LEU A 134 -4.74 18.19 45.40
C LEU A 134 -3.98 17.11 46.19
N THR A 135 -3.83 15.91 45.62
CA THR A 135 -3.09 14.78 46.22
C THR A 135 -1.79 14.47 45.49
N LEU A 136 -1.33 15.35 44.58
CA LEU A 136 -0.22 15.07 43.64
C LEU A 136 1.06 14.58 44.33
N ASP A 137 1.39 15.13 45.50
CA ASP A 137 2.58 14.75 46.29
C ASP A 137 2.55 13.29 46.76
N LEU A 138 1.36 12.67 46.85
CA LEU A 138 1.21 11.24 47.18
C LEU A 138 1.43 10.32 45.96
N TRP A 139 1.43 10.87 44.74
CA TRP A 139 1.54 10.11 43.49
C TRP A 139 2.96 10.08 42.91
N GLY A 140 3.97 10.60 43.60
CA GLY A 140 5.38 10.40 43.24
C GLY A 140 5.90 11.23 42.06
N PRO A 141 7.19 11.08 41.68
CA PRO A 141 7.90 12.04 40.84
C PRO A 141 7.35 12.17 39.40
N SER A 142 6.80 11.09 38.84
CA SER A 142 6.30 11.04 37.45
C SER A 142 5.18 12.03 37.15
N TYR A 143 4.44 12.49 38.18
CA TYR A 143 3.39 13.49 38.03
C TYR A 143 3.84 14.91 38.35
N ARG A 144 5.07 15.12 38.85
CA ARG A 144 5.52 16.41 39.41
C ARG A 144 5.41 17.57 38.41
N PHE A 145 5.51 17.31 37.11
CA PHE A 145 5.35 18.32 36.05
C PHE A 145 3.93 18.90 35.93
N LEU A 146 2.91 18.26 36.54
CA LEU A 146 1.55 18.78 36.63
C LEU A 146 1.38 19.86 37.71
N HIS A 147 2.41 20.13 38.53
CA HIS A 147 2.39 21.23 39.48
C HIS A 147 2.21 22.60 38.81
N GLY A 148 1.57 23.51 39.55
CA GLY A 148 1.29 24.88 39.13
C GLY A 148 -0.11 25.03 38.51
N PRO A 149 -0.75 26.21 38.67
CA PRO A 149 -2.15 26.41 38.31
C PRO A 149 -2.41 26.23 36.80
N LEU A 150 -1.46 26.60 35.94
CA LEU A 150 -1.58 26.46 34.49
C LEU A 150 -1.57 24.98 34.05
N ASN A 151 -0.62 24.20 34.56
CA ASN A 151 -0.48 22.77 34.22
C ASN A 151 -1.64 21.95 34.80
N GLY A 152 -2.06 22.26 36.03
CA GLY A 152 -3.26 21.67 36.64
C GLY A 152 -4.52 21.97 35.85
N LEU A 153 -4.75 23.23 35.44
CA LEU A 153 -5.89 23.60 34.60
C LEU A 153 -5.86 22.88 33.24
N PHE A 154 -4.70 22.82 32.60
CA PHE A 154 -4.52 22.08 31.34
C PHE A 154 -4.83 20.58 31.51
N PHE A 155 -4.39 19.97 32.61
CA PHE A 155 -4.71 18.57 32.93
C PHE A 155 -6.21 18.34 33.16
N VAL A 156 -6.90 19.24 33.89
CA VAL A 156 -8.37 19.17 34.05
C VAL A 156 -9.08 19.26 32.70
N LEU A 157 -8.65 20.18 31.82
CA LEU A 157 -9.19 20.30 30.46
C LEU A 157 -8.92 19.04 29.61
N ALA A 158 -7.75 18.41 29.76
CA ALA A 158 -7.43 17.14 29.11
C ALA A 158 -8.33 15.98 29.57
N VAL A 159 -8.57 15.85 30.88
CA VAL A 159 -9.51 14.87 31.46
C VAL A 159 -10.92 15.08 30.92
N ILE A 160 -11.39 16.33 30.89
CA ILE A 160 -12.70 16.70 30.32
C ILE A 160 -12.78 16.32 28.83
N ALA A 161 -11.75 16.65 28.05
CA ALA A 161 -11.70 16.37 26.61
C ALA A 161 -11.72 14.86 26.32
N TRP A 162 -10.96 14.05 27.07
CA TRP A 162 -10.96 12.59 26.93
C TRP A 162 -12.28 11.95 27.35
N ASN A 163 -12.91 12.44 28.43
CA ASN A 163 -14.26 12.03 28.83
C ASN A 163 -15.29 12.32 27.72
N LEU A 164 -15.26 13.53 27.12
CA LEU A 164 -16.14 13.88 26.00
C LEU A 164 -15.92 13.00 24.77
N LEU A 165 -14.67 12.73 24.39
CA LEU A 165 -14.33 11.82 23.28
C LEU A 165 -14.91 10.42 23.52
N THR A 166 -14.75 9.89 24.73
CA THR A 166 -15.21 8.53 25.06
C THR A 166 -16.75 8.44 25.07
N LEU A 167 -17.44 9.42 25.66
CA LEU A 167 -18.91 9.46 25.66
C LEU A 167 -19.51 9.66 24.27
N GLN A 168 -18.78 10.38 23.39
CA GLN A 168 -19.20 10.64 22.02
C GLN A 168 -19.31 9.37 21.16
N ASP A 169 -18.45 8.37 21.39
CA ASP A 169 -18.56 7.06 20.74
C ASP A 169 -19.86 6.34 21.17
N GLY A 170 -20.25 6.46 22.44
CA GLY A 170 -21.55 6.00 22.95
C GLY A 170 -22.74 6.73 22.31
N VAL A 171 -22.63 8.05 22.13
CA VAL A 171 -23.66 8.87 21.45
C VAL A 171 -23.80 8.50 19.98
N LEU A 172 -22.70 8.39 19.24
CA LEU A 172 -22.70 8.00 17.83
C LEU A 172 -23.27 6.58 17.64
N THR A 173 -22.98 5.67 18.57
CA THR A 173 -23.55 4.31 18.60
C THR A 173 -25.06 4.35 18.85
N GLY A 174 -25.52 5.08 19.87
CA GLY A 174 -26.94 5.25 20.17
C GLY A 174 -27.75 5.92 19.04
N LEU A 175 -27.14 6.87 18.32
CA LEU A 175 -27.70 7.52 17.12
C LEU A 175 -27.57 6.66 15.84
N ARG A 176 -27.28 5.36 15.97
CA ARG A 176 -27.09 4.40 14.85
C ARG A 176 -26.09 4.89 13.78
N SER A 177 -25.13 5.69 14.20
CA SER A 177 -24.15 6.40 13.37
C SER A 177 -22.71 5.93 13.64
N ALA A 178 -22.56 4.71 14.16
CA ALA A 178 -21.30 4.09 14.60
C ALA A 178 -20.19 4.03 13.53
N LEU A 179 -20.50 4.23 12.25
CA LEU A 179 -19.49 4.38 11.18
C LEU A 179 -18.57 5.60 11.37
N TRP A 180 -18.99 6.62 12.14
CA TRP A 180 -18.16 7.79 12.45
C TRP A 180 -17.13 7.52 13.57
N VAL A 181 -17.35 6.50 14.40
CA VAL A 181 -16.44 6.12 15.50
C VAL A 181 -15.05 5.70 14.99
N PRO A 182 -14.91 4.73 14.06
CA PRO A 182 -13.59 4.38 13.52
C PRO A 182 -12.96 5.55 12.74
N VAL A 183 -13.77 6.38 12.05
CA VAL A 183 -13.25 7.57 11.36
C VAL A 183 -12.63 8.57 12.34
N GLY A 184 -13.33 8.90 13.43
CA GLY A 184 -12.82 9.77 14.48
C GLY A 184 -11.55 9.23 15.13
N ASN A 185 -11.55 7.95 15.49
CA ASN A 185 -10.40 7.28 16.12
C ASN A 185 -9.19 7.13 15.19
N THR A 186 -9.39 6.96 13.88
CA THR A 186 -8.31 7.01 12.87
C THR A 186 -7.75 8.43 12.71
N VAL A 187 -8.60 9.46 12.59
CA VAL A 187 -8.17 10.86 12.49
C VAL A 187 -7.40 11.28 13.74
N PHE A 188 -7.93 11.00 14.93
CA PHE A 188 -7.24 11.20 16.21
C PHE A 188 -5.86 10.54 16.23
N SER A 189 -5.76 9.28 15.79
CA SER A 189 -4.50 8.53 15.82
C SER A 189 -3.47 8.97 14.78
N ALA A 190 -3.91 9.48 13.62
CA ALA A 190 -3.02 10.08 12.62
C ALA A 190 -2.54 11.48 13.06
N VAL A 191 -3.45 12.32 13.56
CA VAL A 191 -3.15 13.69 14.00
C VAL A 191 -2.20 13.68 15.19
N LYS A 192 -2.42 12.84 16.21
CA LYS A 192 -1.52 12.78 17.39
C LYS A 192 -0.10 12.35 16.99
N LEU A 193 0.05 11.49 15.98
CA LEU A 193 1.36 11.04 15.49
C LEU A 193 2.09 12.19 14.77
N GLY A 194 1.41 12.93 13.89
CA GLY A 194 1.99 14.11 13.24
C GLY A 194 2.35 15.23 14.24
N LEU A 195 1.48 15.47 15.23
CA LEU A 195 1.73 16.45 16.28
C LEU A 195 2.88 16.04 17.22
N LEU A 196 3.06 14.75 17.50
CA LEU A 196 4.19 14.26 18.29
C LEU A 196 5.53 14.61 17.62
N VAL A 197 5.65 14.33 16.32
CA VAL A 197 6.88 14.65 15.57
C VAL A 197 7.09 16.17 15.50
N ALA A 198 6.02 16.95 15.25
CA ALA A 198 6.11 18.42 15.23
C ALA A 198 6.48 19.03 16.59
N PHE A 199 6.05 18.44 17.71
CA PHE A 199 6.34 18.92 19.05
C PHE A 199 7.65 18.36 19.65
N ALA A 200 8.37 17.48 18.95
CA ALA A 200 9.64 16.93 19.41
C ALA A 200 10.67 18.03 19.69
N VAL A 201 10.79 18.98 18.74
CA VAL A 201 11.70 20.13 18.86
C VAL A 201 11.09 21.24 19.71
N ALA A 202 9.78 21.50 19.58
CA ALA A 202 9.14 22.67 20.18
C ALA A 202 8.80 22.51 21.67
N ILE A 203 8.47 21.30 22.14
CA ILE A 203 8.07 21.03 23.54
C ILE A 203 8.66 19.67 23.99
N PRO A 204 10.00 19.57 24.20
CA PRO A 204 10.68 18.27 24.37
C PRO A 204 10.34 17.48 25.65
N THR A 205 9.65 18.09 26.63
CA THR A 205 9.27 17.42 27.88
C THR A 205 7.79 17.03 27.92
N ALA A 206 6.89 17.95 27.53
CA ALA A 206 5.44 17.74 27.59
C ALA A 206 4.81 17.27 26.25
N GLY A 207 5.56 17.29 25.14
CA GLY A 207 5.01 17.05 23.80
C GLY A 207 4.32 15.69 23.60
N VAL A 208 4.74 14.64 24.32
CA VAL A 208 4.06 13.33 24.34
C VAL A 208 2.62 13.44 24.86
N PHE A 209 2.38 14.23 25.91
CA PHE A 209 1.05 14.46 26.47
C PHE A 209 0.27 15.51 25.64
N VAL A 210 0.92 16.62 25.28
CA VAL A 210 0.29 17.73 24.55
C VAL A 210 -0.19 17.29 23.15
N SER A 211 0.56 16.45 22.44
CA SER A 211 0.14 15.88 21.14
C SER A 211 -1.12 15.04 21.24
N TRP A 212 -1.31 14.27 22.33
CA TRP A 212 -2.56 13.58 22.62
C TRP A 212 -3.71 14.58 22.83
N VAL A 213 -3.55 15.55 23.75
CA VAL A 213 -4.62 16.50 24.12
C VAL A 213 -5.05 17.34 22.91
N ALA A 214 -4.10 17.85 22.13
CA ALA A 214 -4.39 18.62 20.92
C ALA A 214 -5.12 17.79 19.85
N ALA A 215 -4.75 16.52 19.67
CA ALA A 215 -5.45 15.63 18.75
C ALA A 215 -6.89 15.29 19.18
N ILE A 216 -7.18 15.24 20.49
CA ILE A 216 -8.56 15.05 20.99
C ILE A 216 -9.46 16.18 20.47
N ALA A 217 -9.02 17.44 20.54
CA ALA A 217 -9.81 18.59 20.08
C ALA A 217 -10.19 18.49 18.59
N VAL A 218 -9.27 18.01 17.75
CA VAL A 218 -9.48 17.79 16.31
C VAL A 218 -10.52 16.69 16.02
N SER A 219 -10.76 15.76 16.95
CA SER A 219 -11.83 14.76 16.85
C SER A 219 -13.15 15.25 17.47
N VAL A 220 -13.10 15.76 18.71
CA VAL A 220 -14.28 16.10 19.51
C VAL A 220 -15.06 17.27 18.92
N LEU A 221 -14.39 18.32 18.44
CA LEU A 221 -15.07 19.53 17.94
C LEU A 221 -15.87 19.26 16.65
N PRO A 222 -15.32 18.65 15.58
CA PRO A 222 -16.07 18.39 14.35
C PRO A 222 -17.17 17.34 14.53
N LEU A 223 -16.90 16.27 15.30
CA LEU A 223 -17.92 15.26 15.60
C LEU A 223 -19.00 15.82 16.53
N GLY A 224 -18.66 16.72 17.46
CA GLY A 224 -19.61 17.34 18.38
C GLY A 224 -20.58 18.25 17.63
N TRP A 225 -20.04 19.07 16.74
CA TRP A 225 -20.81 19.87 15.79
C TRP A 225 -21.72 19.00 14.91
N LEU A 226 -21.21 17.89 14.36
CA LEU A 226 -22.01 16.95 13.55
C LEU A 226 -23.17 16.33 14.36
N VAL A 227 -22.91 15.91 15.60
CA VAL A 227 -23.91 15.35 16.52
C VAL A 227 -25.03 16.35 16.77
N PHE A 228 -24.71 17.54 17.31
CA PHE A 228 -25.73 18.50 17.71
C PHE A 228 -26.43 19.20 16.53
N ARG A 229 -25.71 19.52 15.43
CA ARG A 229 -26.28 20.26 14.30
C ARG A 229 -27.04 19.37 13.31
N ARG A 230 -26.70 18.07 13.19
CA ARG A 230 -27.24 17.20 12.12
C ARG A 230 -27.81 15.88 12.60
N LEU A 231 -27.13 15.15 13.48
CA LEU A 231 -27.58 13.80 13.86
C LEU A 231 -28.73 13.84 14.88
N VAL A 232 -28.63 14.70 15.91
CA VAL A 232 -29.68 14.86 16.94
C VAL A 232 -31.01 15.38 16.35
N PRO A 233 -31.05 16.47 15.57
CA PRO A 233 -32.32 16.95 14.97
C PRO A 233 -32.96 15.91 14.05
N ARG A 234 -32.13 15.17 13.28
CA ARG A 234 -32.61 14.12 12.37
C ARG A 234 -33.16 12.90 13.11
N HIS A 235 -32.57 12.54 14.26
CA HIS A 235 -33.07 11.46 15.12
C HIS A 235 -34.38 11.86 15.80
N MET A 236 -34.47 13.09 16.32
CA MET A 236 -35.69 13.63 16.92
C MET A 236 -36.86 13.57 15.93
N ALA A 237 -36.70 14.12 14.72
CA ALA A 237 -37.73 14.09 13.66
C ALA A 237 -38.08 12.66 13.17
N ALA A 238 -37.21 11.67 13.38
CA ALA A 238 -37.45 10.28 12.99
C ALA A 238 -38.08 9.42 14.10
N THR A 239 -38.13 9.90 15.33
CA THR A 239 -38.61 9.15 16.51
C THR A 239 -39.76 9.83 17.25
N GLU A 240 -40.19 10.99 16.76
CA GLU A 240 -41.15 11.91 17.38
C GLU A 240 -42.51 11.27 17.73
N GLU A 241 -43.03 10.41 16.86
CA GLU A 241 -44.35 9.78 17.01
C GLU A 241 -44.35 8.52 17.91
N HIS A 242 -43.19 7.88 18.12
CA HIS A 242 -43.12 6.51 18.65
C HIS A 242 -42.26 6.35 19.92
N ALA A 243 -41.50 7.37 20.33
CA ALA A 243 -40.54 7.27 21.43
C ALA A 243 -41.08 7.80 22.77
N ARG A 244 -41.07 6.96 23.80
CA ARG A 244 -41.32 7.37 25.20
C ARG A 244 -39.99 7.70 25.89
N PRO A 245 -39.75 8.94 26.33
CA PRO A 245 -38.50 9.31 26.97
C PRO A 245 -38.31 8.54 28.29
N PRO A 246 -37.12 7.97 28.57
CA PRO A 246 -36.88 7.16 29.75
C PRO A 246 -36.92 7.99 31.03
N SER A 247 -37.44 7.43 32.11
CA SER A 247 -37.44 8.08 33.42
C SER A 247 -36.03 8.06 34.05
N LEU A 248 -35.73 9.08 34.87
CA LEU A 248 -34.46 9.12 35.62
C LEU A 248 -34.29 7.91 36.56
N ARG A 249 -35.39 7.32 37.03
CA ARG A 249 -35.39 6.13 37.89
C ARG A 249 -34.97 4.86 37.12
N GLU A 250 -35.38 4.72 35.86
CA GLU A 250 -34.94 3.61 34.99
C GLU A 250 -33.48 3.75 34.60
N VAL A 251 -33.03 4.98 34.27
CA VAL A 251 -31.62 5.26 33.97
C VAL A 251 -30.75 4.99 35.20
N GLY A 252 -31.15 5.47 36.38
CA GLY A 252 -30.44 5.24 37.64
C GLY A 252 -30.37 3.77 38.03
N ARG A 253 -31.46 3.01 37.90
CA ARG A 253 -31.48 1.57 38.18
C ARG A 253 -30.63 0.77 37.19
N PHE A 254 -30.59 1.18 35.92
CA PHE A 254 -29.69 0.57 34.93
C PHE A 254 -28.22 0.82 35.28
N LEU A 255 -27.86 2.08 35.57
CA LEU A 255 -26.50 2.44 35.96
C LEU A 255 -26.04 1.67 37.20
N ALA A 256 -26.85 1.62 38.26
CA ALA A 256 -26.50 0.94 39.51
C ALA A 256 -26.19 -0.56 39.35
N GLY A 257 -26.80 -1.25 38.38
CA GLY A 257 -26.56 -2.67 38.12
C GLY A 257 -25.27 -2.97 37.33
N ASP A 258 -24.81 -2.03 36.51
CA ASP A 258 -23.64 -2.18 35.63
C ASP A 258 -22.35 -1.54 36.21
N TYR A 259 -22.51 -0.65 37.20
CA TYR A 259 -21.44 0.15 37.79
C TYR A 259 -20.33 -0.67 38.45
N THR A 260 -20.68 -1.65 39.28
CA THR A 260 -19.70 -2.34 40.15
C THR A 260 -18.69 -3.17 39.36
N GLY A 261 -19.12 -4.00 38.41
CA GLY A 261 -18.22 -4.79 37.56
C GLY A 261 -17.40 -3.90 36.62
N SER A 262 -18.02 -2.85 36.09
CA SER A 262 -17.37 -1.85 35.25
C SER A 262 -16.24 -1.10 35.98
N LEU A 263 -16.44 -0.72 37.25
CA LEU A 263 -15.40 -0.08 38.06
C LEU A 263 -14.22 -1.01 38.36
N PHE A 264 -14.45 -2.29 38.67
CA PHE A 264 -13.36 -3.24 38.86
C PHE A 264 -12.55 -3.44 37.57
N SER A 265 -13.22 -3.52 36.42
CA SER A 265 -12.54 -3.56 35.12
C SER A 265 -11.77 -2.27 34.81
N LEU A 266 -12.32 -1.10 35.18
CA LEU A 266 -11.66 0.20 35.02
C LEU A 266 -10.37 0.29 35.84
N ALA A 267 -10.42 -0.15 37.10
CA ALA A 267 -9.27 -0.14 38.00
C ALA A 267 -8.16 -1.07 37.48
N VAL A 268 -8.48 -2.29 37.06
CA VAL A 268 -7.46 -3.19 36.45
C VAL A 268 -6.85 -2.58 35.20
N VAL A 269 -7.64 -1.95 34.31
CA VAL A 269 -7.09 -1.46 33.03
C VAL A 269 -6.32 -0.14 33.16
N TYR A 270 -6.75 0.80 34.02
CA TYR A 270 -6.17 2.15 34.06
C TYR A 270 -5.59 2.59 35.40
N LEU A 271 -5.95 1.97 36.53
CA LEU A 271 -5.32 2.31 37.82
C LEU A 271 -3.94 1.64 37.98
N ILE A 272 -3.72 0.45 37.39
CA ILE A 272 -2.41 -0.21 37.46
C ILE A 272 -1.28 0.66 36.89
N PRO A 273 -1.38 1.23 35.66
CA PRO A 273 -0.32 2.09 35.14
C PRO A 273 -0.13 3.38 35.97
N VAL A 274 -1.19 3.88 36.62
CA VAL A 274 -1.08 5.02 37.55
C VAL A 274 -0.32 4.64 38.84
N ILE A 275 -0.61 3.47 39.40
CA ILE A 275 0.12 2.93 40.57
C ILE A 275 1.59 2.66 40.21
N VAL A 276 1.88 2.09 39.05
CA VAL A 276 3.25 1.85 38.61
C VAL A 276 3.98 3.19 38.46
N ALA A 277 3.44 4.13 37.70
CA ALA A 277 4.01 5.47 37.52
C ALA A 277 4.29 6.22 38.84
N ALA A 278 3.50 5.95 39.88
CA ALA A 278 3.66 6.54 41.21
C ALA A 278 4.70 5.84 42.11
N ARG A 279 5.17 4.65 41.72
CA ARG A 279 6.03 3.79 42.55
C ARG A 279 7.40 3.48 41.93
N VAL A 280 7.58 3.74 40.64
CA VAL A 280 8.86 3.61 39.92
C VAL A 280 9.33 4.96 39.36
N SER A 281 10.53 5.00 38.77
CA SER A 281 11.03 6.22 38.10
C SER A 281 10.21 6.55 36.84
N ALA A 282 10.37 7.76 36.30
CA ALA A 282 9.73 8.10 35.03
C ALA A 282 10.22 7.19 33.89
N GLU A 283 11.52 6.87 33.84
CA GLU A 283 12.14 6.00 32.85
C GLU A 283 11.60 4.56 32.94
N ASP A 284 11.56 3.99 34.15
CA ASP A 284 10.93 2.69 34.41
C ASP A 284 9.45 2.67 33.98
N ASN A 285 8.73 3.78 34.19
CA ASN A 285 7.34 3.88 33.76
C ASN A 285 7.22 3.93 32.22
N ALA A 286 8.17 4.51 31.49
CA ALA A 286 8.20 4.45 30.03
C ALA A 286 8.37 3.00 29.55
N TYR A 287 9.34 2.27 30.13
CA TYR A 287 9.59 0.86 29.85
C TYR A 287 8.35 0.00 30.14
N PHE A 288 7.70 0.21 31.29
CA PHE A 288 6.45 -0.44 31.66
C PHE A 288 5.33 -0.12 30.67
N TYR A 289 5.09 1.16 30.36
CA TYR A 289 3.91 1.59 29.60
C TYR A 289 3.94 1.13 28.15
N ILE A 290 5.12 1.18 27.49
CA ILE A 290 5.26 0.65 26.12
C ILE A 290 5.04 -0.87 26.14
N THR A 291 5.65 -1.58 27.08
CA THR A 291 5.51 -3.05 27.22
C THR A 291 4.07 -3.48 27.52
N ALA A 292 3.38 -2.76 28.40
CA ALA A 292 1.97 -2.95 28.72
C ALA A 292 1.05 -2.57 27.54
N THR A 293 1.45 -1.61 26.69
CA THR A 293 0.73 -1.28 25.46
C THR A 293 0.84 -2.40 24.41
N ILE A 294 2.02 -3.03 24.28
CA ILE A 294 2.23 -4.20 23.42
C ILE A 294 1.37 -5.39 23.92
N GLY A 295 1.46 -5.74 25.21
CA GLY A 295 0.68 -6.82 25.80
C GLY A 295 -0.84 -6.56 25.76
N GLY A 296 -1.27 -5.34 26.09
CA GLY A 296 -2.66 -4.90 26.04
C GLY A 296 -3.25 -4.95 24.63
N THR A 297 -2.46 -4.60 23.61
CA THR A 297 -2.83 -4.74 22.20
C THR A 297 -3.17 -6.19 21.84
N VAL A 298 -2.35 -7.15 22.27
CA VAL A 298 -2.60 -8.58 22.03
C VAL A 298 -3.83 -9.06 22.79
N ASN A 299 -4.03 -8.61 24.04
CA ASN A 299 -5.21 -8.93 24.84
C ASN A 299 -6.54 -8.47 24.17
N LEU A 300 -6.55 -7.42 23.35
CA LEU A 300 -7.75 -7.00 22.61
C LEU A 300 -8.25 -8.07 21.62
N LEU A 301 -7.40 -8.96 21.12
CA LEU A 301 -7.84 -10.05 20.22
C LEU A 301 -8.74 -11.05 20.98
N ALA A 302 -8.41 -11.36 22.24
CA ALA A 302 -9.26 -12.19 23.10
C ALA A 302 -10.59 -11.49 23.47
N ILE A 303 -10.53 -10.19 23.79
CA ILE A 303 -11.71 -9.39 24.14
C ILE A 303 -12.68 -9.29 22.94
N ASN A 304 -12.17 -9.03 21.73
CA ASN A 304 -12.97 -8.97 20.51
C ASN A 304 -13.67 -10.31 20.20
N MET A 305 -12.97 -11.44 20.38
CA MET A 305 -13.58 -12.76 20.22
C MET A 305 -14.68 -13.00 21.27
N GLY A 306 -14.41 -12.66 22.53
CA GLY A 306 -15.39 -12.78 23.62
C GLY A 306 -16.64 -11.91 23.41
N ALA A 307 -16.49 -10.69 22.89
CA ALA A 307 -17.61 -9.84 22.53
C ALA A 307 -18.48 -10.49 21.43
N SER A 308 -17.86 -11.08 20.41
CA SER A 308 -18.60 -11.76 19.33
C SER A 308 -19.28 -13.05 19.80
N LEU A 309 -18.64 -13.83 20.68
CA LEU A 309 -19.23 -15.02 21.31
C LEU A 309 -20.42 -14.67 22.21
N THR A 310 -20.37 -13.54 22.92
CA THR A 310 -21.50 -13.03 23.71
C THR A 310 -22.72 -12.73 22.83
N VAL A 311 -22.51 -12.09 21.67
CA VAL A 311 -23.60 -11.74 20.74
C VAL A 311 -24.24 -12.98 20.11
N GLU A 312 -23.47 -13.90 19.53
CA GLU A 312 -24.06 -15.09 18.90
C GLU A 312 -24.68 -16.04 19.96
N GLY A 313 -23.97 -16.25 21.07
CA GLY A 313 -24.41 -17.14 22.15
C GLY A 313 -25.71 -16.69 22.85
N SER A 314 -26.05 -15.41 22.79
CA SER A 314 -27.35 -14.88 23.27
C SER A 314 -28.49 -15.04 22.25
N HIS A 315 -28.18 -15.20 20.95
CA HIS A 315 -29.18 -15.44 19.91
C HIS A 315 -29.43 -16.94 19.66
N ALA A 316 -28.41 -17.79 19.81
CA ALA A 316 -28.49 -19.24 19.59
C ALA A 316 -27.95 -20.07 20.78
N PRO A 317 -28.63 -20.09 21.94
CA PRO A 317 -28.12 -20.77 23.14
C PRO A 317 -27.77 -22.26 22.94
N GLY A 318 -28.50 -22.97 22.05
CA GLY A 318 -28.23 -24.37 21.73
C GLY A 318 -26.90 -24.63 21.00
N ARG A 319 -26.29 -23.60 20.37
CA ARG A 319 -24.98 -23.71 19.72
C ARG A 319 -23.82 -23.26 20.61
N LEU A 320 -24.10 -22.70 21.79
CA LEU A 320 -23.10 -22.08 22.67
C LEU A 320 -21.91 -22.99 22.99
N ALA A 321 -22.12 -24.31 23.16
CA ALA A 321 -21.04 -25.26 23.40
C ALA A 321 -20.11 -25.43 22.18
N ALA A 322 -20.67 -25.50 20.97
CA ALA A 322 -19.93 -25.59 19.71
C ALA A 322 -19.21 -24.27 19.39
N ASP A 323 -19.90 -23.13 19.50
CA ASP A 323 -19.31 -21.80 19.28
C ASP A 323 -18.18 -21.51 20.27
N THR A 324 -18.32 -21.92 21.54
CA THR A 324 -17.25 -21.82 22.56
C THR A 324 -16.04 -22.68 22.19
N ARG A 325 -16.26 -23.91 21.74
CA ARG A 325 -15.18 -24.82 21.28
C ARG A 325 -14.44 -24.23 20.07
N ALA A 326 -15.19 -23.76 19.07
CA ALA A 326 -14.63 -23.15 17.87
C ALA A 326 -13.87 -21.85 18.18
N ALA A 327 -14.38 -21.01 19.10
CA ALA A 327 -13.70 -19.81 19.57
C ALA A 327 -12.37 -20.15 20.27
N LEU A 328 -12.35 -21.11 21.21
CA LEU A 328 -11.13 -21.55 21.89
C LEU A 328 -10.09 -22.09 20.91
N THR A 329 -10.48 -23.01 20.01
CA THR A 329 -9.55 -23.62 19.05
C THR A 329 -8.94 -22.58 18.10
N ARG A 330 -9.74 -21.62 17.61
CA ARG A 330 -9.25 -20.57 16.72
C ARG A 330 -8.39 -19.53 17.45
N MET A 331 -8.75 -19.16 18.68
CA MET A 331 -7.92 -18.27 19.49
C MET A 331 -6.62 -18.92 19.91
N ALA A 332 -6.58 -20.22 20.21
CA ALA A 332 -5.34 -20.96 20.46
C ALA A 332 -4.44 -20.94 19.21
N ARG A 333 -4.98 -21.22 18.01
CA ARG A 333 -4.23 -21.16 16.73
C ARG A 333 -3.64 -19.77 16.42
N ILE A 334 -4.22 -18.69 16.94
CA ILE A 334 -3.72 -17.31 16.73
C ILE A 334 -2.79 -16.88 17.86
N MET A 335 -3.17 -17.11 19.12
CA MET A 335 -2.45 -16.61 20.29
C MET A 335 -1.22 -17.43 20.64
N LEU A 336 -1.16 -18.74 20.34
CA LEU A 336 0.06 -19.52 20.57
C LEU A 336 1.24 -18.99 19.71
N PRO A 337 1.10 -18.79 18.38
CA PRO A 337 2.15 -18.13 17.60
C PRO A 337 2.48 -16.71 18.07
N VAL A 338 1.46 -15.88 18.35
CA VAL A 338 1.69 -14.48 18.78
C VAL A 338 2.41 -14.41 20.12
N SER A 339 1.99 -15.20 21.11
CA SER A 339 2.67 -15.28 22.41
C SER A 339 4.06 -15.90 22.30
N ALA A 340 4.29 -16.89 21.43
CA ALA A 340 5.62 -17.43 21.18
C ALA A 340 6.55 -16.36 20.58
N VAL A 341 6.09 -15.61 19.57
CA VAL A 341 6.81 -14.48 18.98
C VAL A 341 7.07 -13.40 20.03
N LEU A 342 6.11 -13.05 20.88
CA LEU A 342 6.36 -12.08 21.96
C LEU A 342 7.35 -12.58 23.02
N PHE A 343 7.30 -13.87 23.37
CA PHE A 343 8.12 -14.43 24.46
C PHE A 343 9.58 -14.62 24.06
N PHE A 344 9.82 -15.25 22.91
CA PHE A 344 11.16 -15.43 22.36
C PHE A 344 11.67 -14.11 21.77
N GLY A 345 10.81 -13.41 21.02
CA GLY A 345 11.12 -12.13 20.35
C GLY A 345 11.33 -10.94 21.29
N ALA A 346 10.96 -11.04 22.58
CA ALA A 346 10.96 -9.93 23.54
C ALA A 346 12.17 -8.96 23.48
N PRO A 347 13.44 -9.42 23.54
CA PRO A 347 14.59 -8.50 23.54
C PRO A 347 14.71 -7.73 22.22
N TRP A 348 14.50 -8.39 21.07
CA TRP A 348 14.56 -7.73 19.77
C TRP A 348 13.38 -6.77 19.57
N ILE A 349 12.17 -7.16 19.97
CA ILE A 349 10.95 -6.33 19.85
C ILE A 349 11.09 -5.04 20.66
N LEU A 350 11.63 -5.13 21.89
CA LEU A 350 11.85 -3.96 22.74
C LEU A 350 13.09 -3.14 22.30
N GLY A 351 14.12 -3.79 21.78
CA GLY A 351 15.32 -3.14 21.25
C GLY A 351 15.04 -2.13 20.11
N VAL A 352 13.95 -2.32 19.35
CA VAL A 352 13.49 -1.33 18.35
C VAL A 352 13.17 0.04 18.99
N PHE A 353 12.69 0.05 20.24
CA PHE A 353 12.39 1.27 21.00
C PHE A 353 13.62 1.86 21.69
N GLY A 354 14.59 1.02 22.08
CA GLY A 354 15.89 1.41 22.63
C GLY A 354 16.51 0.31 23.50
N ALA A 355 17.81 0.41 23.80
CA ALA A 355 18.51 -0.57 24.62
C ALA A 355 17.93 -0.68 26.04
N GLY A 356 17.66 0.45 26.70
CA GLY A 356 17.05 0.50 28.04
C GLY A 356 15.70 -0.23 28.11
N TYR A 357 14.87 -0.14 27.07
CA TYR A 357 13.61 -0.90 26.96
C TYR A 357 13.85 -2.41 26.91
N ALA A 358 14.85 -2.86 26.15
CA ALA A 358 15.17 -4.29 26.04
C ALA A 358 15.70 -4.83 27.37
N ASP A 359 16.64 -4.14 28.01
CA ASP A 359 17.29 -4.58 29.24
C ASP A 359 16.32 -4.61 30.43
N ALA A 360 15.52 -3.55 30.61
CA ALA A 360 14.63 -3.43 31.76
C ALA A 360 13.31 -4.23 31.62
N ALA A 361 12.73 -4.33 30.42
CA ALA A 361 11.36 -4.83 30.24
C ALA A 361 11.21 -6.17 29.50
N THR A 362 12.29 -6.80 29.03
CA THR A 362 12.23 -8.16 28.44
C THR A 362 11.54 -9.19 29.34
N PRO A 363 11.82 -9.27 30.67
CA PRO A 363 11.10 -10.20 31.55
C PRO A 363 9.61 -9.88 31.67
N LEU A 364 9.24 -8.60 31.70
CA LEU A 364 7.85 -8.14 31.77
C LEU A 364 7.06 -8.53 30.51
N LEU A 365 7.63 -8.34 29.31
CA LEU A 365 6.98 -8.72 28.05
C LEU A 365 6.75 -10.24 27.95
N ARG A 366 7.71 -11.04 28.44
CA ARG A 366 7.57 -12.51 28.55
C ARG A 366 6.40 -12.90 29.46
N TRP A 367 6.23 -12.25 30.61
CA TRP A 367 5.06 -12.46 31.46
C TRP A 367 3.75 -12.08 30.76
N PHE A 368 3.67 -10.92 30.11
CA PHE A 368 2.48 -10.56 29.34
C PHE A 368 2.17 -11.52 28.18
N ALA A 369 3.17 -12.10 27.53
CA ALA A 369 2.98 -13.12 26.50
C ALA A 369 2.29 -14.39 27.05
N VAL A 370 2.70 -14.85 28.24
CA VAL A 370 2.02 -15.94 28.97
C VAL A 370 0.61 -15.51 29.40
N GLY A 371 0.46 -14.27 29.87
CA GLY A 371 -0.82 -13.66 30.25
C GLY A 371 -1.85 -13.66 29.13
N GLY A 372 -1.43 -13.38 27.89
CA GLY A 372 -2.31 -13.42 26.71
C GLY A 372 -2.99 -14.78 26.51
N LEU A 373 -2.27 -15.89 26.76
CA LEU A 373 -2.83 -17.25 26.67
C LEU A 373 -3.88 -17.50 27.77
N LEU A 374 -3.61 -17.07 29.00
CA LEU A 374 -4.57 -17.14 30.11
C LEU A 374 -5.80 -16.26 29.85
N ARG A 375 -5.59 -15.08 29.25
CA ARG A 375 -6.64 -14.11 28.88
C ARG A 375 -7.68 -14.72 27.95
N VAL A 376 -7.27 -15.57 27.00
CA VAL A 376 -8.18 -16.29 26.08
C VAL A 376 -9.20 -17.12 26.87
N VAL A 377 -8.74 -17.91 27.84
CA VAL A 377 -9.60 -18.78 28.65
C VAL A 377 -10.56 -17.95 29.50
N MET A 378 -10.04 -16.90 30.14
CA MET A 378 -10.83 -15.97 30.96
C MET A 378 -11.92 -15.25 30.14
N GLU A 379 -11.55 -14.59 29.04
CA GLU A 379 -12.51 -13.81 28.22
C GLU A 379 -13.54 -14.69 27.53
N THR A 380 -13.18 -15.91 27.14
CA THR A 380 -14.14 -16.89 26.61
C THR A 380 -15.17 -17.28 27.69
N TYR A 381 -14.72 -17.55 28.92
CA TYR A 381 -15.64 -17.87 30.01
C TYR A 381 -16.49 -16.65 30.43
N PHE A 382 -15.93 -15.45 30.44
CA PHE A 382 -16.69 -14.22 30.65
C PHE A 382 -17.73 -14.00 29.54
N ALA A 383 -17.42 -14.32 28.29
CA ALA A 383 -18.37 -14.27 27.18
C ALA A 383 -19.52 -15.28 27.34
N VAL A 384 -19.22 -16.51 27.80
CA VAL A 384 -20.25 -17.50 28.16
C VAL A 384 -21.16 -16.99 29.28
N LEU A 385 -20.60 -16.40 30.35
CA LEU A 385 -21.39 -15.81 31.44
C LEU A 385 -22.27 -14.64 30.96
N ARG A 386 -21.75 -13.79 30.06
CA ARG A 386 -22.52 -12.70 29.44
C ARG A 386 -23.65 -13.24 28.56
N ALA A 387 -23.39 -14.23 27.71
CA ALA A 387 -24.41 -14.89 26.88
C ALA A 387 -25.53 -15.54 27.73
N GLN A 388 -25.17 -16.17 28.85
CA GLN A 388 -26.11 -16.77 29.81
C GLN A 388 -26.79 -15.75 30.74
N SER A 389 -26.54 -14.44 30.58
CA SER A 389 -27.05 -13.38 31.45
C SER A 389 -26.68 -13.51 32.95
N ARG A 390 -25.60 -14.23 33.27
CA ARG A 390 -25.13 -14.50 34.65
C ARG A 390 -24.21 -13.39 35.17
N THR A 391 -24.70 -12.15 35.18
CA THR A 391 -23.93 -10.94 35.48
C THR A 391 -23.30 -10.93 36.88
N ALA A 392 -23.98 -11.45 37.91
CA ALA A 392 -23.45 -11.49 39.27
C ALA A 392 -22.16 -12.33 39.40
N GLY A 393 -22.09 -13.49 38.71
CA GLY A 393 -20.91 -14.34 38.71
C GLY A 393 -19.73 -13.73 37.95
N LEU A 394 -20.01 -12.94 36.91
CA LEU A 394 -19.01 -12.15 36.19
C LEU A 394 -18.45 -11.03 37.08
N ALA A 395 -19.32 -10.26 37.74
CA ALA A 395 -18.91 -9.16 38.62
C ALA A 395 -18.05 -9.66 39.80
N TRP A 396 -18.36 -10.83 40.37
CA TRP A 396 -17.53 -11.45 41.41
C TRP A 396 -16.13 -11.83 40.91
N LEU A 397 -16.02 -12.43 39.71
CA LEU A 397 -14.71 -12.78 39.13
C LEU A 397 -13.89 -11.54 38.75
N GLN A 398 -14.54 -10.47 38.26
CA GLN A 398 -13.89 -9.20 38.00
C GLN A 398 -13.43 -8.49 39.29
N GLY A 399 -14.22 -8.54 40.35
CA GLY A 399 -13.85 -8.03 41.67
C GLY A 399 -12.68 -8.79 42.29
N LEU A 400 -12.69 -10.12 42.21
CA LEU A 400 -11.58 -10.97 42.66
C LEU A 400 -10.31 -10.69 41.85
N LEU A 401 -10.40 -10.58 40.52
CA LEU A 401 -9.27 -10.20 39.67
C LEU A 401 -8.73 -8.82 40.08
N CYS A 402 -9.60 -7.83 40.28
CA CYS A 402 -9.20 -6.49 40.71
C CYS A 402 -8.48 -6.48 42.05
N ALA A 403 -9.00 -7.19 43.06
CA ALA A 403 -8.38 -7.29 44.37
C ALA A 403 -7.00 -7.99 44.29
N LEU A 404 -6.91 -9.11 43.56
CA LEU A 404 -5.66 -9.85 43.38
C LEU A 404 -4.60 -9.04 42.63
N VAL A 405 -4.93 -8.45 41.47
CA VAL A 405 -3.94 -7.74 40.66
C VAL A 405 -3.46 -6.48 41.39
N LEU A 406 -4.35 -5.67 41.97
CA LEU A 406 -3.94 -4.47 42.72
C LEU A 406 -3.11 -4.83 43.96
N GLY A 407 -3.56 -5.80 44.76
CA GLY A 407 -2.86 -6.24 45.97
C GLY A 407 -1.49 -6.83 45.68
N LEU A 408 -1.39 -7.72 44.67
CA LEU A 408 -0.11 -8.30 44.27
C LEU A 408 0.80 -7.27 43.60
N THR A 409 0.29 -6.28 42.86
CA THR A 409 1.12 -5.22 42.26
C THR A 409 1.74 -4.36 43.36
N LEU A 410 0.96 -3.92 44.35
CA LEU A 410 1.46 -3.16 45.50
C LEU A 410 2.48 -3.95 46.34
N LEU A 411 2.36 -5.28 46.38
CA LEU A 411 3.25 -6.18 47.11
C LEU A 411 4.55 -6.52 46.35
N LEU A 412 4.47 -6.80 45.04
CA LEU A 412 5.57 -7.35 44.25
C LEU A 412 6.38 -6.26 43.51
N LEU A 413 5.75 -5.18 43.07
CA LEU A 413 6.44 -4.09 42.37
C LEU A 413 7.64 -3.52 43.16
N PRO A 414 7.54 -3.27 44.49
CA PRO A 414 8.68 -2.78 45.27
C PRO A 414 9.80 -3.82 45.52
N ARG A 415 9.56 -5.10 45.21
CA ARG A 415 10.49 -6.22 45.48
C ARG A 415 11.14 -6.79 44.23
N MET A 416 10.45 -6.73 43.09
CA MET A 416 10.85 -7.36 41.82
C MET A 416 10.90 -6.36 40.66
N GLY A 417 10.80 -5.06 40.94
CA GLY A 417 10.73 -4.01 39.93
C GLY A 417 9.57 -4.24 38.94
N LEU A 418 9.78 -3.84 37.68
CA LEU A 418 8.79 -3.98 36.60
C LEU A 418 8.29 -5.42 36.43
N THR A 419 9.16 -6.42 36.58
CA THR A 419 8.80 -7.84 36.53
C THR A 419 7.74 -8.20 37.58
N GLY A 420 7.74 -7.54 38.74
CA GLY A 420 6.73 -7.72 39.79
C GLY A 420 5.32 -7.37 39.35
N ALA A 421 5.13 -6.37 38.48
CA ALA A 421 3.82 -6.05 37.91
C ALA A 421 3.33 -7.15 36.95
N GLY A 422 4.22 -7.68 36.11
CA GLY A 422 3.91 -8.82 35.24
C GLY A 422 3.52 -10.05 36.04
N VAL A 423 4.33 -10.45 37.02
CA VAL A 423 4.03 -11.59 37.92
C VAL A 423 2.71 -11.38 38.67
N ALA A 424 2.42 -10.17 39.15
CA ALA A 424 1.15 -9.85 39.81
C ALA A 424 -0.07 -10.07 38.91
N GLU A 425 -0.03 -9.59 37.65
CA GLU A 425 -1.12 -9.81 36.71
C GLU A 425 -1.25 -11.30 36.33
N ILE A 426 -0.14 -12.01 36.09
CA ILE A 426 -0.19 -13.40 35.63
C ILE A 426 -0.61 -14.36 36.76
N ALA A 427 -0.16 -14.13 37.99
CA ALA A 427 -0.61 -14.90 39.16
C ALA A 427 -2.11 -14.74 39.38
N ALA A 428 -2.62 -13.49 39.32
CA ALA A 428 -4.05 -13.22 39.44
C ALA A 428 -4.87 -13.85 38.30
N LEU A 429 -4.42 -13.70 37.05
CA LEU A 429 -5.05 -14.37 35.90
C LEU A 429 -5.05 -15.90 36.05
N SER A 430 -3.97 -16.49 36.56
CA SER A 430 -3.86 -17.93 36.81
C SER A 430 -4.90 -18.42 37.82
N VAL A 431 -5.13 -17.67 38.91
CA VAL A 431 -6.19 -17.97 39.89
C VAL A 431 -7.58 -17.90 39.25
N ILE A 432 -7.88 -16.85 38.47
CA ILE A 432 -9.16 -16.72 37.76
C ILE A 432 -9.35 -17.86 36.74
N VAL A 433 -8.30 -18.22 35.99
CA VAL A 433 -8.34 -19.32 35.02
C VAL A 433 -8.50 -20.67 35.72
N ALA A 434 -7.88 -20.92 36.87
CA ALA A 434 -8.10 -22.14 37.65
C ALA A 434 -9.58 -22.30 38.10
N ILE A 435 -10.27 -21.20 38.40
CA ILE A 435 -11.70 -21.18 38.72
C ILE A 435 -12.58 -21.30 37.45
N ALA A 436 -12.17 -20.68 36.35
CA ALA A 436 -12.94 -20.59 35.12
C ALA A 436 -12.83 -21.86 34.25
N ALA A 437 -11.64 -22.43 34.07
CA ALA A 437 -11.38 -23.51 33.13
C ALA A 437 -12.21 -24.78 33.41
N PRO A 438 -12.38 -25.27 34.66
CA PRO A 438 -13.24 -26.44 34.91
C PRO A 438 -14.72 -26.17 34.59
N ARG A 439 -15.19 -24.92 34.74
CA ARG A 439 -16.57 -24.51 34.44
C ARG A 439 -16.77 -24.35 32.93
N LEU A 440 -15.81 -23.72 32.25
CA LEU A 440 -15.77 -23.60 30.79
C LEU A 440 -15.73 -24.99 30.13
N TYR A 441 -14.93 -25.91 30.67
CA TYR A 441 -14.86 -27.30 30.20
C TYR A 441 -16.20 -28.04 30.31
N ARG A 442 -16.96 -27.84 31.39
CA ARG A 442 -18.34 -28.35 31.52
C ARG A 442 -19.27 -27.75 30.46
N THR A 443 -19.14 -26.46 30.15
CA THR A 443 -19.92 -25.83 29.06
C THR A 443 -19.56 -26.42 27.69
N VAL A 444 -18.28 -26.67 27.41
CA VAL A 444 -17.80 -27.28 26.15
C VAL A 444 -18.17 -28.78 26.03
N ARG A 445 -18.42 -29.45 27.15
CA ARG A 445 -18.91 -30.85 27.24
C ARG A 445 -20.44 -30.98 27.34
N GLY A 446 -21.20 -29.89 27.43
CA GLY A 446 -22.66 -29.95 27.49
C GLY A 446 -23.20 -30.62 26.23
N SER A 447 -24.02 -31.67 26.40
CA SER A 447 -24.60 -32.44 25.31
C SER A 447 -25.33 -31.51 24.33
N GLY A 448 -25.04 -31.66 23.03
CA GLY A 448 -25.85 -31.01 22.01
C GLY A 448 -27.28 -31.55 22.11
N ALA A 449 -28.27 -30.65 22.08
CA ALA A 449 -29.59 -31.05 21.63
C ALA A 449 -29.48 -31.50 20.17
N ASP A 450 -30.21 -32.54 19.80
CA ASP A 450 -30.07 -33.22 18.51
C ASP A 450 -30.01 -32.23 17.35
N VAL A 451 -28.89 -32.27 16.63
CA VAL A 451 -28.75 -31.58 15.35
C VAL A 451 -29.56 -32.40 14.34
N PRO A 452 -30.59 -31.84 13.69
CA PRO A 452 -31.36 -32.58 12.69
C PRO A 452 -30.46 -33.10 11.57
N GLU A 453 -30.73 -34.30 11.06
CA GLU A 453 -29.89 -34.96 10.03
C GLU A 453 -29.73 -34.15 8.71
N ASP A 454 -30.55 -33.11 8.51
CA ASP A 454 -30.46 -32.15 7.40
C ASP A 454 -29.40 -31.03 7.59
N ALA A 455 -28.70 -30.98 8.73
CA ALA A 455 -27.62 -30.02 8.93
C ALA A 455 -26.37 -30.43 8.13
N ALA A 456 -26.01 -29.63 7.12
CA ALA A 456 -24.81 -29.84 6.33
C ALA A 456 -23.55 -29.97 7.22
N PRO A 457 -22.59 -30.87 6.91
CA PRO A 457 -21.42 -31.08 7.75
C PRO A 457 -20.63 -29.79 7.95
N ASP A 458 -20.37 -29.44 9.21
CA ASP A 458 -19.41 -28.39 9.54
C ASP A 458 -18.02 -28.87 9.06
N GLY A 459 -17.42 -28.13 8.13
CA GLY A 459 -16.25 -28.57 7.36
C GLY A 459 -14.93 -28.65 8.14
N ASP A 460 -14.85 -29.53 9.13
CA ASP A 460 -13.60 -29.94 9.77
C ASP A 460 -13.02 -31.17 9.05
N LEU A 461 -11.72 -31.15 8.77
CA LEU A 461 -11.03 -32.20 8.00
C LEU A 461 -10.79 -33.47 8.83
N ALA A 462 -11.16 -33.48 10.12
CA ALA A 462 -11.06 -34.63 11.01
C ALA A 462 -12.15 -35.68 10.80
N ASP A 463 -13.34 -35.30 10.31
CA ASP A 463 -14.51 -36.19 10.20
C ASP A 463 -14.47 -37.15 8.98
N LEU A 464 -13.36 -37.15 8.24
CA LEU A 464 -13.11 -38.07 7.11
C LEU A 464 -12.36 -39.35 7.53
N GLY A 465 -12.14 -39.56 8.83
CA GLY A 465 -11.50 -40.76 9.39
C GLY A 465 -12.51 -41.79 9.90
N ALA A 466 -12.54 -42.96 9.26
CA ALA A 466 -13.28 -44.18 9.64
C ALA A 466 -14.81 -44.15 9.58
N ARG A 467 -15.35 -44.82 8.55
CA ARG A 467 -16.61 -45.58 8.66
C ARG A 467 -16.33 -47.03 8.29
N GLU A 468 -16.62 -47.93 9.23
CA GLU A 468 -16.63 -49.37 8.98
C GLU A 468 -17.71 -49.73 7.95
N ALA A 469 -17.47 -50.80 7.20
CA ALA A 469 -18.38 -51.24 6.16
C ALA A 469 -19.52 -52.10 6.72
N SER A 470 -20.75 -51.84 6.28
CA SER A 470 -21.79 -52.88 6.22
C SER A 470 -22.64 -52.76 4.94
N THR A 471 -22.43 -53.74 4.06
CA THR A 471 -23.44 -54.37 3.19
C THR A 471 -24.57 -53.52 2.61
N GLY A 472 -24.46 -53.14 1.34
CA GLY A 472 -25.59 -52.61 0.56
C GLY A 472 -26.44 -53.68 -0.12
N ALA A 473 -27.67 -53.30 -0.50
CA ALA A 473 -28.48 -54.02 -1.48
C ALA A 473 -28.56 -53.21 -2.79
N ARG A 474 -28.36 -53.89 -3.92
CA ARG A 474 -28.26 -53.28 -5.28
C ARG A 474 -29.62 -52.80 -5.80
N LYS A 475 -29.61 -51.76 -6.65
CA LYS A 475 -30.21 -51.84 -7.99
C LYS A 475 -29.59 -50.83 -8.98
N ARG A 476 -29.62 -51.19 -10.27
CA ARG A 476 -28.99 -50.49 -11.40
C ARG A 476 -30.03 -49.63 -12.16
N GLY A 477 -29.58 -48.59 -12.85
CA GLY A 477 -30.34 -47.91 -13.90
C GLY A 477 -29.81 -46.49 -14.18
N PRO A 478 -29.26 -46.19 -15.38
CA PRO A 478 -28.82 -44.85 -15.74
C PRO A 478 -29.95 -44.04 -16.39
N GLY A 479 -30.21 -42.83 -15.89
CA GLY A 479 -31.25 -41.93 -16.43
C GLY A 479 -30.70 -40.51 -16.62
N TRP A 480 -30.21 -40.23 -17.82
CA TRP A 480 -29.71 -38.91 -18.24
C TRP A 480 -30.86 -38.00 -18.72
N ALA A 481 -31.97 -37.97 -17.98
CA ALA A 481 -33.12 -37.14 -18.30
C ALA A 481 -33.85 -36.68 -17.03
N LEU A 482 -33.74 -35.38 -16.73
CA LEU A 482 -34.79 -34.58 -16.10
C LEU A 482 -34.38 -33.11 -16.22
N ASP A 483 -34.85 -32.45 -17.28
CA ASP A 483 -34.88 -31.00 -17.32
C ASP A 483 -35.80 -30.48 -16.22
N SER A 484 -35.36 -29.42 -15.55
CA SER A 484 -36.20 -28.61 -14.68
C SER A 484 -35.62 -27.20 -14.60
N ASP A 485 -36.42 -26.25 -15.06
CA ASP A 485 -36.06 -24.85 -15.29
C ASP A 485 -35.62 -24.07 -14.04
N THR A 486 -35.08 -22.88 -14.29
CA THR A 486 -34.85 -21.77 -13.34
C THR A 486 -33.73 -21.89 -12.27
N LEU A 487 -32.52 -21.56 -12.71
CA LEU A 487 -31.68 -20.47 -12.17
C LEU A 487 -31.82 -20.09 -10.66
N ALA A 488 -31.56 -21.03 -9.76
CA ALA A 488 -31.25 -20.72 -8.36
C ALA A 488 -29.81 -20.16 -8.23
N LEU A 489 -29.61 -18.87 -8.54
CA LEU A 489 -28.32 -18.16 -8.48
C LEU A 489 -27.89 -17.85 -7.02
N GLY A 490 -27.76 -18.90 -6.21
CA GLY A 490 -27.21 -18.85 -4.87
C GLY A 490 -25.71 -18.59 -4.89
N ILE A 491 -25.29 -17.41 -4.43
CA ILE A 491 -23.86 -17.09 -4.24
C ILE A 491 -23.36 -17.81 -2.98
N HIS A 492 -23.00 -19.09 -3.12
CA HIS A 492 -22.02 -19.70 -2.22
C HIS A 492 -20.67 -19.00 -2.43
N VAL A 493 -20.12 -18.41 -1.37
CA VAL A 493 -18.71 -18.01 -1.32
C VAL A 493 -17.91 -19.23 -0.89
N ASP A 494 -17.85 -20.19 -1.80
CA ASP A 494 -17.04 -21.38 -1.68
C ASP A 494 -15.57 -20.96 -1.90
N PHE A 495 -14.75 -21.06 -0.86
CA PHE A 495 -13.34 -20.69 -0.93
C PHE A 495 -12.50 -21.73 -1.70
N ASP A 496 -12.99 -22.97 -1.81
CA ASP A 496 -12.25 -24.12 -2.34
C ASP A 496 -12.74 -24.61 -3.72
N HIS A 497 -13.91 -24.20 -4.22
CA HIS A 497 -14.45 -24.68 -5.51
C HIS A 497 -14.77 -23.62 -6.58
N LEU A 498 -13.83 -22.72 -6.86
CA LEU A 498 -13.83 -21.96 -8.12
C LEU A 498 -13.47 -22.82 -9.36
N GLU A 499 -12.86 -23.99 -9.16
CA GLU A 499 -12.30 -24.86 -10.21
C GLU A 499 -13.35 -25.74 -10.92
N ARG A 500 -14.60 -25.76 -10.45
CA ARG A 500 -15.72 -26.52 -11.05
C ARG A 500 -16.60 -25.72 -12.02
N ARG A 501 -16.23 -24.47 -12.34
CA ARG A 501 -17.03 -23.63 -13.24
C ARG A 501 -16.67 -23.89 -14.70
N PRO A 502 -17.66 -24.07 -15.61
CA PRO A 502 -17.42 -23.97 -17.04
C PRO A 502 -16.78 -22.62 -17.37
N ASP A 503 -15.83 -22.62 -18.30
CA ASP A 503 -15.12 -21.40 -18.72
C ASP A 503 -16.03 -20.60 -19.66
N VAL A 504 -16.94 -19.81 -19.09
CA VAL A 504 -17.96 -19.03 -19.82
C VAL A 504 -17.36 -17.78 -20.52
N ARG A 505 -16.06 -17.80 -20.83
CA ARG A 505 -15.37 -16.72 -21.56
C ARG A 505 -15.72 -16.85 -23.05
N PRO A 506 -16.24 -15.80 -23.71
CA PRO A 506 -16.49 -15.86 -25.14
C PRO A 506 -15.19 -16.08 -25.92
N GLY A 507 -15.25 -16.93 -26.95
CA GLY A 507 -14.12 -17.14 -27.87
C GLY A 507 -13.91 -15.94 -28.80
N PRO A 508 -12.75 -15.85 -29.48
CA PRO A 508 -12.52 -14.84 -30.49
C PRO A 508 -13.59 -14.93 -31.58
N GLY A 509 -14.26 -13.80 -31.87
CA GLY A 509 -15.39 -13.71 -32.79
C GLY A 509 -16.78 -13.55 -32.13
N THR A 510 -16.91 -13.86 -30.83
CA THR A 510 -18.17 -13.56 -30.10
C THR A 510 -18.23 -12.06 -29.76
N PRO A 511 -19.33 -11.33 -30.07
CA PRO A 511 -19.43 -9.91 -29.70
C PRO A 511 -19.40 -9.73 -28.18
N PRO A 512 -18.77 -8.66 -27.65
CA PRO A 512 -18.67 -8.44 -26.23
C PRO A 512 -20.06 -8.29 -25.61
N THR A 513 -20.31 -9.00 -24.50
CA THR A 513 -21.55 -8.95 -23.72
C THR A 513 -21.81 -7.54 -23.20
N GLY A 514 -22.52 -6.74 -24.00
CA GLY A 514 -22.65 -5.30 -23.79
C GLY A 514 -23.14 -4.53 -25.02
N THR A 515 -23.04 -5.09 -26.23
CA THR A 515 -23.82 -4.57 -27.37
C THR A 515 -25.32 -4.80 -27.11
N PRO A 516 -26.17 -3.76 -27.07
CA PRO A 516 -27.61 -3.96 -27.00
C PRO A 516 -28.06 -4.65 -28.28
N ARG A 517 -28.57 -5.88 -28.18
CA ARG A 517 -29.46 -6.39 -29.23
C ARG A 517 -30.71 -5.52 -29.16
N VAL A 518 -30.95 -4.71 -30.19
CA VAL A 518 -32.22 -3.97 -30.32
C VAL A 518 -33.33 -5.01 -30.24
N ARG A 519 -34.18 -4.90 -29.21
CA ARG A 519 -35.36 -5.76 -29.11
C ARG A 519 -36.29 -5.38 -30.26
N PRO A 520 -36.83 -6.35 -31.03
CA PRO A 520 -38.03 -6.09 -31.81
C PRO A 520 -39.11 -5.58 -30.85
N GLU A 521 -39.78 -4.50 -31.22
CA GLU A 521 -40.72 -3.83 -30.34
C GLU A 521 -41.86 -4.76 -29.94
N HIS A 522 -42.13 -4.81 -28.63
CA HIS A 522 -43.19 -5.64 -28.08
C HIS A 522 -44.53 -4.90 -28.28
N ARG A 523 -45.16 -5.09 -29.45
CA ARG A 523 -46.52 -4.58 -29.69
C ARG A 523 -47.50 -5.21 -28.67
N PRO A 524 -48.38 -4.42 -28.02
CA PRO A 524 -49.32 -4.95 -27.04
C PRO A 524 -50.37 -5.87 -27.67
N THR A 525 -50.83 -6.85 -26.90
CA THR A 525 -51.51 -8.08 -27.35
C THR A 525 -52.97 -7.93 -27.80
N TRP A 526 -53.50 -6.72 -27.96
CA TRP A 526 -54.84 -6.48 -28.51
C TRP A 526 -54.87 -6.37 -30.04
N ALA A 527 -53.71 -6.31 -30.69
CA ALA A 527 -53.58 -6.18 -32.15
C ALA A 527 -53.38 -7.52 -32.90
N ARG A 528 -54.00 -8.61 -32.43
CA ARG A 528 -54.04 -9.91 -33.14
C ARG A 528 -55.48 -10.41 -33.27
N ALA A 529 -56.04 -10.21 -34.46
CA ALA A 529 -57.27 -10.88 -34.89
C ALA A 529 -56.98 -12.32 -35.37
N ALA A 530 -58.04 -13.13 -35.37
CA ALA A 530 -58.07 -14.59 -35.43
C ALA A 530 -57.47 -15.28 -36.67
N GLU A 531 -56.98 -16.51 -36.44
CA GLU A 531 -57.11 -17.75 -37.25
C GLU A 531 -56.48 -18.89 -36.40
N ALA A 532 -57.22 -19.80 -35.73
CA ALA A 532 -58.12 -20.87 -36.20
C ALA A 532 -57.37 -22.13 -36.73
N GLY A 533 -57.41 -23.28 -36.02
CA GLY A 533 -57.00 -24.58 -36.61
C GLY A 533 -56.42 -25.73 -35.75
N LEU A 534 -57.16 -26.23 -34.74
CA LEU A 534 -57.19 -27.66 -34.27
C LEU A 534 -55.90 -28.43 -33.78
N PRO A 535 -56.05 -29.59 -33.08
CA PRO A 535 -54.98 -30.22 -32.27
C PRO A 535 -54.73 -31.73 -32.62
N PRO A 536 -54.22 -32.61 -31.73
CA PRO A 536 -52.81 -32.82 -31.39
C PRO A 536 -52.27 -34.24 -31.72
N GLY A 537 -50.94 -34.43 -31.75
CA GLY A 537 -50.28 -35.73 -31.97
C GLY A 537 -49.23 -36.07 -30.90
N ARG A 538 -49.13 -37.35 -30.51
CA ARG A 538 -48.29 -37.86 -29.39
C ARG A 538 -46.84 -38.24 -29.79
N GLU A 539 -45.96 -38.13 -28.80
CA GLU A 539 -44.70 -38.86 -28.53
C GLU A 539 -44.62 -40.33 -29.01
N PRO A 540 -43.43 -40.95 -29.24
CA PRO A 540 -42.33 -41.04 -28.24
C PRO A 540 -40.87 -41.07 -28.76
N GLY A 541 -39.90 -41.21 -27.83
CA GLY A 541 -38.46 -41.33 -28.12
C GLY A 541 -37.83 -42.69 -27.76
N SER A 542 -36.52 -42.81 -28.01
CA SER A 542 -35.51 -43.83 -27.62
C SER A 542 -34.39 -43.80 -28.67
N GLU A 543 -33.13 -44.17 -28.51
CA GLU A 543 -32.19 -44.47 -27.42
C GLU A 543 -30.81 -44.71 -28.11
N ALA A 544 -29.74 -44.93 -27.32
CA ALA A 544 -28.57 -45.75 -27.65
C ALA A 544 -27.47 -45.23 -28.64
N SER A 545 -26.35 -44.89 -28.02
CA SER A 545 -24.98 -44.79 -28.54
C SER A 545 -24.37 -46.12 -29.03
N ALA A 546 -23.56 -46.07 -30.09
CA ALA A 546 -22.28 -46.80 -30.20
C ALA A 546 -21.35 -46.12 -31.25
N GLY A 547 -20.02 -46.11 -31.02
CA GLY A 547 -19.00 -45.53 -31.92
C GLY A 547 -18.36 -46.57 -32.87
N PRO A 548 -17.07 -46.47 -33.26
CA PRO A 548 -16.02 -45.52 -32.88
C PRO A 548 -15.34 -44.79 -34.07
N ALA A 549 -14.16 -44.19 -33.84
CA ALA A 549 -13.46 -43.26 -34.73
C ALA A 549 -12.47 -43.89 -35.74
N GLU A 550 -12.17 -43.17 -36.82
CA GLU A 550 -10.82 -42.81 -37.35
C GLU A 550 -11.02 -41.85 -38.56
N VAL A 551 -10.51 -40.60 -38.56
CA VAL A 551 -9.14 -40.09 -38.89
C VAL A 551 -9.04 -39.55 -40.35
N ASP A 552 -8.29 -38.45 -40.49
CA ASP A 552 -7.79 -37.75 -41.69
C ASP A 552 -8.74 -37.09 -42.73
N ALA A 553 -8.64 -35.75 -42.80
CA ALA A 553 -8.36 -34.99 -44.03
C ALA A 553 -7.73 -33.62 -43.68
N PRO A 554 -6.78 -33.07 -44.49
CA PRO A 554 -5.90 -31.98 -44.05
C PRO A 554 -6.25 -30.57 -44.57
N PHE A 555 -5.43 -29.60 -44.14
CA PHE A 555 -5.30 -28.24 -44.69
C PHE A 555 -4.72 -28.24 -46.12
N GLU A 556 -5.02 -27.15 -46.84
CA GLU A 556 -4.18 -26.31 -47.73
C GLU A 556 -5.06 -25.75 -48.86
N ASP A 557 -4.80 -24.63 -49.52
CA ASP A 557 -4.21 -23.31 -49.23
C ASP A 557 -4.36 -22.50 -50.56
N ALA A 558 -3.85 -21.28 -50.62
CA ALA A 558 -3.60 -20.50 -51.85
C ALA A 558 -4.82 -20.00 -52.68
N PHE A 559 -4.99 -18.67 -52.65
CA PHE A 559 -5.67 -17.87 -53.68
C PHE A 559 -4.59 -17.13 -54.46
N ASP A 560 -4.62 -17.14 -55.80
CA ASP A 560 -3.78 -16.31 -56.66
C ASP A 560 -4.61 -15.73 -57.82
N ALA A 561 -4.24 -14.52 -58.28
CA ALA A 561 -4.75 -13.75 -59.42
C ALA A 561 -6.28 -13.52 -59.52
N GLY A 562 -6.82 -12.40 -60.02
CA GLY A 562 -6.22 -11.31 -60.78
C GLY A 562 -7.00 -11.09 -62.09
N LYS A 563 -7.40 -9.83 -62.39
CA LYS A 563 -8.30 -9.40 -63.48
C LYS A 563 -9.79 -9.76 -63.22
N GLY A 564 -10.78 -9.05 -63.76
CA GLY A 564 -10.74 -7.81 -64.54
C GLY A 564 -11.88 -7.69 -65.56
N GLU A 565 -12.85 -6.82 -65.24
CA GLU A 565 -13.68 -6.03 -66.20
C GLU A 565 -14.92 -6.66 -66.90
N VAL A 566 -15.81 -5.74 -67.36
CA VAL A 566 -16.81 -5.81 -68.48
C VAL A 566 -18.34 -5.93 -68.16
N THR A 567 -19.06 -4.83 -68.47
CA THR A 567 -20.53 -4.60 -68.77
C THR A 567 -21.63 -4.96 -67.73
N ALA A 568 -22.71 -4.18 -67.45
CA ALA A 568 -23.46 -3.03 -68.04
C ALA A 568 -24.81 -3.38 -68.74
N VAL A 569 -25.74 -2.38 -68.79
CA VAL A 569 -27.05 -2.25 -69.55
C VAL A 569 -28.34 -2.28 -68.68
N VAL A 570 -28.95 -1.11 -68.32
CA VAL A 570 -30.22 -0.46 -68.82
C VAL A 570 -31.48 -0.92 -68.01
N GLU A 571 -32.55 -0.16 -67.67
CA GLU A 571 -33.28 1.01 -68.25
C GLU A 571 -33.95 1.94 -67.18
N GLU A 572 -34.59 3.06 -67.58
CA GLU A 572 -35.22 4.09 -66.71
C GLU A 572 -36.80 4.13 -66.75
N PRO A 573 -37.50 4.88 -65.84
CA PRO A 573 -38.96 4.84 -65.62
C PRO A 573 -39.73 6.17 -65.92
N GLU A 574 -41.09 6.21 -65.85
CA GLU A 574 -41.85 7.49 -65.80
C GLU A 574 -43.31 7.47 -65.21
N GLU A 575 -43.84 8.67 -64.90
CA GLU A 575 -45.22 9.15 -64.53
C GLU A 575 -45.89 8.75 -63.18
N ALA A 576 -46.73 9.51 -62.41
CA ALA A 576 -47.32 10.89 -62.35
C ALA A 576 -48.89 10.97 -62.42
N ALA A 577 -49.66 11.92 -61.82
CA ALA A 577 -49.53 12.74 -60.58
C ALA A 577 -50.86 13.51 -60.17
N ALA A 578 -51.18 13.61 -58.86
CA ALA A 578 -52.15 14.54 -58.18
C ALA A 578 -53.67 14.48 -58.57
N PRO A 579 -54.65 15.27 -57.99
CA PRO A 579 -54.69 16.27 -56.88
C PRO A 579 -55.87 16.03 -55.83
N PRO A 580 -56.63 17.02 -55.23
CA PRO A 580 -56.37 17.69 -53.93
C PRO A 580 -57.54 17.81 -52.86
N GLU A 581 -57.18 18.14 -51.59
CA GLU A 581 -57.82 18.99 -50.51
C GLU A 581 -59.37 19.05 -50.20
N PRO A 582 -59.86 19.69 -49.09
CA PRO A 582 -59.37 19.85 -47.69
C PRO A 582 -60.48 19.72 -46.57
N GLY A 583 -60.12 19.82 -45.28
CA GLY A 583 -61.09 20.08 -44.19
C GLY A 583 -60.54 19.95 -42.75
N ALA A 584 -60.64 20.98 -41.91
CA ALA A 584 -59.93 21.08 -40.62
C ALA A 584 -60.82 21.37 -39.39
N VAL A 585 -60.46 20.81 -38.22
CA VAL A 585 -60.77 21.33 -36.87
C VAL A 585 -59.56 21.11 -35.95
N SER A 586 -59.30 22.06 -35.04
CA SER A 586 -58.01 22.27 -34.38
C SER A 586 -57.93 21.86 -32.90
N GLY A 587 -56.71 21.51 -32.43
CA GLY A 587 -56.37 21.38 -31.00
C GLY A 587 -54.87 21.12 -30.77
N SER A 588 -54.09 22.18 -30.52
CA SER A 588 -52.63 22.15 -30.21
C SER A 588 -52.38 22.41 -28.70
N PRO A 589 -51.14 22.36 -28.15
CA PRO A 589 -49.81 22.09 -28.76
C PRO A 589 -49.28 20.68 -28.34
N ALA A 590 -48.02 20.23 -28.54
CA ALA A 590 -46.74 20.87 -28.88
C ALA A 590 -45.84 19.91 -29.74
N PRO A 591 -44.58 20.24 -30.12
CA PRO A 591 -44.00 19.72 -31.36
C PRO A 591 -43.21 18.41 -31.25
N GLU A 592 -43.37 17.54 -32.25
CA GLU A 592 -42.38 16.51 -32.59
C GLU A 592 -41.21 17.14 -33.39
N GLU A 593 -39.97 16.84 -32.99
CA GLU A 593 -38.79 17.18 -33.80
C GLU A 593 -38.68 16.26 -35.03
N PRO A 594 -38.31 16.78 -36.21
CA PRO A 594 -38.13 15.94 -37.40
C PRO A 594 -36.94 14.98 -37.23
N LEU A 595 -37.20 13.69 -37.46
CA LEU A 595 -36.20 12.64 -37.55
C LEU A 595 -35.11 13.00 -38.56
N ARG A 596 -33.88 13.23 -38.07
CA ARG A 596 -32.72 13.47 -38.92
C ARG A 596 -32.32 12.15 -39.62
N PRO A 597 -32.01 12.16 -40.92
CA PRO A 597 -31.54 10.96 -41.60
C PRO A 597 -30.21 10.48 -41.00
N GLU A 598 -30.03 9.17 -40.87
CA GLU A 598 -28.75 8.60 -40.43
C GLU A 598 -27.63 8.95 -41.43
N PRO A 599 -26.47 9.42 -40.96
CA PRO A 599 -25.36 9.71 -41.86
C PRO A 599 -24.74 8.39 -42.36
N LEU A 600 -24.87 8.17 -43.68
CA LEU A 600 -24.12 7.17 -44.43
C LEU A 600 -22.63 7.17 -44.02
N ALA A 601 -22.03 5.98 -43.99
CA ALA A 601 -20.70 5.77 -43.43
C ALA A 601 -19.60 6.51 -44.19
N ALA A 602 -19.29 7.75 -43.74
CA ALA A 602 -18.20 8.59 -44.20
C ALA A 602 -16.90 7.78 -44.42
N GLY A 603 -16.44 7.77 -45.68
CA GLY A 603 -15.39 6.87 -46.16
C GLY A 603 -14.04 7.09 -45.46
N ARG A 604 -13.17 6.07 -45.50
CA ARG A 604 -11.82 6.12 -44.89
C ARG A 604 -11.01 7.35 -45.30
N ARG A 605 -11.24 7.90 -46.51
CA ARG A 605 -10.59 9.12 -47.03
C ARG A 605 -11.02 10.41 -46.33
N GLU A 606 -12.29 10.58 -45.95
CA GLU A 606 -12.74 11.80 -45.24
C GLU A 606 -12.18 11.90 -43.83
N ARG A 607 -11.84 10.76 -43.20
CA ARG A 607 -11.16 10.73 -41.89
C ARG A 607 -9.70 11.18 -41.93
N LEU A 608 -9.11 11.35 -43.12
CA LEU A 608 -7.73 11.81 -43.31
C LEU A 608 -7.62 13.31 -43.57
N LEU A 609 -8.73 14.01 -43.86
CA LEU A 609 -8.73 15.45 -44.03
C LEU A 609 -8.54 16.14 -42.67
N PRO A 610 -7.52 17.00 -42.49
CA PRO A 610 -7.23 17.60 -41.20
C PRO A 610 -8.28 18.66 -40.84
N THR A 611 -8.83 18.58 -39.62
CA THR A 611 -9.75 19.60 -39.12
C THR A 611 -9.01 20.93 -38.94
N ARG A 612 -9.67 22.07 -39.17
CA ARG A 612 -9.05 23.41 -38.99
C ARG A 612 -8.38 23.57 -37.62
N ALA A 613 -9.03 23.09 -36.55
CA ALA A 613 -8.46 23.08 -35.20
C ALA A 613 -7.23 22.17 -35.07
N GLY A 614 -7.20 21.02 -35.74
CA GLY A 614 -6.04 20.13 -35.79
C GLY A 614 -4.86 20.75 -36.52
N VAL A 615 -5.09 21.48 -37.63
CA VAL A 615 -4.03 22.23 -38.33
C VAL A 615 -3.45 23.32 -37.42
N VAL A 616 -4.29 24.16 -36.81
CA VAL A 616 -3.83 25.23 -35.91
C VAL A 616 -3.02 24.69 -34.73
N LEU A 617 -3.49 23.60 -34.09
CA LEU A 617 -2.75 22.97 -32.99
C LEU A 617 -1.47 22.26 -33.46
N GLY A 618 -1.43 21.76 -34.70
CA GLY A 618 -0.22 21.25 -35.34
C GLY A 618 0.82 22.37 -35.58
N CYS A 619 0.40 23.52 -36.10
CA CYS A 619 1.27 24.68 -36.26
C CYS A 619 1.78 25.22 -34.92
N LEU A 620 0.93 25.24 -33.88
CA LEU A 620 1.34 25.60 -32.52
C LEU A 620 2.31 24.59 -31.90
N LEU A 621 2.18 23.29 -32.20
CA LEU A 621 3.15 22.27 -31.78
C LEU A 621 4.51 22.48 -32.46
N VAL A 622 4.52 22.77 -33.75
CA VAL A 622 5.76 23.10 -34.49
C VAL A 622 6.39 24.37 -33.92
N ALA A 623 5.60 25.42 -33.64
CA ALA A 623 6.10 26.64 -33.00
C ALA A 623 6.66 26.36 -31.60
N ALA A 624 6.01 25.51 -30.79
CA ALA A 624 6.51 25.10 -29.48
C ALA A 624 7.86 24.38 -29.57
N LEU A 625 8.00 23.46 -30.52
CA LEU A 625 9.25 22.72 -30.76
C LEU A 625 10.37 23.63 -31.28
N LEU A 626 10.07 24.57 -32.18
CA LEU A 626 11.05 25.56 -32.66
C LEU A 626 11.51 26.50 -31.55
N LEU A 627 10.58 27.01 -30.73
CA LEU A 627 10.88 27.81 -29.55
C LEU A 627 11.69 27.03 -28.51
N TYR A 628 11.43 25.72 -28.35
CA TYR A 628 12.16 24.86 -27.44
C TYR A 628 13.60 24.61 -27.91
N TRP A 629 13.76 24.01 -29.09
CA TRP A 629 15.02 23.43 -29.54
C TRP A 629 15.98 24.40 -30.21
N VAL A 630 15.50 25.34 -31.04
CA VAL A 630 16.39 26.24 -31.80
C VAL A 630 17.27 27.13 -30.90
N PRO A 631 16.79 27.65 -29.75
CA PRO A 631 17.65 28.35 -28.78
C PRO A 631 18.48 27.39 -27.92
N ALA A 632 17.92 26.24 -27.52
CA ALA A 632 18.60 25.28 -26.64
C ALA A 632 19.84 24.66 -27.31
N LEU A 633 19.75 24.31 -28.60
CA LEU A 633 20.86 23.78 -29.41
C LEU A 633 21.96 24.82 -29.72
N ARG A 634 21.86 26.05 -29.21
CA ARG A 634 22.91 27.08 -29.29
C ARG A 634 23.69 27.24 -27.98
N LEU A 635 23.31 26.54 -26.92
CA LEU A 635 24.07 26.49 -25.67
C LEU A 635 25.37 25.72 -25.89
N GLY A 636 26.49 26.30 -25.48
CA GLY A 636 27.78 25.60 -25.41
C GLY A 636 28.18 25.24 -23.98
N GLU A 637 29.25 24.45 -23.83
CA GLU A 637 29.84 24.08 -22.54
C GLU A 637 30.11 25.31 -21.63
N SER A 638 30.52 26.44 -22.21
CA SER A 638 30.75 27.71 -21.49
C SER A 638 29.46 28.37 -20.96
N ASP A 639 28.30 28.07 -21.55
CA ASP A 639 27.02 28.54 -21.03
C ASP A 639 26.57 27.70 -19.84
N LEU A 640 26.74 26.38 -19.95
CA LEU A 640 26.42 25.41 -18.90
C LEU A 640 27.28 25.61 -17.64
N ASP A 641 28.50 26.12 -17.79
CA ASP A 641 29.38 26.52 -16.68
C ASP A 641 28.84 27.69 -15.83
N ARG A 642 27.80 28.39 -16.31
CA ARG A 642 27.12 29.48 -15.58
C ARG A 642 25.90 29.01 -14.78
N MET A 643 25.64 27.70 -14.72
CA MET A 643 24.53 27.15 -13.93
C MET A 643 24.63 27.53 -12.45
N GLY A 644 23.54 28.09 -11.90
CA GLY A 644 23.38 28.35 -10.47
C GLY A 644 22.77 27.16 -9.72
N GLY A 645 22.49 27.34 -8.42
CA GLY A 645 21.90 26.30 -7.55
C GLY A 645 20.44 25.92 -7.85
N LEU A 646 19.85 26.45 -8.93
CA LEU A 646 18.60 25.94 -9.53
C LEU A 646 18.86 24.92 -10.65
N GLY A 647 20.12 24.70 -11.02
CA GLY A 647 20.54 23.82 -12.09
C GLY A 647 20.17 24.32 -13.49
N LEU A 648 19.91 23.42 -14.43
CA LEU A 648 19.86 23.73 -15.87
C LEU A 648 18.88 24.85 -16.22
N ILE A 649 17.72 24.93 -15.55
CA ILE A 649 16.73 26.01 -15.76
C ILE A 649 17.31 27.43 -15.59
N SER A 650 18.40 27.60 -14.84
CA SER A 650 19.07 28.91 -14.66
C SER A 650 19.80 29.43 -15.90
N VAL A 651 20.13 28.56 -16.87
CA VAL A 651 20.83 28.93 -18.12
C VAL A 651 19.99 28.73 -19.38
N LEU A 652 18.81 28.10 -19.27
CA LEU A 652 17.93 27.90 -20.43
C LEU A 652 17.40 29.23 -20.98
N PRO A 653 17.46 29.46 -22.31
CA PRO A 653 16.90 30.65 -22.92
C PRO A 653 15.40 30.81 -22.59
N PRO A 654 14.91 32.04 -22.29
CA PRO A 654 13.48 32.27 -22.06
C PRO A 654 12.55 31.75 -23.17
N PRO A 655 12.91 31.79 -24.47
CA PRO A 655 12.11 31.15 -25.52
C PRO A 655 11.98 29.63 -25.36
N THR A 656 12.99 28.94 -24.84
CA THR A 656 12.93 27.49 -24.57
C THR A 656 11.92 27.18 -23.45
N LEU A 657 11.89 28.00 -22.40
CA LEU A 657 10.89 27.91 -21.34
C LEU A 657 9.47 28.21 -21.86
N LEU A 658 9.33 29.18 -22.76
CA LEU A 658 8.06 29.46 -23.45
C LEU A 658 7.63 28.29 -24.35
N GLY A 659 8.56 27.64 -25.03
CA GLY A 659 8.31 26.40 -25.79
C GLY A 659 7.78 25.27 -24.90
N ALA A 660 8.37 25.07 -23.72
CA ALA A 660 7.92 24.08 -22.74
C ALA A 660 6.49 24.37 -22.25
N ALA A 661 6.20 25.63 -21.91
CA ALA A 661 4.84 26.04 -21.55
C ALA A 661 3.85 25.85 -22.71
N LEU A 662 4.26 26.16 -23.95
CA LEU A 662 3.42 26.02 -25.13
C LEU A 662 3.14 24.54 -25.47
N LEU A 663 4.07 23.60 -25.24
CA LEU A 663 3.82 22.17 -25.32
C LEU A 663 2.68 21.74 -24.37
N ALA A 664 2.68 22.25 -23.13
CA ALA A 664 1.61 21.98 -22.17
C ALA A 664 0.27 22.62 -22.56
N VAL A 665 0.29 23.83 -23.11
CA VAL A 665 -0.89 24.49 -23.70
C VAL A 665 -1.46 23.65 -24.83
N VAL A 666 -0.64 23.23 -25.81
CA VAL A 666 -1.08 22.39 -26.94
C VAL A 666 -1.69 21.07 -26.47
N PHE A 667 -1.04 20.37 -25.52
CA PHE A 667 -1.59 19.13 -24.97
C PHE A 667 -2.95 19.34 -24.32
N ALA A 668 -3.08 20.38 -23.48
CA ALA A 668 -4.35 20.69 -22.83
C ALA A 668 -5.43 21.11 -23.85
N SER A 669 -5.11 21.96 -24.83
CA SER A 669 -6.01 22.37 -25.92
C SER A 669 -6.57 21.19 -26.71
N LEU A 670 -5.77 20.12 -26.92
CA LEU A 670 -6.26 18.88 -27.53
C LEU A 670 -7.32 18.18 -26.67
N LEU A 671 -7.27 18.30 -25.34
CA LEU A 671 -8.30 17.78 -24.43
C LEU A 671 -9.62 18.56 -24.51
N TRP A 672 -9.61 19.85 -24.86
CA TRP A 672 -10.84 20.63 -25.06
C TRP A 672 -11.64 20.20 -26.30
N LEU A 673 -11.00 19.58 -27.29
CA LEU A 673 -11.68 19.17 -28.52
C LEU A 673 -12.77 18.13 -28.27
N ASN A 674 -13.85 18.19 -29.05
CA ASN A 674 -14.98 17.25 -28.97
C ASN A 674 -14.64 15.82 -29.46
N ARG A 675 -13.51 15.64 -30.15
CA ARG A 675 -13.05 14.36 -30.70
C ARG A 675 -11.59 14.10 -30.31
N GLU A 676 -11.24 12.83 -30.15
CA GLU A 676 -9.90 12.37 -29.80
C GLU A 676 -8.96 12.45 -31.01
N HIS A 677 -8.05 13.42 -31.04
CA HIS A 677 -7.01 13.55 -32.06
C HIS A 677 -5.77 12.70 -31.71
N ARG A 678 -5.90 11.37 -31.79
CA ARG A 678 -4.88 10.40 -31.33
C ARG A 678 -3.47 10.66 -31.83
N ALA A 679 -3.30 10.92 -33.13
CA ALA A 679 -1.99 11.16 -33.72
C ALA A 679 -1.33 12.41 -33.13
N LEU A 680 -2.06 13.53 -33.05
CA LEU A 680 -1.52 14.77 -32.53
C LEU A 680 -1.28 14.71 -31.01
N LEU A 681 -2.15 14.03 -30.24
CA LEU A 681 -1.91 13.73 -28.83
C LEU A 681 -0.65 12.87 -28.62
N MET A 682 -0.43 11.87 -29.46
CA MET A 682 0.76 11.02 -29.42
C MET A 682 2.02 11.84 -29.74
N VAL A 683 2.02 12.63 -30.82
CA VAL A 683 3.19 13.45 -31.20
C VAL A 683 3.49 14.50 -30.13
N THR A 684 2.48 15.17 -29.54
CA THR A 684 2.71 16.11 -28.43
C THR A 684 3.23 15.43 -27.16
N LEU A 685 2.77 14.20 -26.86
CA LEU A 685 3.30 13.41 -25.73
C LEU A 685 4.76 13.00 -25.97
N LEU A 686 5.09 12.47 -27.15
CA LEU A 686 6.45 12.10 -27.52
C LEU A 686 7.38 13.33 -27.55
N ALA A 687 6.91 14.45 -28.11
CA ALA A 687 7.60 15.73 -28.06
C ALA A 687 7.88 16.19 -26.61
N THR A 688 6.93 15.96 -25.68
CA THR A 688 7.12 16.26 -24.25
C THR A 688 8.22 15.38 -23.65
N VAL A 689 8.21 14.06 -23.89
CA VAL A 689 9.24 13.13 -23.39
C VAL A 689 10.62 13.50 -23.93
N VAL A 690 10.74 13.68 -25.25
CA VAL A 690 12.02 14.01 -25.90
C VAL A 690 12.54 15.36 -25.41
N SER A 691 11.68 16.38 -25.29
CA SER A 691 12.08 17.67 -24.74
C SER A 691 12.61 17.54 -23.30
N LEU A 692 11.92 16.82 -22.43
CA LEU A 692 12.29 16.73 -21.01
C LEU A 692 13.49 15.83 -20.71
N HIS A 693 13.69 14.72 -21.43
CA HIS A 693 14.72 13.74 -21.10
C HIS A 693 15.93 13.77 -22.05
N ALA A 694 15.73 14.13 -23.33
CA ALA A 694 16.81 14.19 -24.30
C ALA A 694 17.57 15.52 -24.30
N LEU A 695 17.03 16.59 -23.69
CA LEU A 695 17.68 17.91 -23.74
C LEU A 695 19.15 17.87 -23.28
N PRO A 696 19.51 17.36 -22.08
CA PRO A 696 20.92 17.41 -21.67
C PRO A 696 21.79 16.42 -22.45
N ALA A 697 21.21 15.34 -23.01
CA ALA A 697 21.92 14.47 -23.95
C ALA A 697 22.32 15.18 -25.28
N LEU A 698 21.71 16.33 -25.60
CA LEU A 698 22.02 17.12 -26.80
C LEU A 698 22.88 18.36 -26.54
N ILE A 699 22.92 18.88 -25.31
CA ILE A 699 23.68 20.11 -24.96
C ILE A 699 24.93 19.83 -24.10
N GLU A 700 24.99 18.68 -23.41
CA GLU A 700 26.20 18.23 -22.69
C GLU A 700 27.00 17.29 -23.58
N THR A 701 28.32 17.45 -23.58
CA THR A 701 29.23 16.61 -24.39
C THR A 701 29.30 15.17 -23.86
N GLU A 702 29.40 15.00 -22.55
CA GLU A 702 29.67 13.71 -21.89
C GLU A 702 28.41 13.06 -21.29
N PRO A 703 28.36 11.72 -21.17
CA PRO A 703 27.32 11.04 -20.40
C PRO A 703 27.26 11.47 -18.93
N ARG A 704 26.04 11.79 -18.47
CA ARG A 704 25.79 12.23 -17.09
C ARG A 704 25.55 11.07 -16.12
N PHE A 705 25.58 11.38 -14.83
CA PHE A 705 25.63 10.49 -13.66
C PHE A 705 26.96 9.73 -13.52
N ALA A 706 27.73 10.10 -12.50
CA ALA A 706 28.94 9.39 -12.07
C ALA A 706 28.76 7.86 -11.96
N THR A 707 27.65 7.41 -11.38
CA THR A 707 27.34 5.97 -11.23
C THR A 707 27.15 5.23 -12.57
N ALA A 708 26.79 5.93 -13.65
CA ALA A 708 26.67 5.30 -14.98
C ALA A 708 28.04 4.93 -15.56
N TRP A 709 29.07 5.74 -15.29
CA TRP A 709 30.46 5.43 -15.65
C TRP A 709 30.96 4.20 -14.90
N GLN A 710 30.68 4.10 -13.60
CA GLN A 710 31.05 2.91 -12.83
C GLN A 710 30.39 1.62 -13.37
N HIS A 711 29.17 1.71 -13.90
CA HIS A 711 28.53 0.58 -14.57
C HIS A 711 29.23 0.18 -15.89
N LEU A 712 29.93 1.09 -16.58
CA LEU A 712 30.77 0.74 -17.72
C LEU A 712 31.95 -0.13 -17.30
N GLY A 713 32.58 0.15 -16.14
CA GLY A 713 33.63 -0.72 -15.60
C GLY A 713 33.12 -2.13 -15.30
N PHE A 714 31.91 -2.26 -14.76
CA PHE A 714 31.29 -3.58 -14.53
C PHE A 714 31.11 -4.35 -15.85
N LEU A 715 30.82 -3.67 -16.97
CA LEU A 715 30.75 -4.30 -18.29
C LEU A 715 32.15 -4.65 -18.83
N ASP A 716 33.13 -3.74 -18.73
CA ASP A 716 34.53 -3.97 -19.11
C ASP A 716 35.11 -5.22 -18.43
N TYR A 717 34.95 -5.33 -17.10
CA TYR A 717 35.45 -6.48 -16.35
C TYR A 717 34.76 -7.79 -16.73
N ILE A 718 33.44 -7.77 -16.97
CA ILE A 718 32.70 -8.95 -17.48
C ILE A 718 33.19 -9.34 -18.87
N ASP A 719 33.45 -8.39 -19.76
CA ASP A 719 33.88 -8.72 -21.13
C ASP A 719 35.32 -9.26 -21.17
N ARG A 720 36.23 -8.66 -20.37
CA ARG A 720 37.62 -9.09 -20.20
C ARG A 720 37.74 -10.47 -19.54
N THR A 721 36.96 -10.74 -18.49
CA THR A 721 37.16 -11.94 -17.63
C THR A 721 36.09 -13.02 -17.79
N GLY A 722 34.92 -12.70 -18.34
CA GLY A 722 33.75 -13.56 -18.37
C GLY A 722 33.08 -13.78 -17.00
N SER A 723 33.46 -13.03 -15.97
CA SER A 723 33.08 -13.28 -14.58
C SER A 723 32.62 -12.03 -13.81
N ALA A 724 31.95 -12.26 -12.68
CA ALA A 724 31.52 -11.24 -11.73
C ALA A 724 32.32 -11.40 -10.43
N VAL A 725 32.58 -10.31 -9.69
CA VAL A 725 33.38 -10.37 -8.45
C VAL A 725 32.65 -9.67 -7.30
N PRO A 726 31.90 -10.42 -6.47
CA PRO A 726 31.10 -9.87 -5.38
C PRO A 726 31.84 -8.99 -4.38
N ASP A 727 33.12 -9.28 -4.14
CA ASP A 727 33.93 -8.63 -3.09
C ASP A 727 34.39 -7.20 -3.47
N LEU A 728 34.32 -6.83 -4.76
CA LEU A 728 34.67 -5.48 -5.24
C LEU A 728 33.54 -4.45 -5.02
N ASP A 729 32.28 -4.86 -5.15
CA ASP A 729 31.10 -3.99 -5.00
C ASP A 729 29.84 -4.83 -4.76
N ALA A 730 29.03 -4.45 -3.78
CA ALA A 730 27.78 -5.11 -3.43
C ALA A 730 26.85 -5.42 -4.63
N ARG A 731 26.83 -4.56 -5.67
CA ARG A 731 25.99 -4.76 -6.87
C ARG A 731 26.36 -6.01 -7.67
N TRP A 732 27.57 -6.53 -7.54
CA TRP A 732 27.99 -7.79 -8.20
C TRP A 732 27.23 -9.02 -7.70
N SER A 733 26.55 -8.96 -6.54
CA SER A 733 25.59 -9.98 -6.10
C SER A 733 24.28 -9.99 -6.93
N TRP A 734 24.11 -9.01 -7.84
CA TRP A 734 23.03 -8.91 -8.83
C TRP A 734 23.59 -8.60 -10.24
N PRO A 735 24.41 -9.51 -10.82
CA PRO A 735 25.14 -9.24 -12.05
C PRO A 735 24.27 -9.28 -13.32
N GLY A 736 22.99 -9.66 -13.21
CA GLY A 736 22.14 -10.02 -14.35
C GLY A 736 21.90 -8.89 -15.37
N PHE A 737 21.85 -7.63 -14.94
CA PHE A 737 21.77 -6.50 -15.87
C PHE A 737 23.10 -6.30 -16.62
N PHE A 738 24.22 -6.29 -15.90
CA PHE A 738 25.55 -6.05 -16.46
C PHE A 738 25.96 -7.16 -17.43
N ALA A 739 25.69 -8.42 -17.09
CA ALA A 739 25.98 -9.57 -17.95
C ALA A 739 25.17 -9.55 -19.26
N VAL A 740 23.87 -9.19 -19.21
CA VAL A 740 23.05 -9.04 -20.43
C VAL A 740 23.52 -7.85 -21.27
N ALA A 741 23.87 -6.73 -20.63
CA ALA A 741 24.35 -5.55 -21.34
C ALA A 741 25.70 -5.79 -22.03
N ALA A 742 26.68 -6.41 -21.36
CA ALA A 742 27.95 -6.83 -21.95
C ALA A 742 27.74 -7.81 -23.11
N PHE A 743 26.92 -8.85 -22.91
CA PHE A 743 26.57 -9.81 -23.97
C PHE A 743 25.95 -9.12 -25.19
N THR A 744 25.01 -8.19 -24.99
CA THR A 744 24.38 -7.45 -26.09
C THR A 744 25.35 -6.50 -26.79
N ALA A 745 26.22 -5.80 -26.05
CA ALA A 745 27.25 -4.93 -26.64
C ALA A 745 28.19 -5.73 -27.56
N ARG A 746 28.73 -6.83 -27.04
CA ARG A 746 29.61 -7.76 -27.78
C ARG A 746 28.91 -8.40 -28.98
N ALA A 747 27.64 -8.81 -28.83
CA ALA A 747 26.85 -9.39 -29.93
C ALA A 747 26.54 -8.37 -31.05
N CYS A 748 26.46 -7.08 -30.72
CA CYS A 748 26.28 -5.99 -31.66
C CYS A 748 27.60 -5.44 -32.23
N GLY A 749 28.76 -5.88 -31.73
CA GLY A 749 30.07 -5.31 -32.10
C GLY A 749 30.25 -3.86 -31.65
N VAL A 750 29.77 -3.53 -30.44
CA VAL A 750 29.83 -2.19 -29.86
C VAL A 750 30.84 -2.19 -28.70
N ASP A 751 32.03 -1.63 -28.96
CA ASP A 751 33.13 -1.56 -27.99
C ASP A 751 33.05 -0.30 -27.10
N ASP A 752 32.34 0.75 -27.54
CA ASP A 752 32.08 1.98 -26.78
C ASP A 752 30.59 2.18 -26.55
N LEU A 753 30.18 2.24 -25.28
CA LEU A 753 28.80 2.43 -24.85
C LEU A 753 28.49 3.86 -24.39
N THR A 754 29.43 4.80 -24.50
CA THR A 754 29.28 6.22 -24.11
C THR A 754 28.00 6.83 -24.68
N GLU A 755 27.77 6.73 -26.00
CA GLU A 755 26.52 7.21 -26.64
C GLU A 755 25.28 6.42 -26.20
N VAL A 756 25.40 5.11 -25.92
CA VAL A 756 24.28 4.31 -25.40
C VAL A 756 23.86 4.84 -24.03
N VAL A 757 24.80 5.10 -23.13
CA VAL A 757 24.56 5.68 -21.80
C VAL A 757 23.94 7.08 -21.92
N ARG A 758 24.48 7.92 -22.82
CA ARG A 758 24.01 9.30 -23.08
C ARG A 758 22.52 9.34 -23.45
N TRP A 759 22.08 8.45 -24.35
CA TRP A 759 20.69 8.40 -24.82
C TRP A 759 19.75 7.51 -24.00
N TRP A 760 20.29 6.67 -23.11
CA TRP A 760 19.53 5.68 -22.33
C TRP A 760 18.32 6.25 -21.57
N PRO A 761 18.37 7.40 -20.85
CA PRO A 761 17.20 7.94 -20.15
C PRO A 761 16.02 8.19 -21.09
N THR A 762 16.28 8.74 -22.27
CA THR A 762 15.26 9.00 -23.29
C THR A 762 14.69 7.69 -23.82
N ALA A 763 15.55 6.71 -24.12
CA ALA A 763 15.12 5.40 -24.59
C ALA A 763 14.23 4.68 -23.56
N MET A 764 14.62 4.68 -22.28
CA MET A 764 13.83 4.10 -21.20
C MET A 764 12.47 4.76 -21.05
N GLN A 765 12.39 6.08 -21.06
CA GLN A 765 11.11 6.80 -20.93
C GLN A 765 10.15 6.52 -22.09
N LEU A 766 10.68 6.44 -23.32
CA LEU A 766 9.91 6.03 -24.49
C LEU A 766 9.42 4.58 -24.37
N LEU A 767 10.25 3.67 -23.85
CA LEU A 767 9.87 2.28 -23.59
C LEU A 767 8.82 2.15 -22.47
N TYR A 768 8.89 2.97 -21.41
CA TYR A 768 7.89 2.99 -20.32
C TYR A 768 6.49 3.40 -20.81
N LEU A 769 6.37 4.19 -21.89
CA LEU A 769 5.07 4.52 -22.47
C LEU A 769 4.33 3.27 -22.98
N VAL A 770 5.03 2.25 -23.50
CA VAL A 770 4.40 1.04 -24.05
C VAL A 770 3.54 0.29 -23.02
N PRO A 771 4.07 -0.13 -21.84
CA PRO A 771 3.24 -0.74 -20.80
C PRO A 771 2.25 0.25 -20.17
N MET A 772 2.52 1.56 -20.15
CA MET A 772 1.53 2.55 -19.71
C MET A 772 0.31 2.63 -20.65
N PHE A 773 0.52 2.55 -21.97
CA PHE A 773 -0.56 2.43 -22.96
C PHE A 773 -1.31 1.10 -22.88
N LEU A 774 -0.66 0.01 -22.45
CA LEU A 774 -1.33 -1.25 -22.11
C LEU A 774 -2.14 -1.12 -20.81
N LEU A 775 -1.60 -0.49 -19.77
CA LEU A 775 -2.29 -0.26 -18.50
C LEU A 775 -3.60 0.53 -18.70
N VAL A 776 -3.63 1.62 -19.47
CA VAL A 776 -4.88 2.36 -19.68
C VAL A 776 -6.00 1.56 -20.37
N ARG A 777 -5.70 0.42 -21.02
CA ARG A 777 -6.72 -0.50 -21.56
C ARG A 777 -7.52 -1.19 -20.44
N HIS A 778 -6.91 -1.50 -19.29
CA HIS A 778 -7.66 -2.09 -18.16
C HIS A 778 -8.62 -1.10 -17.50
N MET A 779 -8.47 0.21 -17.73
CA MET A 779 -9.20 1.27 -17.02
C MET A 779 -10.53 1.64 -17.69
N ARG A 780 -11.61 1.71 -16.90
CA ARG A 780 -12.91 2.25 -17.31
C ARG A 780 -12.91 3.77 -17.14
N ALA A 781 -12.28 4.44 -18.10
CA ALA A 781 -11.96 5.86 -18.08
C ALA A 781 -12.27 6.50 -19.46
N SER A 782 -12.53 7.81 -19.48
CA SER A 782 -12.63 8.56 -20.75
C SER A 782 -11.26 8.66 -21.43
N TRP A 783 -11.22 8.92 -22.75
CA TRP A 783 -9.95 9.12 -23.45
C TRP A 783 -9.13 10.27 -22.83
N ARG A 784 -9.78 11.36 -22.42
CA ARG A 784 -9.14 12.49 -21.72
C ARG A 784 -8.44 12.05 -20.44
N ALA A 785 -9.10 11.24 -19.61
CA ALA A 785 -8.51 10.70 -18.38
C ALA A 785 -7.27 9.83 -18.67
N ARG A 786 -7.32 8.98 -19.70
CA ARG A 786 -6.21 8.09 -20.09
C ARG A 786 -5.00 8.89 -20.58
N TRP A 787 -5.20 9.81 -21.52
CA TRP A 787 -4.14 10.68 -22.04
C TRP A 787 -3.55 11.58 -20.94
N THR A 788 -4.39 12.17 -20.09
CA THR A 788 -3.93 13.00 -18.96
C THR A 788 -3.12 12.18 -17.96
N GLY A 789 -3.53 10.94 -17.66
CA GLY A 789 -2.80 10.07 -16.73
C GLY A 789 -1.41 9.66 -17.25
N ILE A 790 -1.29 9.36 -18.55
CA ILE A 790 0.01 9.07 -19.18
C ILE A 790 0.89 10.33 -19.24
N TRP A 791 0.30 11.50 -19.51
CA TRP A 791 1.04 12.75 -19.54
C TRP A 791 1.54 13.17 -18.15
N VAL A 792 0.72 13.01 -17.10
CA VAL A 792 1.15 13.21 -15.70
C VAL A 792 2.26 12.24 -15.30
N PHE A 793 2.26 11.00 -15.80
CA PHE A 793 3.35 10.05 -15.56
C PHE A 793 4.69 10.57 -16.10
N VAL A 794 4.70 11.14 -17.32
CA VAL A 794 5.88 11.79 -17.90
C VAL A 794 6.30 13.01 -17.08
N LEU A 795 5.39 13.96 -16.84
CA LEU A 795 5.72 15.21 -16.15
C LEU A 795 6.12 15.04 -14.67
N ALA A 796 5.78 13.92 -14.04
CA ALA A 796 6.20 13.59 -12.68
C ALA A 796 7.37 12.59 -12.63
N GLY A 797 7.93 12.19 -13.77
CA GLY A 797 9.07 11.27 -13.90
C GLY A 797 10.44 11.89 -13.55
N TRP A 798 10.50 12.83 -12.61
CA TRP A 798 11.71 13.60 -12.29
C TRP A 798 12.76 12.83 -11.46
N VAL A 799 12.42 11.64 -10.94
CA VAL A 799 13.19 10.89 -9.93
C VAL A 799 14.62 10.51 -10.37
N GLY A 800 14.85 10.40 -11.67
CA GLY A 800 16.18 10.26 -12.25
C GLY A 800 16.84 8.88 -12.21
N GLN A 801 16.15 7.86 -11.71
CA GLN A 801 16.57 6.45 -11.77
C GLN A 801 16.37 5.82 -13.18
N ASP A 802 16.22 6.66 -14.22
CA ASP A 802 16.10 6.27 -15.63
C ASP A 802 17.46 6.23 -16.37
N TYR A 803 18.58 6.51 -15.68
CA TYR A 803 19.95 6.34 -16.20
C TYR A 803 20.32 4.87 -16.48
N PHE A 804 21.47 4.67 -17.16
CA PHE A 804 22.01 3.35 -17.48
C PHE A 804 22.28 2.55 -16.20
N SER A 805 21.30 1.75 -15.80
CA SER A 805 21.21 1.18 -14.46
C SER A 805 20.30 -0.05 -14.43
N PRO A 806 20.55 -0.98 -13.48
CA PRO A 806 19.63 -2.08 -13.26
C PRO A 806 18.26 -1.60 -12.70
N GLN A 807 18.19 -0.43 -12.06
CA GLN A 807 16.93 0.09 -11.52
C GLN A 807 15.97 0.53 -12.64
N GLY A 808 16.47 1.30 -13.62
CA GLY A 808 15.68 1.71 -14.79
C GLY A 808 15.24 0.51 -15.64
N PHE A 809 16.18 -0.40 -15.93
CA PHE A 809 15.87 -1.64 -16.65
C PHE A 809 14.79 -2.48 -15.96
N THR A 810 14.95 -2.77 -14.66
CA THR A 810 13.94 -3.57 -13.93
C THR A 810 12.63 -2.82 -13.70
N TYR A 811 12.61 -1.49 -13.71
CA TYR A 811 11.37 -0.71 -13.68
C TYR A 811 10.55 -0.88 -14.98
N LEU A 812 11.19 -1.00 -16.15
CA LEU A 812 10.49 -1.41 -17.39
C LEU A 812 9.85 -2.79 -17.21
N LEU A 813 10.59 -3.77 -16.67
CA LEU A 813 10.07 -5.13 -16.42
C LEU A 813 8.87 -5.08 -15.45
N TYR A 814 8.94 -4.28 -14.39
CA TYR A 814 7.83 -4.05 -13.44
C TYR A 814 6.58 -3.46 -14.13
N LEU A 815 6.73 -2.45 -14.99
CA LEU A 815 5.61 -1.85 -15.70
C LEU A 815 4.94 -2.86 -16.66
N VAL A 816 5.72 -3.65 -17.40
CA VAL A 816 5.19 -4.72 -18.27
C VAL A 816 4.52 -5.81 -17.44
N PHE A 817 5.13 -6.25 -16.34
CA PHE A 817 4.58 -7.23 -15.41
C PHE A 817 3.22 -6.78 -14.84
N ALA A 818 3.13 -5.54 -14.35
CA ALA A 818 1.90 -4.95 -13.84
C ALA A 818 0.83 -4.81 -14.93
N ALA A 819 1.22 -4.41 -16.14
CA ALA A 819 0.33 -4.34 -17.30
C ALA A 819 -0.26 -5.71 -17.64
N VAL A 820 0.58 -6.76 -17.72
CA VAL A 820 0.13 -8.10 -18.12
C VAL A 820 -0.81 -8.70 -17.07
N LEU A 821 -0.49 -8.58 -15.78
CA LEU A 821 -1.36 -9.03 -14.69
C LEU A 821 -2.74 -8.35 -14.72
N LEU A 822 -2.77 -7.03 -14.95
CA LEU A 822 -4.01 -6.25 -14.93
C LEU A 822 -4.82 -6.30 -16.22
N VAL A 823 -4.25 -6.63 -17.38
CA VAL A 823 -5.02 -6.74 -18.62
C VAL A 823 -5.63 -8.14 -18.78
N TRP A 824 -4.88 -9.22 -18.51
CA TRP A 824 -5.28 -10.60 -18.85
C TRP A 824 -5.55 -11.56 -17.68
N PHE A 825 -5.04 -11.30 -16.47
CA PHE A 825 -5.06 -12.28 -15.36
C PHE A 825 -6.01 -11.95 -14.21
N ARG A 826 -7.14 -11.29 -14.51
CA ARG A 826 -8.18 -10.96 -13.52
C ARG A 826 -9.41 -11.89 -13.66
N ALA A 827 -10.25 -11.93 -12.64
CA ALA A 827 -11.46 -12.76 -12.65
C ALA A 827 -12.52 -12.19 -13.64
N PRO A 828 -13.01 -12.98 -14.63
CA PRO A 828 -14.06 -12.53 -15.53
C PRO A 828 -15.41 -12.55 -14.80
N ARG A 829 -15.85 -11.38 -14.31
CA ARG A 829 -17.23 -11.09 -13.87
C ARG A 829 -17.42 -9.61 -13.57
N VAL A 830 -18.22 -8.91 -14.38
CA VAL A 830 -18.90 -7.69 -13.91
C VAL A 830 -20.22 -8.11 -13.28
N ILE A 831 -20.20 -8.48 -12.00
CA ILE A 831 -21.42 -8.46 -11.20
C ILE A 831 -21.78 -6.98 -11.02
N TRP A 832 -22.77 -6.49 -11.76
CA TRP A 832 -23.26 -5.13 -11.68
C TRP A 832 -23.94 -4.89 -10.32
N SER A 833 -23.13 -4.58 -9.32
CA SER A 833 -23.58 -4.10 -8.02
C SER A 833 -24.09 -2.65 -8.12
N ARG A 834 -24.56 -2.07 -7.01
CA ARG A 834 -24.88 -0.62 -6.90
C ARG A 834 -23.69 0.33 -7.21
N ARG A 835 -22.48 -0.19 -7.46
CA ARG A 835 -21.31 0.56 -7.90
C ARG A 835 -20.66 -0.15 -9.10
N ARG A 836 -20.23 0.65 -10.06
CA ARG A 836 -19.52 0.20 -11.26
C ARG A 836 -18.07 -0.13 -10.89
N PRO A 837 -17.46 -1.22 -11.37
CA PRO A 837 -16.01 -1.37 -11.31
C PRO A 837 -15.33 -0.19 -12.03
N GLY A 838 -14.26 0.35 -11.46
CA GLY A 838 -13.41 1.34 -12.13
C GLY A 838 -12.59 0.78 -13.30
N GLU A 839 -12.63 -0.55 -13.42
CA GLU A 839 -11.92 -1.38 -14.37
C GLU A 839 -12.84 -1.84 -15.51
N LEU A 840 -12.28 -2.03 -16.70
CA LEU A 840 -12.91 -2.73 -17.81
C LEU A 840 -12.83 -4.25 -17.61
N GLU A 841 -13.54 -4.99 -18.48
CA GLU A 841 -13.46 -6.45 -18.52
C GLU A 841 -12.05 -6.92 -18.91
N VAL A 842 -11.80 -8.21 -18.74
CA VAL A 842 -10.51 -8.83 -19.06
C VAL A 842 -10.46 -9.03 -20.57
N GLU A 843 -9.34 -8.70 -21.20
CA GLU A 843 -9.18 -8.95 -22.64
C GLU A 843 -9.27 -10.47 -22.89
N PRO A 844 -10.05 -10.92 -23.89
CA PRO A 844 -10.17 -12.34 -24.19
C PRO A 844 -8.82 -12.90 -24.63
N ALA A 845 -8.40 -13.99 -23.99
CA ALA A 845 -7.18 -14.71 -24.35
C ALA A 845 -7.43 -16.23 -24.22
N ASP A 846 -7.03 -16.98 -25.23
CA ASP A 846 -7.13 -18.45 -25.22
C ASP A 846 -6.12 -19.08 -24.24
N ARG A 847 -6.20 -20.40 -24.02
CA ARG A 847 -5.33 -21.08 -23.05
C ARG A 847 -3.85 -21.08 -23.44
N ARG A 848 -3.51 -21.11 -24.74
CA ARG A 848 -2.12 -21.02 -25.22
C ARG A 848 -1.59 -19.61 -25.00
N GLN A 849 -2.35 -18.59 -25.39
CA GLN A 849 -2.02 -17.18 -25.14
C GLN A 849 -1.83 -16.91 -23.64
N ARG A 850 -2.72 -17.40 -22.77
CA ARG A 850 -2.56 -17.28 -21.32
C ARG A 850 -1.35 -18.05 -20.77
N ALA A 851 -1.01 -19.21 -21.33
CA ALA A 851 0.21 -19.93 -20.94
C ALA A 851 1.49 -19.16 -21.34
N VAL A 852 1.51 -18.56 -22.54
CA VAL A 852 2.61 -17.68 -22.98
C VAL A 852 2.70 -16.43 -22.11
N LEU A 853 1.58 -15.76 -21.82
CA LEU A 853 1.57 -14.58 -20.93
C LEU A 853 2.00 -14.93 -19.49
N LEU A 854 1.70 -16.13 -19.00
CA LEU A 854 2.20 -16.62 -17.71
C LEU A 854 3.72 -16.83 -17.76
N ALA A 855 4.22 -17.48 -18.81
CA ALA A 855 5.65 -17.67 -19.03
C ALA A 855 6.39 -16.32 -19.13
N VAL A 856 5.82 -15.32 -19.80
CA VAL A 856 6.34 -13.95 -19.84
C VAL A 856 6.36 -13.32 -18.45
N VAL A 857 5.25 -13.36 -17.69
CA VAL A 857 5.19 -12.79 -16.32
C VAL A 857 6.20 -13.46 -15.38
N THR A 858 6.35 -14.78 -15.45
CA THR A 858 7.35 -15.53 -14.69
C THR A 858 8.77 -15.23 -15.16
N GLY A 859 9.01 -15.09 -16.46
CA GLY A 859 10.31 -14.73 -17.03
C GLY A 859 10.76 -13.31 -16.68
N LEU A 860 9.85 -12.33 -16.72
CA LEU A 860 10.10 -10.95 -16.28
C LEU A 860 10.49 -10.89 -14.80
N PHE A 861 9.84 -11.70 -13.96
CA PHE A 861 10.21 -11.83 -12.55
C PHE A 861 11.55 -12.56 -12.38
N ALA A 862 11.75 -13.67 -13.09
CA ALA A 862 13.01 -14.42 -13.07
C ALA A 862 14.22 -13.57 -13.51
N ALA A 863 14.04 -12.67 -14.47
CA ALA A 863 15.06 -11.74 -14.94
C ALA A 863 15.28 -10.56 -13.98
N SER A 864 14.28 -10.14 -13.21
CA SER A 864 14.45 -9.05 -12.23
C SER A 864 15.22 -9.49 -10.98
N VAL A 865 15.03 -10.74 -10.53
CA VAL A 865 15.70 -11.34 -9.35
C VAL A 865 17.23 -11.21 -9.37
N PRO A 866 17.97 -11.63 -10.42
CA PRO A 866 19.42 -11.48 -10.51
C PRO A 866 19.88 -10.10 -10.99
N ALA A 867 18.95 -9.21 -11.38
CA ALA A 867 19.29 -7.91 -11.97
C ALA A 867 19.18 -6.75 -10.97
N HIS A 868 18.33 -6.83 -9.94
CA HIS A 868 18.20 -5.72 -8.99
C HIS A 868 17.69 -6.18 -7.63
N GLN A 869 18.32 -5.71 -6.54
CA GLN A 869 17.95 -6.04 -5.16
C GLN A 869 16.50 -5.67 -4.78
N LEU A 870 16.05 -4.43 -5.01
CA LEU A 870 14.72 -3.94 -4.55
C LEU A 870 13.51 -4.37 -5.42
N THR A 871 13.59 -4.22 -6.75
CA THR A 871 12.43 -4.37 -7.67
C THR A 871 11.65 -5.69 -7.53
N PRO A 872 12.27 -6.88 -7.35
CA PRO A 872 11.56 -8.14 -7.16
C PRO A 872 10.61 -8.13 -5.95
N PHE A 873 10.99 -7.48 -4.85
CA PHE A 873 10.14 -7.36 -3.66
C PHE A 873 8.90 -6.50 -3.95
N VAL A 874 9.03 -5.42 -4.72
CA VAL A 874 7.89 -4.58 -5.12
C VAL A 874 6.96 -5.35 -6.05
N MET A 875 7.51 -6.09 -7.03
CA MET A 875 6.73 -6.97 -7.92
C MET A 875 5.98 -8.05 -7.12
N LEU A 876 6.65 -8.70 -6.16
CA LEU A 876 6.08 -9.70 -5.25
C LEU A 876 4.98 -9.11 -4.38
N GLY A 877 5.20 -7.94 -3.78
CA GLY A 877 4.21 -7.22 -2.99
C GLY A 877 2.96 -6.87 -3.80
N VAL A 878 3.14 -6.38 -5.04
CA VAL A 878 2.04 -6.00 -5.92
C VAL A 878 1.20 -7.22 -6.33
N VAL A 879 1.82 -8.32 -6.78
CA VAL A 879 1.05 -9.53 -7.14
C VAL A 879 0.35 -10.14 -5.91
N THR A 880 1.00 -10.11 -4.74
CA THR A 880 0.40 -10.58 -3.48
C THR A 880 -0.82 -9.76 -3.10
N ALA A 881 -0.72 -8.42 -3.13
CA ALA A 881 -1.85 -7.54 -2.85
C ALA A 881 -2.98 -7.67 -3.90
N LEU A 882 -2.66 -7.84 -5.18
CA LEU A 882 -3.66 -8.12 -6.22
C LEU A 882 -4.39 -9.46 -5.98
N VAL A 883 -3.68 -10.49 -5.52
CA VAL A 883 -4.30 -11.78 -5.12
C VAL A 883 -5.20 -11.59 -3.89
N LEU A 884 -4.72 -10.95 -2.82
CA LEU A 884 -5.47 -10.74 -1.57
C LEU A 884 -6.74 -9.89 -1.77
N VAL A 885 -6.69 -8.88 -2.65
CA VAL A 885 -7.84 -8.01 -2.98
C VAL A 885 -8.80 -8.67 -3.99
N GLY A 886 -8.50 -9.89 -4.44
CA GLY A 886 -9.31 -10.68 -5.37
C GLY A 886 -9.29 -10.13 -6.80
N ARG A 887 -8.16 -9.55 -7.23
CA ARG A 887 -7.97 -8.96 -8.56
C ARG A 887 -7.02 -9.75 -9.46
N SER A 888 -6.20 -10.65 -8.94
CA SER A 888 -5.44 -11.63 -9.74
C SER A 888 -6.02 -13.05 -9.58
N GLU A 889 -6.17 -13.79 -10.69
CA GLU A 889 -6.47 -15.23 -10.67
C GLU A 889 -5.24 -16.07 -10.26
N LEU A 890 -4.03 -15.55 -10.40
CA LEU A 890 -2.76 -16.26 -10.28
C LEU A 890 -2.29 -16.41 -8.82
N ARG A 891 -3.12 -17.09 -8.00
CA ARG A 891 -2.91 -17.31 -6.56
C ARG A 891 -1.59 -18.02 -6.19
N GLY A 892 -0.99 -18.81 -7.09
CA GLY A 892 0.28 -19.50 -6.83
C GLY A 892 1.53 -18.63 -7.06
N LEU A 893 1.44 -17.56 -7.86
CA LEU A 893 2.59 -16.71 -8.17
C LEU A 893 3.27 -16.09 -6.95
N PRO A 894 2.56 -15.55 -5.92
CA PRO A 894 3.20 -15.07 -4.70
C PRO A 894 4.11 -16.10 -4.02
N VAL A 895 3.76 -17.39 -4.06
CA VAL A 895 4.57 -18.46 -3.46
C VAL A 895 5.77 -18.78 -4.33
N LEU A 896 5.56 -18.96 -5.65
CA LEU A 896 6.65 -19.21 -6.61
C LEU A 896 7.71 -18.09 -6.56
N PHE A 897 7.26 -16.83 -6.64
CA PHE A 897 8.12 -15.66 -6.64
C PHE A 897 8.78 -15.40 -5.29
N GLY A 898 8.08 -15.68 -4.18
CA GLY A 898 8.68 -15.67 -2.85
C GLY A 898 9.83 -16.67 -2.75
N VAL A 899 9.65 -17.91 -3.20
CA VAL A 899 10.69 -18.95 -3.24
C VAL A 899 11.88 -18.55 -4.13
N MET A 900 11.62 -17.95 -5.30
CA MET A 900 12.70 -17.50 -6.19
C MET A 900 13.57 -16.40 -5.57
N VAL A 901 12.96 -15.40 -4.91
CA VAL A 901 13.70 -14.33 -4.23
C VAL A 901 14.46 -14.86 -3.02
N THR A 902 13.84 -15.69 -2.17
CA THR A 902 14.53 -16.22 -0.98
C THR A 902 15.64 -17.21 -1.34
N ALA A 903 15.49 -17.96 -2.43
CA ALA A 903 16.55 -18.80 -2.97
C ALA A 903 17.72 -17.97 -3.55
N TRP A 904 17.46 -16.88 -4.28
CA TRP A 904 18.54 -16.02 -4.76
C TRP A 904 19.32 -15.40 -3.60
N ILE A 905 18.61 -14.79 -2.64
CA ILE A 905 19.24 -14.11 -1.50
C ILE A 905 20.00 -15.11 -0.63
N GLY A 906 19.34 -16.21 -0.24
CA GLY A 906 19.92 -17.16 0.70
C GLY A 906 21.09 -17.99 0.16
N PHE A 907 21.31 -18.02 -1.15
CA PHE A 907 22.40 -18.76 -1.79
C PHE A 907 23.32 -17.86 -2.61
N LEU A 908 22.82 -17.19 -3.66
CA LEU A 908 23.64 -16.54 -4.68
C LEU A 908 24.06 -15.10 -4.33
N ALA A 909 23.35 -14.44 -3.41
CA ALA A 909 23.75 -13.14 -2.85
C ALA A 909 24.38 -13.27 -1.44
N GLU A 910 24.94 -14.44 -1.10
CA GLU A 910 25.68 -14.68 0.15
C GLU A 910 26.77 -13.64 0.45
N PRO A 911 27.65 -13.24 -0.50
CA PRO A 911 28.71 -12.27 -0.24
C PRO A 911 28.20 -10.91 0.24
N TYR A 912 27.00 -10.52 -0.19
CA TYR A 912 26.38 -9.28 0.26
C TYR A 912 25.85 -9.40 1.69
N TRP A 913 25.04 -10.43 2.00
CA TRP A 913 24.36 -10.46 3.29
C TRP A 913 25.21 -10.94 4.47
N SER A 914 26.30 -11.67 4.23
CA SER A 914 27.25 -12.03 5.31
C SER A 914 27.87 -10.78 5.93
N GLY A 915 28.36 -9.85 5.11
CA GLY A 915 28.93 -8.57 5.58
C GLY A 915 27.91 -7.52 6.02
N HIS A 916 26.70 -7.49 5.43
CA HIS A 916 25.75 -6.38 5.56
C HIS A 916 24.44 -6.76 6.28
N PHE A 917 24.49 -7.71 7.23
CA PHE A 917 23.30 -8.22 7.92
C PHE A 917 22.50 -7.11 8.65
N ASP A 918 23.18 -6.22 9.36
CA ASP A 918 22.53 -5.11 10.07
C ASP A 918 21.98 -4.03 9.13
N GLU A 919 22.57 -3.82 7.96
CA GLU A 919 22.00 -2.92 6.94
C GLU A 919 20.75 -3.51 6.28
N LEU A 920 20.73 -4.83 6.07
CA LEU A 920 19.61 -5.56 5.48
C LEU A 920 18.42 -5.68 6.43
N PHE A 921 18.67 -5.97 7.72
CA PHE A 921 17.63 -6.31 8.68
C PHE A 921 17.43 -5.29 9.79
N GLY A 922 18.41 -4.45 10.12
CA GLY A 922 18.30 -3.41 11.15
C GLY A 922 17.32 -2.27 10.79
N GLY A 923 17.06 -2.07 9.49
CA GLY A 923 16.02 -1.16 8.99
C GLY A 923 14.59 -1.70 9.08
N VAL A 924 14.39 -3.00 9.36
CA VAL A 924 13.07 -3.66 9.35
C VAL A 924 12.21 -3.17 10.51
N GLY A 925 11.02 -2.65 10.20
CA GLY A 925 10.13 -2.01 11.17
C GLY A 925 10.55 -0.58 11.56
N GLY A 926 11.73 -0.10 11.15
CA GLY A 926 12.26 1.24 11.38
C GLY A 926 11.61 2.36 10.56
N VAL A 927 10.31 2.27 10.28
CA VAL A 927 9.57 3.14 9.33
C VAL A 927 9.82 4.63 9.57
N GLY A 928 9.87 5.07 10.83
CA GLY A 928 10.15 6.47 11.17
C GLY A 928 11.57 6.91 10.75
N GLY A 929 12.59 6.13 11.09
CA GLY A 929 13.98 6.42 10.72
C GLY A 929 14.21 6.38 9.20
N ASN A 930 13.60 5.40 8.52
CA ASN A 930 13.68 5.28 7.05
C ASN A 930 13.00 6.47 6.33
N VAL A 931 11.91 7.00 6.89
CA VAL A 931 11.26 8.22 6.35
C VAL A 931 12.06 9.49 6.67
N THR A 932 12.58 9.63 7.89
CA THR A 932 13.36 10.82 8.29
C THR A 932 14.67 10.93 7.50
N SER A 933 15.44 9.85 7.40
CA SER A 933 16.67 9.81 6.57
C SER A 933 16.38 10.06 5.09
N SER A 934 15.26 9.56 4.56
CA SER A 934 14.92 9.73 3.14
C SER A 934 14.27 11.08 2.77
N VAL A 935 13.86 11.90 3.74
CA VAL A 935 13.13 13.14 3.50
C VAL A 935 13.71 14.32 4.28
N SER A 936 13.70 14.28 5.61
CA SER A 936 14.16 15.41 6.45
C SER A 936 15.68 15.53 6.44
N GLY A 937 16.41 14.44 6.65
CA GLY A 937 17.88 14.44 6.72
C GLY A 937 18.56 14.84 5.41
N ARG A 938 17.85 14.77 4.27
CA ARG A 938 18.33 15.27 2.98
C ARG A 938 18.11 16.77 2.78
N ILE A 939 17.26 17.42 3.57
CA ILE A 939 16.92 18.85 3.46
C ILE A 939 17.78 19.71 4.43
N GLU A 940 18.41 19.08 5.41
CA GLU A 940 19.26 19.72 6.40
C GLU A 940 20.68 19.96 5.82
N GLY A 941 21.04 21.24 5.66
CA GLY A 941 22.34 21.64 5.10
C GLY A 941 22.25 22.36 3.74
N GLY A 942 23.39 22.79 3.22
CA GLY A 942 23.52 23.30 1.85
C GLY A 942 23.03 24.73 1.60
N SER A 943 22.98 25.07 0.31
CA SER A 943 22.59 26.38 -0.19
C SER A 943 21.06 26.54 -0.25
N SER A 944 20.56 27.74 0.06
CA SER A 944 19.11 28.03 0.05
C SER A 944 18.44 27.83 -1.31
N THR A 945 19.20 27.89 -2.40
CA THR A 945 18.72 27.61 -3.77
C THR A 945 18.57 26.11 -4.04
N HIS A 946 19.48 25.28 -3.54
CA HIS A 946 19.36 23.83 -3.66
C HIS A 946 18.31 23.25 -2.70
N GLN A 947 18.20 23.79 -1.47
CA GLN A 947 17.07 23.46 -0.57
C GLN A 947 15.71 23.68 -1.24
N LEU A 948 15.54 24.71 -2.08
CA LEU A 948 14.33 24.91 -2.87
C LEU A 948 14.08 23.78 -3.88
N VAL A 949 15.13 23.25 -4.54
CA VAL A 949 15.03 22.06 -5.41
C VAL A 949 14.48 20.87 -4.63
N LEU A 950 15.00 20.63 -3.43
CA LEU A 950 14.58 19.53 -2.56
C LEU A 950 13.13 19.70 -2.06
N TYR A 951 12.73 20.92 -1.67
CA TYR A 951 11.33 21.20 -1.33
C TYR A 951 10.39 21.02 -2.53
N VAL A 952 10.80 21.42 -3.74
CA VAL A 952 10.01 21.19 -4.96
C VAL A 952 9.85 19.69 -5.24
N ARG A 953 10.90 18.88 -5.08
CA ARG A 953 10.83 17.41 -5.17
C ARG A 953 9.75 16.84 -4.21
N VAL A 954 9.78 17.23 -2.94
CA VAL A 954 8.79 16.79 -1.94
C VAL A 954 7.37 17.28 -2.28
N LEU A 955 7.21 18.54 -2.68
CA LEU A 955 5.91 19.13 -3.05
C LEU A 955 5.30 18.46 -4.28
N LEU A 956 6.11 18.10 -5.29
CA LEU A 956 5.66 17.38 -6.47
C LEU A 956 5.20 15.97 -6.14
N ALA A 957 6.00 15.20 -5.39
CA ALA A 957 5.64 13.85 -4.98
C ALA A 957 4.37 13.85 -4.12
N GLY A 958 4.34 14.69 -3.07
CA GLY A 958 3.18 14.86 -2.20
C GLY A 958 1.94 15.36 -2.94
N GLY A 959 2.11 16.28 -3.89
CA GLY A 959 1.06 16.81 -4.74
C GLY A 959 0.43 15.74 -5.64
N VAL A 960 1.24 14.99 -6.40
CA VAL A 960 0.75 13.89 -7.26
C VAL A 960 0.03 12.82 -6.44
N MET A 961 0.55 12.49 -5.26
CA MET A 961 -0.09 11.54 -4.34
C MET A 961 -1.42 12.07 -3.76
N ALA A 962 -1.49 13.36 -3.40
CA ALA A 962 -2.72 13.99 -2.94
C ALA A 962 -3.79 14.05 -4.04
N PHE A 963 -3.41 14.37 -5.28
CA PHE A 963 -4.29 14.30 -6.44
C PHE A 963 -4.75 12.88 -6.76
N ALA A 964 -3.91 11.86 -6.57
CA ALA A 964 -4.30 10.46 -6.72
C ALA A 964 -5.35 10.04 -5.68
N CYS A 965 -5.15 10.40 -4.40
CA CYS A 965 -6.13 10.23 -3.32
C CYS A 965 -7.46 10.93 -3.64
N TRP A 966 -7.38 12.18 -4.12
CA TRP A 966 -8.56 12.94 -4.55
C TRP A 966 -9.27 12.29 -5.73
N GLY A 967 -8.53 11.73 -6.69
CA GLY A 967 -9.07 11.01 -7.83
C GLY A 967 -9.84 9.76 -7.45
N TRP A 968 -9.29 8.96 -6.54
CA TRP A 968 -10.00 7.84 -5.93
C TRP A 968 -11.29 8.30 -5.24
N TRP A 969 -11.22 9.34 -4.41
CA TRP A 969 -12.36 9.88 -3.67
C TRP A 969 -13.45 10.42 -4.60
N ARG A 970 -13.08 11.13 -5.68
CA ARG A 970 -13.99 11.67 -6.69
C ARG A 970 -14.64 10.57 -7.54
N ARG A 971 -13.89 9.56 -7.97
CA ARG A 971 -14.44 8.34 -8.61
C ARG A 971 -15.43 7.62 -7.70
N ARG A 972 -15.13 7.58 -6.40
CA ARG A 972 -15.94 6.93 -5.37
C ARG A 972 -17.27 7.65 -5.11
N PHE A 973 -17.34 8.98 -5.29
CA PHE A 973 -18.61 9.74 -5.38
C PHE A 973 -19.41 9.41 -6.64
N HIS A 974 -18.74 9.28 -7.79
CA HIS A 974 -19.37 8.88 -9.06
C HIS A 974 -19.67 7.36 -9.15
N HIS A 975 -19.81 6.68 -8.01
CA HIS A 975 -20.18 5.27 -7.89
C HIS A 975 -19.20 4.28 -8.54
N TYR A 976 -17.94 4.66 -8.80
CA TYR A 976 -16.89 3.74 -9.23
C TYR A 976 -16.18 3.09 -8.03
N GLN A 977 -15.64 1.88 -8.25
CA GLN A 977 -14.73 1.19 -7.33
C GLN A 977 -13.38 0.93 -8.00
N GLU A 978 -12.39 1.78 -7.72
CA GLU A 978 -10.98 1.47 -8.01
C GLU A 978 -10.44 0.52 -6.94
N ARG A 979 -9.64 -0.48 -7.37
CA ARG A 979 -8.84 -1.32 -6.47
C ARG A 979 -7.43 -1.53 -7.01
N SER A 980 -7.29 -1.92 -8.28
CA SER A 980 -5.98 -2.23 -8.85
C SER A 980 -5.03 -1.03 -8.87
N LEU A 981 -5.53 0.18 -9.19
CA LEU A 981 -4.73 1.41 -9.14
C LEU A 981 -4.27 1.74 -7.71
N LEU A 982 -5.10 1.51 -6.68
CA LEU A 982 -4.68 1.70 -5.29
C LEU A 982 -3.57 0.74 -4.89
N VAL A 983 -3.60 -0.50 -5.39
CA VAL A 983 -2.53 -1.48 -5.16
C VAL A 983 -1.23 -0.98 -5.77
N LEU A 984 -1.23 -0.54 -7.03
CA LEU A 984 -0.03 0.05 -7.67
C LEU A 984 0.48 1.30 -6.95
N THR A 985 -0.42 2.15 -6.44
CA THR A 985 -0.03 3.41 -5.74
C THR A 985 0.49 3.17 -4.32
N PHE A 986 -0.10 2.26 -3.54
CA PHE A 986 0.15 2.19 -2.09
C PHE A 986 0.99 0.99 -1.64
N VAL A 987 1.07 -0.10 -2.41
CA VAL A 987 1.98 -1.21 -2.06
C VAL A 987 3.45 -0.80 -2.00
N PRO A 988 3.98 0.07 -2.89
CA PRO A 988 5.37 0.52 -2.79
C PRO A 988 5.74 1.11 -1.42
N PHE A 989 4.80 1.76 -0.72
CA PHE A 989 5.04 2.33 0.62
C PHE A 989 5.36 1.28 1.69
N LEU A 990 5.10 -0.01 1.45
CA LEU A 990 5.59 -1.09 2.31
C LEU A 990 7.13 -1.18 2.32
N GLY A 991 7.81 -0.63 1.31
CA GLY A 991 9.28 -0.52 1.25
C GLY A 991 9.91 0.19 2.45
N PHE A 992 9.25 1.22 2.99
CA PHE A 992 9.70 1.91 4.22
C PHE A 992 9.75 0.99 5.45
N GLY A 993 9.03 -0.14 5.44
CA GLY A 993 9.07 -1.13 6.52
C GLY A 993 10.18 -2.17 6.39
N MET A 994 10.92 -2.18 5.27
CA MET A 994 11.96 -3.18 4.97
C MET A 994 13.37 -2.65 5.20
N GLN A 995 13.78 -1.56 4.53
CA GLN A 995 15.17 -1.08 4.57
C GLN A 995 15.26 0.43 4.30
N SER A 996 16.37 1.07 4.72
CA SER A 996 16.63 2.50 4.45
C SER A 996 17.12 2.78 3.02
N TYR A 997 17.89 1.84 2.42
CA TYR A 997 18.46 1.94 1.07
C TYR A 997 19.18 3.29 0.84
N GLY A 998 20.24 3.59 1.60
CA GLY A 998 21.02 4.83 1.47
C GLY A 998 20.20 6.13 1.59
N GLY A 999 19.05 6.10 2.29
CA GLY A 999 18.10 7.22 2.32
C GLY A 999 17.42 7.51 0.97
N GLU A 1000 17.55 6.67 -0.06
CA GLU A 1000 16.83 6.83 -1.32
C GLU A 1000 15.42 6.20 -1.31
N MET A 1001 15.03 5.50 -0.24
CA MET A 1001 13.79 4.72 -0.22
C MET A 1001 12.57 5.57 -0.59
N ALA A 1002 12.47 6.82 -0.13
CA ALA A 1002 11.35 7.70 -0.51
C ALA A 1002 11.25 7.97 -2.02
N LEU A 1003 12.38 8.16 -2.71
CA LEU A 1003 12.44 8.37 -4.16
C LEU A 1003 12.00 7.11 -4.91
N ARG A 1004 12.50 5.94 -4.49
CA ARG A 1004 12.17 4.65 -5.10
C ARG A 1004 10.70 4.28 -4.88
N VAL A 1005 10.17 4.50 -3.67
CA VAL A 1005 8.74 4.33 -3.35
C VAL A 1005 7.85 5.20 -4.24
N PHE A 1006 8.21 6.48 -4.43
CA PHE A 1006 7.45 7.37 -5.30
C PHE A 1006 7.49 6.91 -6.77
N MET A 1007 8.66 6.53 -7.28
CA MET A 1007 8.81 5.98 -8.64
C MET A 1007 7.91 4.75 -8.87
N PHE A 1008 7.91 3.78 -7.95
CA PHE A 1008 7.06 2.59 -8.08
C PHE A 1008 5.55 2.87 -7.93
N ALA A 1009 5.19 3.90 -7.15
CA ALA A 1009 3.81 4.36 -6.96
C ALA A 1009 3.26 5.19 -8.13
N LEU A 1010 4.15 5.86 -8.86
CA LEU A 1010 3.85 6.80 -9.95
C LEU A 1010 2.87 6.27 -11.02
N PRO A 1011 2.99 5.05 -11.58
CA PRO A 1011 2.05 4.57 -12.60
C PRO A 1011 0.61 4.49 -12.08
N GLY A 1012 0.40 4.04 -10.84
CA GLY A 1012 -0.94 4.08 -10.22
C GLY A 1012 -1.39 5.51 -9.91
N ALA A 1013 -0.50 6.33 -9.37
CA ALA A 1013 -0.81 7.68 -8.90
C ALA A 1013 -1.16 8.64 -10.06
N ALA A 1014 -0.39 8.61 -11.16
CA ALA A 1014 -0.63 9.42 -12.34
C ALA A 1014 -1.97 9.08 -13.02
N LEU A 1015 -2.31 7.78 -13.12
CA LEU A 1015 -3.59 7.31 -13.64
C LEU A 1015 -4.78 7.72 -12.75
N LEU A 1016 -4.62 7.68 -11.42
CA LEU A 1016 -5.62 8.22 -10.48
C LEU A 1016 -5.75 9.75 -10.58
N THR A 1017 -4.66 10.49 -10.79
CA THR A 1017 -4.69 11.94 -11.03
C THR A 1017 -5.42 12.30 -12.33
N GLY A 1018 -5.23 11.53 -13.41
CA GLY A 1018 -6.05 11.64 -14.62
C GLY A 1018 -7.55 11.44 -14.35
N LEU A 1019 -7.90 10.48 -13.48
CA LEU A 1019 -9.27 10.26 -13.01
C LEU A 1019 -9.77 11.34 -12.01
N ALA A 1020 -8.87 12.09 -11.36
CA ALA A 1020 -9.23 13.21 -10.49
C ALA A 1020 -9.80 14.38 -11.30
N LEU A 1021 -9.17 14.68 -12.44
CA LEU A 1021 -9.60 15.71 -13.37
C LEU A 1021 -10.83 15.24 -14.16
N PHE A 1022 -10.79 14.02 -14.72
CA PHE A 1022 -11.82 13.44 -15.57
C PHE A 1022 -12.40 12.13 -14.99
N PRO A 1023 -13.21 12.18 -13.91
CA PRO A 1023 -13.69 10.98 -13.21
C PRO A 1023 -14.78 10.21 -13.97
N ARG A 1024 -15.45 10.87 -14.92
CA ARG A 1024 -16.56 10.31 -15.68
C ARG A 1024 -16.07 9.52 -16.89
N THR A 1025 -16.93 8.62 -17.35
CA THR A 1025 -16.65 7.73 -18.48
C THR A 1025 -17.20 8.23 -19.81
N GLY A 1026 -18.15 9.18 -19.76
CA GLY A 1026 -18.84 9.67 -20.96
C GLY A 1026 -19.78 8.62 -21.56
N VAL A 1027 -20.30 7.69 -20.75
CA VAL A 1027 -21.12 6.58 -21.29
C VAL A 1027 -22.54 7.06 -21.59
N THR A 1028 -23.18 7.76 -20.64
CA THR A 1028 -24.51 8.37 -20.84
C THR A 1028 -24.42 9.71 -21.55
N ALA A 1029 -25.53 10.21 -22.10
CA ALA A 1029 -25.61 11.55 -22.69
C ALA A 1029 -25.27 12.63 -21.65
N ASP A 1030 -25.88 12.56 -20.46
CA ASP A 1030 -25.66 13.48 -19.34
C ASP A 1030 -24.20 13.54 -18.87
N GLU A 1031 -23.48 12.39 -18.89
CA GLU A 1031 -22.05 12.37 -18.58
C GLU A 1031 -21.24 13.15 -19.63
N ARG A 1032 -21.57 13.01 -20.93
CA ARG A 1032 -20.90 13.71 -22.03
C ARG A 1032 -21.20 15.21 -22.03
N GLU A 1033 -22.45 15.59 -21.76
CA GLU A 1033 -22.88 16.98 -21.74
C GLU A 1033 -22.25 17.74 -20.56
N ARG A 1034 -22.28 17.17 -19.35
CA ARG A 1034 -21.60 17.75 -18.18
C ARG A 1034 -20.08 17.72 -18.26
N ASP A 1035 -19.49 16.97 -19.20
CA ASP A 1035 -18.06 17.00 -19.51
C ASP A 1035 -17.71 18.05 -20.59
N ARG A 1036 -18.67 18.50 -21.41
CA ARG A 1036 -18.49 19.62 -22.37
C ARG A 1036 -18.36 20.98 -21.68
N VAL A 1037 -19.10 21.20 -20.59
CA VAL A 1037 -19.10 22.46 -19.82
C VAL A 1037 -18.13 22.38 -18.62
N SER A 1038 -17.09 21.55 -18.69
CA SER A 1038 -16.20 21.28 -17.56
C SER A 1038 -14.93 22.13 -17.59
N LEU A 1039 -14.57 22.71 -16.44
CA LEU A 1039 -13.25 23.33 -16.20
C LEU A 1039 -12.10 22.29 -16.10
N ALA A 1040 -12.37 20.99 -16.28
CA ALA A 1040 -11.37 19.94 -16.14
C ALA A 1040 -10.16 20.06 -17.09
N PRO A 1041 -10.27 20.48 -18.37
CA PRO A 1041 -9.09 20.73 -19.21
C PRO A 1041 -8.28 21.95 -18.77
N LEU A 1042 -8.91 22.97 -18.16
CA LEU A 1042 -8.18 24.10 -17.55
C LEU A 1042 -7.40 23.66 -16.31
N ALA A 1043 -8.02 22.82 -15.47
CA ALA A 1043 -7.31 22.21 -14.35
C ALA A 1043 -6.18 21.26 -14.82
N ALA A 1044 -6.34 20.57 -15.96
CA ALA A 1044 -5.27 19.81 -16.60
C ALA A 1044 -4.14 20.70 -17.13
N LEU A 1045 -4.46 21.86 -17.72
CA LEU A 1045 -3.45 22.85 -18.13
C LEU A 1045 -2.66 23.37 -16.92
N MET A 1046 -3.35 23.80 -15.85
CA MET A 1046 -2.69 24.31 -14.65
C MET A 1046 -1.82 23.23 -13.97
N ALA A 1047 -2.34 22.01 -13.83
CA ALA A 1047 -1.54 20.88 -13.33
C ALA A 1047 -0.34 20.59 -14.24
N GLY A 1048 -0.52 20.62 -15.56
CA GLY A 1048 0.54 20.43 -16.53
C GLY A 1048 1.63 21.49 -16.47
N LEU A 1049 1.29 22.77 -16.34
CA LEU A 1049 2.25 23.86 -16.20
C LEU A 1049 3.03 23.77 -14.87
N VAL A 1050 2.34 23.44 -13.78
CA VAL A 1050 2.97 23.24 -12.45
C VAL A 1050 3.90 22.02 -12.45
N LEU A 1051 3.47 20.89 -13.02
CA LEU A 1051 4.28 19.68 -13.12
C LEU A 1051 5.46 19.88 -14.09
N MET A 1052 5.25 20.54 -15.23
CA MET A 1052 6.32 20.89 -16.19
C MET A 1052 7.37 21.77 -15.52
N GLY A 1053 6.98 22.95 -15.00
CA GLY A 1053 7.92 23.86 -14.35
C GLY A 1053 8.60 23.24 -13.13
N GLY A 1054 7.86 22.46 -12.35
CA GLY A 1054 8.39 21.68 -11.24
C GLY A 1054 9.39 20.61 -11.69
N PHE A 1055 9.15 19.91 -12.82
CA PHE A 1055 10.10 18.95 -13.39
C PHE A 1055 11.43 19.62 -13.76
N LEU A 1056 11.39 20.78 -14.42
CA LEU A 1056 12.63 21.49 -14.83
C LEU A 1056 13.52 21.82 -13.62
N VAL A 1057 12.91 22.12 -12.47
CA VAL A 1057 13.63 22.36 -11.19
C VAL A 1057 14.02 21.04 -10.51
N ALA A 1058 13.11 20.08 -10.39
CA ALA A 1058 13.31 18.85 -9.64
C ALA A 1058 14.24 17.85 -10.33
N ARG A 1059 14.19 17.73 -11.66
CA ARG A 1059 15.04 16.82 -12.43
C ARG A 1059 16.44 17.41 -12.61
N TRP A 1060 16.53 18.67 -13.04
CA TRP A 1060 17.80 19.29 -13.44
C TRP A 1060 18.44 20.18 -12.36
N GLY A 1061 17.84 20.31 -11.17
CA GLY A 1061 18.43 21.11 -10.08
C GLY A 1061 19.78 20.61 -9.57
N ASN A 1062 20.07 19.32 -9.76
CA ASN A 1062 21.35 18.68 -9.45
C ASN A 1062 22.37 18.72 -10.62
N GLU A 1063 21.95 19.13 -11.83
CA GLU A 1063 22.80 19.12 -13.04
C GLU A 1063 24.17 19.83 -12.88
N PRO A 1064 24.37 20.88 -12.04
CA PRO A 1064 25.69 21.48 -11.84
C PRO A 1064 26.80 20.52 -11.36
N PHE A 1065 26.42 19.47 -10.61
CA PHE A 1065 27.33 18.43 -10.11
C PHE A 1065 27.05 17.03 -10.69
N GLU A 1066 25.88 16.79 -11.30
CA GLU A 1066 25.59 15.54 -12.05
C GLU A 1066 26.18 15.55 -13.47
N ARG A 1067 26.42 16.73 -14.07
CA ARG A 1067 27.13 16.93 -15.35
C ARG A 1067 28.62 16.62 -15.19
N VAL A 1068 29.10 15.67 -16.00
CA VAL A 1068 30.52 15.37 -16.21
C VAL A 1068 31.09 16.32 -17.28
N ARG A 1069 32.31 16.80 -17.08
CA ARG A 1069 33.03 17.65 -18.06
C ARG A 1069 34.12 16.86 -18.79
N PRO A 1070 34.45 17.21 -20.04
CA PRO A 1070 35.55 16.55 -20.79
C PRO A 1070 36.90 16.62 -20.06
N GLY A 1071 37.17 17.68 -19.29
CA GLY A 1071 38.37 17.78 -18.46
C GLY A 1071 38.43 16.77 -17.31
N GLU A 1072 37.27 16.31 -16.83
CA GLU A 1072 37.14 15.30 -15.77
C GLU A 1072 37.33 13.89 -16.34
N VAL A 1073 36.81 13.63 -17.56
CA VAL A 1073 37.09 12.39 -18.31
C VAL A 1073 38.58 12.27 -18.64
N ALA A 1074 39.21 13.34 -19.15
CA ALA A 1074 40.64 13.35 -19.46
C ALA A 1074 41.53 13.12 -18.22
N ALA A 1075 41.10 13.55 -17.03
CA ALA A 1075 41.81 13.27 -15.78
C ALA A 1075 41.67 11.79 -15.36
N MET A 1076 40.52 11.16 -15.63
CA MET A 1076 40.33 9.74 -15.37
C MET A 1076 41.08 8.85 -16.38
N GLU A 1077 41.17 9.24 -17.65
CA GLU A 1077 42.05 8.57 -18.62
C GLU A 1077 43.53 8.65 -18.21
N TYR A 1078 43.98 9.76 -17.59
CA TYR A 1078 45.30 9.83 -16.96
C TYR A 1078 45.45 8.84 -15.79
N VAL A 1079 44.39 8.64 -14.98
CA VAL A 1079 44.39 7.65 -13.89
C VAL A 1079 44.54 6.22 -14.42
N TYR A 1080 43.70 5.79 -15.38
CA TYR A 1080 43.80 4.44 -15.95
C TYR A 1080 45.14 4.21 -16.67
N ALA A 1081 45.72 5.23 -17.30
CA ALA A 1081 47.05 5.14 -17.90
C ALA A 1081 48.23 4.98 -16.90
N HIS A 1082 48.00 5.12 -15.59
CA HIS A 1082 49.02 5.02 -14.53
C HIS A 1082 48.62 4.04 -13.42
N ASP A 1083 47.64 3.16 -13.67
CA ASP A 1083 47.08 2.28 -12.64
C ASP A 1083 47.90 1.00 -12.35
N ASP A 1084 48.88 0.66 -13.18
CA ASP A 1084 49.72 -0.52 -12.96
C ASP A 1084 50.78 -0.29 -11.84
N PRO A 1085 50.94 -1.22 -10.87
CA PRO A 1085 50.18 -2.47 -10.66
C PRO A 1085 48.91 -2.32 -9.79
N SER A 1086 48.74 -1.19 -9.11
CA SER A 1086 47.47 -0.66 -8.56
C SER A 1086 47.64 0.84 -8.28
N LEU A 1087 46.54 1.58 -8.14
CA LEU A 1087 46.53 3.02 -7.87
C LEU A 1087 45.47 3.38 -6.83
N ARG A 1088 45.76 4.40 -6.01
CA ARG A 1088 44.81 4.95 -5.02
C ARG A 1088 44.43 6.39 -5.39
N LEU A 1089 43.14 6.62 -5.63
CA LEU A 1089 42.62 7.95 -5.96
C LEU A 1089 41.83 8.51 -4.78
N LEU A 1090 42.43 9.47 -4.09
CA LEU A 1090 41.82 10.21 -2.99
C LEU A 1090 40.91 11.29 -3.57
N TRP A 1091 39.65 11.28 -3.14
CA TRP A 1091 38.63 12.21 -3.60
C TRP A 1091 37.99 12.95 -2.42
N LEU A 1092 37.72 14.25 -2.59
CA LEU A 1092 37.13 15.11 -1.57
C LEU A 1092 35.66 14.79 -1.27
N SER A 1093 35.36 14.44 -0.03
CA SER A 1093 34.00 14.21 0.50
C SER A 1093 33.76 15.01 1.78
N SER A 1094 32.52 15.40 2.06
CA SER A 1094 32.14 16.00 3.35
C SER A 1094 31.94 15.00 4.48
N ASP A 1095 31.63 13.74 4.15
CA ASP A 1095 31.40 12.65 5.11
C ASP A 1095 31.96 11.34 4.54
N PRO A 1096 33.25 11.01 4.79
CA PRO A 1096 33.88 9.82 4.24
C PRO A 1096 33.30 8.47 4.69
N VAL A 1097 32.27 8.45 5.54
CA VAL A 1097 31.58 7.23 5.99
C VAL A 1097 30.29 7.02 5.20
N GLU A 1098 29.45 8.05 5.08
CA GLU A 1098 28.12 7.95 4.45
C GLU A 1098 28.12 8.34 2.95
N ASP A 1099 29.03 9.21 2.50
CA ASP A 1099 29.14 9.64 1.11
C ASP A 1099 30.06 8.69 0.31
N VAL A 1100 29.41 7.73 -0.35
CA VAL A 1100 30.05 6.62 -1.07
C VAL A 1100 30.05 6.80 -2.60
N THR A 1101 29.67 7.97 -3.14
CA THR A 1101 29.59 8.18 -4.60
C THR A 1101 30.19 9.53 -5.03
N PRO A 1102 31.41 9.56 -5.58
CA PRO A 1102 32.07 10.79 -6.00
C PRO A 1102 31.38 11.42 -7.22
N ALA A 1103 31.30 12.76 -7.23
CA ALA A 1103 30.84 13.55 -8.37
C ALA A 1103 31.93 13.68 -9.47
N MET A 1104 32.30 12.55 -10.10
CA MET A 1104 33.30 12.45 -11.19
C MET A 1104 33.06 11.18 -12.04
N PRO A 1105 33.61 11.03 -13.27
CA PRO A 1105 33.42 9.86 -14.13
C PRO A 1105 34.29 8.65 -13.71
N TRP A 1106 34.04 8.14 -12.51
CA TRP A 1106 34.84 7.10 -11.85
C TRP A 1106 34.49 5.67 -12.26
N GLY A 1107 35.45 4.75 -12.08
CA GLY A 1107 35.25 3.30 -12.18
C GLY A 1107 34.87 2.79 -13.56
N ALA A 1108 35.23 3.50 -14.63
CA ALA A 1108 34.81 3.18 -16.00
C ALA A 1108 35.63 2.05 -16.66
N ARG A 1109 36.86 1.82 -16.19
CA ARG A 1109 37.78 0.73 -16.57
C ARG A 1109 38.60 0.32 -15.36
N ASP A 1110 39.25 -0.85 -15.42
CA ASP A 1110 40.27 -1.31 -14.48
C ASP A 1110 39.91 -1.13 -12.98
N MET A 1111 38.64 -1.37 -12.63
CA MET A 1111 38.12 -1.12 -11.27
C MET A 1111 38.85 -1.95 -10.21
N GLU A 1112 39.42 -3.10 -10.61
CA GLU A 1112 40.20 -3.97 -9.74
C GLU A 1112 41.56 -3.37 -9.36
N LYS A 1113 42.06 -2.40 -10.14
CA LYS A 1113 43.35 -1.73 -9.93
C LYS A 1113 43.20 -0.39 -9.21
N VAL A 1114 42.10 0.33 -9.42
CA VAL A 1114 41.89 1.70 -8.91
C VAL A 1114 41.03 1.69 -7.65
N SER A 1115 41.66 1.94 -6.50
CA SER A 1115 40.98 2.11 -5.21
C SER A 1115 40.61 3.58 -4.99
N TYR A 1116 39.29 3.86 -4.94
CA TYR A 1116 38.75 5.20 -4.71
C TYR A 1116 38.57 5.47 -3.22
N LEU A 1117 39.32 6.41 -2.66
CA LEU A 1117 39.39 6.66 -1.21
C LEU A 1117 38.67 7.98 -0.85
N PRO A 1118 37.49 7.93 -0.20
CA PRO A 1118 36.82 9.13 0.27
C PRO A 1118 37.69 9.82 1.32
N THR A 1119 37.93 11.12 1.13
CA THR A 1119 38.88 11.90 1.94
C THR A 1119 38.20 13.17 2.43
N GLN A 1120 38.22 13.40 3.75
CA GLN A 1120 37.56 14.54 4.38
C GLN A 1120 38.01 15.87 3.77
N ALA A 1121 37.08 16.55 3.09
CA ALA A 1121 37.26 17.92 2.63
C ALA A 1121 37.35 18.84 3.86
N PRO A 1122 38.38 19.71 3.95
CA PRO A 1122 38.52 20.63 5.06
C PRO A 1122 37.58 21.82 4.90
N ALA A 1123 36.71 22.07 5.88
CA ALA A 1123 35.78 23.21 5.85
C ALA A 1123 36.50 24.57 5.75
N ASP A 1124 37.67 24.72 6.41
CA ASP A 1124 38.61 25.81 6.12
C ASP A 1124 39.64 25.35 5.08
N PRO A 1125 39.66 25.93 3.86
CA PRO A 1125 40.58 25.54 2.78
C PRO A 1125 42.07 25.85 3.08
N VAL A 1126 42.39 26.46 4.22
CA VAL A 1126 43.77 26.62 4.71
C VAL A 1126 44.30 25.33 5.37
N LEU A 1127 43.43 24.48 5.91
CA LEU A 1127 43.81 23.30 6.72
C LEU A 1127 44.18 22.06 5.88
N VAL A 1128 45.02 22.26 4.85
CA VAL A 1128 45.41 21.22 3.89
C VAL A 1128 46.30 20.11 4.48
N SER A 1129 46.84 20.27 5.69
CA SER A 1129 47.70 19.26 6.34
C SER A 1129 47.02 17.91 6.52
N GLY A 1130 45.69 17.87 6.69
CA GLY A 1130 44.92 16.63 6.74
C GLY A 1130 44.94 15.86 5.42
N LEU A 1131 44.77 16.57 4.29
CA LEU A 1131 44.84 15.99 2.95
C LEU A 1131 46.25 15.48 2.61
N VAL A 1132 47.29 16.24 2.99
CA VAL A 1132 48.70 15.80 2.83
C VAL A 1132 48.98 14.55 3.67
N LYS A 1133 48.41 14.44 4.88
CA LYS A 1133 48.52 13.24 5.71
C LYS A 1133 47.80 12.07 5.06
N ALA A 1134 46.54 12.22 4.64
CA ALA A 1134 45.79 11.16 3.98
C ALA A 1134 46.52 10.62 2.73
N LEU A 1135 47.13 11.50 1.93
CA LEU A 1135 47.92 11.10 0.76
C LEU A 1135 49.23 10.34 1.12
N LYS A 1136 49.80 10.59 2.30
CA LYS A 1136 50.94 9.81 2.85
C LYS A 1136 50.48 8.46 3.40
N ASP A 1137 49.40 8.47 4.17
CA ASP A 1137 48.81 7.29 4.81
C ASP A 1137 48.28 6.28 3.75
N ALA A 1138 47.85 6.76 2.57
CA ALA A 1138 47.50 5.94 1.41
C ALA A 1138 48.68 5.20 0.76
N GLY A 1139 49.94 5.56 1.04
CA GLY A 1139 51.12 4.85 0.53
C GLY A 1139 51.49 5.16 -0.93
N PRO A 1140 52.34 4.34 -1.58
CA PRO A 1140 52.87 4.60 -2.92
C PRO A 1140 51.82 4.41 -4.03
N ASN A 1141 52.01 5.14 -5.13
CA ASN A 1141 51.08 5.30 -6.26
C ASN A 1141 49.69 5.86 -5.87
N SER A 1142 49.71 6.89 -5.01
CA SER A 1142 48.51 7.59 -4.55
C SER A 1142 48.41 9.02 -5.12
N TYR A 1143 47.20 9.43 -5.48
CA TYR A 1143 46.88 10.72 -6.08
C TYR A 1143 45.72 11.39 -5.35
N LEU A 1144 45.81 12.69 -5.08
CA LEU A 1144 44.70 13.52 -4.59
C LEU A 1144 44.09 14.27 -5.76
N MET A 1145 42.81 14.02 -6.05
CA MET A 1145 42.05 14.73 -7.09
C MET A 1145 41.21 15.85 -6.48
N VAL A 1146 41.26 17.02 -7.13
CA VAL A 1146 40.32 18.14 -6.91
C VAL A 1146 39.69 18.45 -8.26
N ASN A 1147 38.40 18.12 -8.43
CA ASN A 1147 37.64 18.42 -9.64
C ASN A 1147 36.50 19.43 -9.38
N ARG A 1148 35.95 19.93 -10.48
CA ARG A 1148 34.87 20.91 -10.46
C ARG A 1148 33.51 20.33 -10.04
N GLY A 1149 33.23 19.06 -10.35
CA GLY A 1149 32.03 18.36 -9.90
C GLY A 1149 31.92 18.28 -8.37
N GLN A 1150 32.96 17.78 -7.69
CA GLN A 1150 32.98 17.67 -6.22
C GLN A 1150 33.01 19.03 -5.53
N VAL A 1151 33.76 20.00 -6.06
CA VAL A 1151 33.73 21.40 -5.57
C VAL A 1151 32.31 21.97 -5.62
N THR A 1152 31.57 21.69 -6.71
CA THR A 1152 30.20 22.17 -6.90
C THR A 1152 29.22 21.49 -5.92
N PHE A 1153 29.37 20.18 -5.69
CA PHE A 1153 28.62 19.43 -4.68
C PHE A 1153 28.85 19.98 -3.27
N LEU A 1154 30.12 20.09 -2.83
CA LEU A 1154 30.48 20.67 -1.52
C LEU A 1154 29.95 22.10 -1.34
N ARG A 1155 29.87 22.89 -2.41
CA ARG A 1155 29.29 24.24 -2.37
C ARG A 1155 27.76 24.25 -2.28
N LEU A 1156 27.07 23.40 -3.04
CA LEU A 1156 25.61 23.44 -3.15
C LEU A 1156 24.90 22.64 -2.06
N ASP A 1157 25.40 21.46 -1.72
CA ASP A 1157 24.74 20.50 -0.83
C ASP A 1157 25.29 20.61 0.61
N VAL A 1158 26.56 20.99 0.77
CA VAL A 1158 27.21 21.16 2.10
C VAL A 1158 27.34 22.64 2.52
N GLY A 1159 27.40 23.57 1.56
CA GLY A 1159 27.41 25.01 1.80
C GLY A 1159 28.79 25.68 1.84
N TYR A 1160 29.81 25.08 1.23
CA TYR A 1160 31.18 25.63 1.20
C TYR A 1160 31.26 26.98 0.45
N SER A 1161 32.24 27.81 0.82
CA SER A 1161 32.44 29.15 0.24
C SER A 1161 32.70 29.11 -1.28
N PRO A 1162 32.16 30.07 -2.07
CA PRO A 1162 32.52 30.20 -3.49
C PRO A 1162 34.01 30.40 -3.78
N THR A 1163 34.81 30.82 -2.79
CA THR A 1163 36.28 30.98 -2.89
C THR A 1163 37.07 29.77 -2.37
N TRP A 1164 36.39 28.70 -1.96
CA TRP A 1164 37.00 27.55 -1.28
C TRP A 1164 38.03 26.85 -2.16
N GLU A 1165 37.68 26.50 -3.39
CA GLU A 1165 38.55 25.82 -4.36
C GLU A 1165 39.85 26.59 -4.62
N THR A 1166 39.75 27.87 -5.02
CA THR A 1166 40.92 28.70 -5.31
C THR A 1166 41.84 28.84 -4.10
N ARG A 1167 41.27 28.93 -2.89
CA ARG A 1167 42.05 28.96 -1.64
C ARG A 1167 42.66 27.61 -1.30
N LEU A 1168 41.97 26.50 -1.57
CA LEU A 1168 42.47 25.15 -1.33
C LEU A 1168 43.67 24.87 -2.23
N LEU A 1169 43.50 25.06 -3.54
CA LEU A 1169 44.55 24.86 -4.53
C LEU A 1169 45.77 25.73 -4.22
N SER A 1170 45.57 27.03 -3.93
CA SER A 1170 46.66 27.94 -3.55
C SER A 1170 47.43 27.50 -2.30
N ASN A 1171 46.78 26.84 -1.33
CA ASN A 1171 47.46 26.28 -0.15
C ASN A 1171 48.13 24.92 -0.42
N LEU A 1172 47.54 24.09 -1.29
CA LEU A 1172 48.15 22.82 -1.74
C LEU A 1172 49.42 23.08 -2.57
N ASP A 1173 49.39 24.05 -3.46
CA ASP A 1173 50.54 24.48 -4.28
C ASP A 1173 51.75 24.95 -3.45
N ARG A 1174 51.48 25.52 -2.28
CA ARG A 1174 52.50 25.99 -1.33
C ARG A 1174 53.12 24.88 -0.49
N ARG A 1175 52.62 23.64 -0.57
CA ARG A 1175 53.18 22.50 0.17
C ARG A 1175 54.45 21.98 -0.52
N PRO A 1176 55.63 22.04 0.12
CA PRO A 1176 56.85 21.49 -0.47
C PRO A 1176 56.75 19.98 -0.71
N GLU A 1177 55.88 19.27 0.02
CA GLU A 1177 55.72 17.81 -0.13
C GLU A 1177 54.96 17.40 -1.41
N LEU A 1178 54.22 18.31 -2.04
CA LEU A 1178 53.34 18.02 -3.17
C LEU A 1178 53.93 18.46 -4.51
N LYS A 1179 53.61 17.70 -5.56
CA LYS A 1179 53.74 18.09 -6.97
C LYS A 1179 52.40 17.94 -7.66
N ARG A 1180 52.05 18.90 -8.53
CA ARG A 1180 51.00 18.68 -9.53
C ARG A 1180 51.51 17.65 -10.55
N VAL A 1181 50.66 16.70 -10.91
CA VAL A 1181 50.98 15.64 -11.89
C VAL A 1181 50.09 15.70 -13.13
N PHE A 1182 48.84 16.13 -12.94
CA PHE A 1182 47.91 16.45 -13.99
C PHE A 1182 47.15 17.73 -13.61
N ALA A 1183 46.94 18.63 -14.57
CA ALA A 1183 46.15 19.83 -14.38
C ALA A 1183 45.54 20.28 -15.71
N ASN A 1184 44.24 20.56 -15.71
CA ASN A 1184 43.52 21.22 -16.80
C ASN A 1184 42.52 22.23 -16.21
N THR A 1185 41.54 22.68 -17.00
CA THR A 1185 40.55 23.68 -16.58
C THR A 1185 39.57 23.18 -15.51
N ASP A 1186 39.32 21.88 -15.43
CA ASP A 1186 38.28 21.29 -14.56
C ASP A 1186 38.83 20.42 -13.43
N VAL A 1187 40.09 19.98 -13.51
CA VAL A 1187 40.74 19.09 -12.54
C VAL A 1187 42.19 19.51 -12.27
N THR A 1188 42.58 19.47 -10.99
CA THR A 1188 43.99 19.43 -10.58
C THR A 1188 44.26 18.20 -9.73
N MET A 1189 45.30 17.44 -10.09
CA MET A 1189 45.75 16.26 -9.35
C MET A 1189 47.13 16.49 -8.73
N TYR A 1190 47.28 16.07 -7.47
CA TYR A 1190 48.53 16.13 -6.72
C TYR A 1190 49.04 14.74 -6.36
N ALA A 1191 50.35 14.56 -6.39
CA ALA A 1191 51.05 13.42 -5.82
C ALA A 1191 52.15 13.90 -4.87
N LEU A 1192 52.63 13.03 -3.99
CA LEU A 1192 53.83 13.30 -3.20
C LEU A 1192 55.07 13.39 -4.10
N ARG A 1193 55.96 14.35 -3.82
CA ARG A 1193 57.26 14.48 -4.51
C ARG A 1193 58.12 13.27 -4.28
N GLU A 1194 58.27 12.90 -3.02
CA GLU A 1194 58.92 11.68 -2.54
C GLU A 1194 57.82 10.66 -2.22
N GLN A 1195 57.81 9.53 -2.92
CA GLN A 1195 56.83 8.48 -2.69
C GLN A 1195 57.15 7.72 -1.39
N PRO A 1196 56.14 7.29 -0.60
CA PRO A 1196 56.36 6.49 0.59
C PRO A 1196 57.12 5.19 0.28
N ALA A 1197 58.00 4.76 1.19
CA ALA A 1197 58.76 3.52 1.02
C ALA A 1197 57.84 2.29 1.10
N GLY A 1198 57.94 1.41 0.09
CA GLY A 1198 57.17 0.18 -0.02
C GLY A 1198 56.94 -0.21 -1.48
N THR A 1199 56.54 -1.46 -1.72
CA THR A 1199 56.07 -1.89 -3.03
C THR A 1199 54.61 -1.49 -3.23
N VAL A 1200 54.26 -0.97 -4.41
CA VAL A 1200 52.86 -0.83 -4.80
C VAL A 1200 52.24 -2.24 -4.85
N PRO A 1201 51.16 -2.55 -4.11
CA PRO A 1201 50.47 -3.82 -4.20
C PRO A 1201 49.96 -4.08 -5.60
N LYS A 1202 49.75 -5.35 -5.94
CA LYS A 1202 48.99 -5.72 -7.14
C LYS A 1202 47.50 -5.63 -6.84
N ALA A 1203 46.69 -5.37 -7.86
CA ALA A 1203 45.27 -5.64 -7.82
C ALA A 1203 44.99 -7.07 -7.32
N ASP A 1204 44.18 -7.18 -6.27
CA ASP A 1204 43.57 -8.43 -5.83
C ASP A 1204 42.06 -8.20 -5.78
N PRO A 1205 41.32 -8.53 -6.85
CA PRO A 1205 39.87 -8.36 -6.88
C PRO A 1205 39.15 -9.31 -5.92
N GLY A 1206 39.84 -10.33 -5.39
CA GLY A 1206 39.23 -11.42 -4.69
C GLY A 1206 38.66 -12.49 -5.64
N PRO A 1207 37.83 -13.40 -5.10
CA PRO A 1207 37.39 -14.61 -5.80
C PRO A 1207 36.27 -14.34 -6.82
N ILE A 1208 36.35 -15.04 -7.96
CA ILE A 1208 35.36 -14.93 -9.04
C ILE A 1208 34.06 -15.69 -8.76
N GLY A 1209 32.95 -15.13 -9.24
CA GLY A 1209 31.61 -15.68 -9.21
C GLY A 1209 30.85 -15.45 -7.91
N PRO A 1210 29.53 -15.71 -7.87
CA PRO A 1210 28.77 -15.71 -6.62
C PRO A 1210 29.33 -16.79 -5.69
N GLN A 1211 29.93 -16.38 -4.57
CA GLN A 1211 30.40 -17.33 -3.56
C GLN A 1211 29.21 -17.95 -2.85
N VAL A 1212 29.24 -19.28 -2.67
CA VAL A 1212 28.21 -20.00 -1.90
C VAL A 1212 28.89 -21.02 -0.98
N THR A 1213 28.72 -20.86 0.33
CA THR A 1213 29.26 -21.80 1.33
C THR A 1213 28.42 -23.07 1.34
N TRP A 1214 28.86 -24.11 0.63
CA TRP A 1214 28.13 -25.37 0.51
C TRP A 1214 28.30 -26.30 1.73
N THR A 1215 27.35 -26.24 2.66
CA THR A 1215 27.15 -27.28 3.69
C THR A 1215 26.25 -28.41 3.17
N PRO A 1216 26.22 -29.62 3.80
CA PRO A 1216 25.26 -30.67 3.42
C PRO A 1216 23.80 -30.20 3.47
N TRP A 1217 23.45 -29.38 4.46
CA TRP A 1217 22.15 -28.71 4.54
C TRP A 1217 21.91 -27.70 3.41
N SER A 1218 22.95 -26.98 2.97
CA SER A 1218 22.88 -26.05 1.83
C SER A 1218 22.66 -26.79 0.51
N VAL A 1219 23.35 -27.91 0.28
CA VAL A 1219 23.16 -28.76 -0.92
C VAL A 1219 21.73 -29.29 -0.98
N VAL A 1220 21.23 -29.85 0.12
CA VAL A 1220 19.84 -30.33 0.22
C VAL A 1220 18.83 -29.19 0.02
N GLY A 1221 19.09 -28.02 0.61
CA GLY A 1221 18.25 -26.82 0.44
C GLY A 1221 18.23 -26.29 -1.00
N GLY A 1222 19.38 -26.24 -1.67
CA GLY A 1222 19.49 -25.81 -3.07
C GLY A 1222 18.76 -26.74 -4.04
N VAL A 1223 18.92 -28.07 -3.88
CA VAL A 1223 18.17 -29.06 -4.65
C VAL A 1223 16.67 -28.94 -4.37
N ALA A 1224 16.27 -28.76 -3.10
CA ALA A 1224 14.87 -28.52 -2.74
C ALA A 1224 14.31 -27.22 -3.35
N ALA A 1225 15.10 -26.13 -3.42
CA ALA A 1225 14.71 -24.89 -4.08
C ALA A 1225 14.44 -25.08 -5.57
N VAL A 1226 15.36 -25.71 -6.30
CA VAL A 1226 15.20 -25.98 -7.74
C VAL A 1226 13.97 -26.86 -7.99
N ALA A 1227 13.82 -27.96 -7.24
CA ALA A 1227 12.66 -28.84 -7.34
C ALA A 1227 11.33 -28.11 -7.04
N LEU A 1228 11.32 -27.24 -6.02
CA LEU A 1228 10.15 -26.46 -5.62
C LEU A 1228 9.78 -25.40 -6.67
N ILE A 1229 10.75 -24.69 -7.23
CA ILE A 1229 10.53 -23.70 -8.30
C ILE A 1229 9.93 -24.39 -9.54
N LEU A 1230 10.53 -25.50 -9.99
CA LEU A 1230 10.03 -26.28 -11.12
C LEU A 1230 8.61 -26.81 -10.88
N LEU A 1231 8.33 -27.36 -9.69
CA LEU A 1231 7.02 -27.86 -9.31
C LEU A 1231 5.95 -26.76 -9.28
N LEU A 1232 6.25 -25.61 -8.68
CA LEU A 1232 5.32 -24.47 -8.58
C LEU A 1232 5.08 -23.80 -9.94
N ALA A 1233 6.11 -23.69 -10.78
CA ALA A 1233 5.97 -23.20 -12.14
C ALA A 1233 5.12 -24.15 -13.00
N ALA A 1234 5.42 -25.46 -13.00
CA ALA A 1234 4.64 -26.47 -13.70
C ALA A 1234 3.17 -26.49 -13.24
N ARG A 1235 2.93 -26.30 -11.93
CA ARG A 1235 1.58 -26.19 -11.36
C ARG A 1235 0.78 -25.03 -11.95
N GLU A 1236 1.33 -23.80 -11.96
CA GLU A 1236 0.59 -22.65 -12.52
C GLU A 1236 0.44 -22.78 -14.05
N ILE A 1237 1.40 -23.36 -14.77
CA ILE A 1237 1.27 -23.68 -16.20
C ILE A 1237 0.13 -24.66 -16.44
N VAL A 1238 0.08 -25.80 -15.74
CA VAL A 1238 -1.01 -26.78 -15.85
C VAL A 1238 -2.36 -26.16 -15.51
N ARG A 1239 -2.40 -25.28 -14.51
CA ARG A 1239 -3.61 -24.56 -14.07
C ARG A 1239 -4.16 -23.59 -15.12
N VAL A 1240 -3.29 -22.96 -15.92
CA VAL A 1240 -3.68 -21.98 -16.95
C VAL A 1240 -3.87 -22.61 -18.34
N ALA A 1241 -3.04 -23.58 -18.71
CA ALA A 1241 -3.01 -24.15 -20.06
C ALA A 1241 -4.02 -25.30 -20.27
N SER A 1242 -4.32 -26.09 -19.24
CA SER A 1242 -5.16 -27.30 -19.39
C SER A 1242 -6.63 -27.09 -19.01
N ALA A 1243 -7.50 -27.97 -19.51
CA ALA A 1243 -8.94 -27.89 -19.31
C ALA A 1243 -9.36 -28.28 -17.88
N PRO A 1244 -10.22 -27.50 -17.20
CA PRO A 1244 -10.83 -27.84 -15.92
C PRO A 1244 -11.37 -29.28 -15.90
N SER A 1245 -10.78 -30.13 -15.06
CA SER A 1245 -11.20 -31.53 -14.91
C SER A 1245 -10.89 -32.06 -13.52
N VAL A 1246 -11.63 -33.08 -13.06
CA VAL A 1246 -11.40 -33.73 -11.75
C VAL A 1246 -9.98 -34.31 -11.65
N ARG A 1247 -9.44 -34.83 -12.76
CA ARG A 1247 -8.04 -35.32 -12.83
C ARG A 1247 -7.02 -34.18 -12.70
N GLN A 1248 -7.27 -33.03 -13.32
CA GLN A 1248 -6.42 -31.84 -13.14
C GLN A 1248 -6.48 -31.35 -11.69
N LEU A 1249 -7.66 -31.25 -11.10
CA LEU A 1249 -7.85 -30.82 -9.71
C LEU A 1249 -7.08 -31.74 -8.74
N SER A 1250 -7.24 -33.05 -8.87
CA SER A 1250 -6.48 -34.04 -8.08
C SER A 1250 -4.97 -33.84 -8.23
N ARG A 1251 -4.44 -33.69 -9.46
CA ARG A 1251 -3.01 -33.40 -9.69
C ARG A 1251 -2.56 -32.09 -9.04
N LEU A 1252 -3.35 -31.02 -9.12
CA LEU A 1252 -3.04 -29.73 -8.50
C LEU A 1252 -3.02 -29.84 -6.97
N GLN A 1253 -3.96 -30.58 -6.37
CA GLN A 1253 -3.98 -30.87 -4.94
C GLN A 1253 -2.77 -31.71 -4.50
N SER A 1254 -2.44 -32.79 -5.22
CA SER A 1254 -1.23 -33.59 -4.93
C SER A 1254 0.05 -32.75 -5.05
N SER A 1255 0.16 -31.87 -6.04
CA SER A 1255 1.32 -30.98 -6.19
C SER A 1255 1.45 -29.98 -5.03
N PHE A 1256 0.34 -29.57 -4.40
CA PHE A 1256 0.37 -28.73 -3.20
C PHE A 1256 1.01 -29.48 -2.02
N TRP A 1257 0.51 -30.68 -1.72
CA TRP A 1257 1.03 -31.49 -0.63
C TRP A 1257 2.50 -31.87 -0.83
N PHE A 1258 2.94 -32.10 -2.08
CA PHE A 1258 4.35 -32.34 -2.40
C PHE A 1258 5.23 -31.07 -2.28
N SER A 1259 4.66 -29.88 -2.48
CA SER A 1259 5.41 -28.61 -2.33
C SER A 1259 5.73 -28.24 -0.87
N LEU A 1260 4.92 -28.70 0.10
CA LEU A 1260 5.08 -28.33 1.51
C LEU A 1260 6.36 -28.92 2.16
N PRO A 1261 6.72 -30.21 1.99
CA PRO A 1261 8.00 -30.74 2.47
C PRO A 1261 9.21 -30.03 1.85
N LEU A 1262 9.18 -29.78 0.54
CA LEU A 1262 10.27 -29.08 -0.16
C LEU A 1262 10.46 -27.66 0.37
N LEU A 1263 9.35 -26.93 0.61
CA LEU A 1263 9.39 -25.61 1.23
C LEU A 1263 9.92 -25.66 2.67
N ALA A 1264 9.52 -26.64 3.47
CA ALA A 1264 10.02 -26.82 4.84
C ALA A 1264 11.53 -27.12 4.86
N VAL A 1265 12.02 -27.96 3.95
CA VAL A 1265 13.46 -28.27 3.79
C VAL A 1265 14.25 -27.02 3.37
N LEU A 1266 13.73 -26.26 2.40
CA LEU A 1266 14.34 -24.98 1.98
C LEU A 1266 14.42 -24.00 3.15
N LEU A 1267 13.32 -23.77 3.87
CA LEU A 1267 13.29 -22.85 5.00
C LEU A 1267 14.23 -23.29 6.14
N ALA A 1268 14.29 -24.58 6.44
CA ALA A 1268 15.22 -25.13 7.44
C ALA A 1268 16.69 -24.93 7.03
N SER A 1269 17.02 -25.15 5.75
CA SER A 1269 18.35 -24.88 5.19
C SER A 1269 18.72 -23.39 5.26
N LEU A 1270 17.80 -22.50 4.89
CA LEU A 1270 18.02 -21.05 4.97
C LEU A 1270 18.24 -20.57 6.41
N VAL A 1271 17.42 -21.03 7.37
CA VAL A 1271 17.60 -20.72 8.80
C VAL A 1271 18.93 -21.26 9.31
N GLN A 1272 19.32 -22.48 8.92
CA GLN A 1272 20.62 -23.04 9.27
C GLN A 1272 21.77 -22.19 8.73
N ARG A 1273 21.69 -21.75 7.46
CA ARG A 1273 22.69 -20.89 6.81
C ARG A 1273 22.85 -19.54 7.52
N PHE A 1274 21.75 -18.81 7.73
CA PHE A 1274 21.75 -17.52 8.45
C PHE A 1274 22.23 -17.61 9.92
N LEU A 1275 22.19 -18.80 10.54
CA LEU A 1275 22.68 -19.02 11.91
C LEU A 1275 24.14 -19.49 11.98
N THR A 1276 24.73 -19.97 10.88
CA THR A 1276 26.10 -20.56 10.89
C THR A 1276 27.11 -19.83 10.03
N ILE A 1277 26.67 -19.11 9.01
CA ILE A 1277 27.52 -18.23 8.21
C ILE A 1277 27.54 -16.87 8.93
N LYS A 1278 28.75 -16.34 9.16
CA LYS A 1278 29.02 -15.06 9.80
C LYS A 1278 29.85 -14.18 8.87
#